data_AF-F9FTQ1-F1
#
_entry.id   AF-F9FTQ1-F1
#
_cell.length_a   1.000
_cell.length_b   1.000
_cell.length_c   1.000
_cell.angle_alpha   90.00
_cell.angle_beta   90.00
_cell.angle_gamma   90.00
#
_symmetry.space_group_name_H-M   'P 1'
#
loop_
_entity.id
_entity.type
_entity.pdbx_description
1 polymer ?
#
loop_
_entity_poly.entity_id
_entity_poly.type
_entity_poly.pdbx_seq_one_letter_code
_entity_poly.pdbx_strand_id
1 'polypeptide(L)'
;MDLFNSPTFSHHVETLMQKNRVPGLSIAIVQGDQVKSAGYGSASIEVQEPCTPDTLFDIASSSKSLTAAAIALLIQDINFPEVQYDSIMSELLPDDFVMSDELHTDTVTVDDLLGHHTGMPGHDDSYMGVRAAEPDDAQSIIRNLRNLAVAAPPRTQYIYCNMMYTVLTHLIEAKSGQEFGKFLQERIFCPLGMTSSSLQPEGAKAKGHDRRLAKGHIWDKKSTSYREFEAVSCPEGQGAGSVISSANDFIKYLKALIDRNGPISEDVYQGLTRPRSERSANHRQRKAGIDRLFYTAGIDLYWQDDHEVLGHSGDITGFGSRFVFLPDLKFGAVVMGNSSGTNSVAAQLFREFIEMVIKSNTRWQPLSAISNRDVHTKPPEVREKPKSESQSHPGGMVKTNGGKGKDQKEDTSTIVGSSATLQRNVTLQEYAGDYWNPGYRNMKVEIRDNGLFIDATDRSMGFTARLKHKRGQTVYDAHVQDAFETGDEVLRTEFMIEDGSVVKMGMDLESLVGDLICVKDRNVYLSRLEQPDMLLAVLYATFAFGDSCPVITQQLSDPPYENYFYSDCNTDAQVVVTSPLPDSNLSIIGPRLIVAWPAGNSGICTFFQPQDEKNGTLAIELVNSTLGSPLGVINREEKRSDYPYVGVEGVLSFNSSANLTVAILGSIRNIRDFTEGPSIINPVIQNATNVTRVKNGGVLISRLWLDNVTTTNLLLEPWQNKDSSLSIYNDTVSFGAGFYKFSASFNYPQLKQLSPQQVLNNQSQALAKKEQSEVRSLSFFSYTDKLLAGGWRFLTYFGRDTMIAALLLEPVLSAGNSSALEAVIGAVLERINRTDGSVCHEETIGDYATLLNLRNGIDSTAPGFTYPMIDTDYFLPVLMDRYFSATPKRVKPLLSTKAGEVDVENRNLTWGNLSYINAQKIMNITAAFEKEQSVKNLIQLKEGELVGQWRDSTYGLANGRIPFDVNCALVPAALYAISNLARVEGVYPNDSVTRSWSSVAAKRAKIWEDHTLPLFQYNLTADTATSNLKDYVKENTFYNGPSHTDSVANYSSSGKVIDYALAINTTKDEEKIRITHTDTAFRLFLLNSTNDAQLTTFLNATANAILRPFPAGLSTPLGIIVANPALAGNEVFTANFTNAAYHGTVVWSWQLALMAKGLERQLARCSSSQSKDDDNVPAFCINTRVHTALKSAYNLLWDIIEDNSERLQSEVWSWSYSSKSGYKFAPLGTLPPPPGLSSGTESNVRQLWSLTFLAVKRNKDFV
;
A
#
# COMPACT_ATOMS: atom_id res chain seq x y z
N MET A 1 18.95 -7.27 41.46
CA MET A 1 18.51 -6.54 42.68
C MET A 1 19.63 -5.85 43.46
N ASP A 2 20.84 -6.41 43.58
CA ASP A 2 21.87 -5.82 44.47
C ASP A 2 22.47 -4.50 43.96
N LEU A 3 22.56 -4.32 42.63
CA LEU A 3 22.99 -3.05 42.02
C LEU A 3 22.21 -1.85 42.57
N PHE A 4 20.89 -1.99 42.74
CA PHE A 4 20.01 -0.92 43.20
C PHE A 4 20.33 -0.43 44.63
N ASN A 5 20.96 -1.27 45.46
CA ASN A 5 21.41 -0.89 46.80
C ASN A 5 22.86 -0.36 46.81
N SER A 6 23.55 -0.33 45.68
CA SER A 6 24.96 0.08 45.63
C SER A 6 25.10 1.61 45.63
N PRO A 7 26.08 2.18 46.36
CA PRO A 7 26.39 3.61 46.28
C PRO A 7 26.75 4.05 44.85
N THR A 8 27.37 3.16 44.07
CA THR A 8 27.71 3.39 42.66
C THR A 8 26.48 3.62 41.79
N PHE A 9 25.39 2.88 42.01
CA PHE A 9 24.14 3.09 41.28
C PHE A 9 23.49 4.42 41.65
N SER A 10 23.40 4.75 42.94
CA SER A 10 22.86 6.05 43.38
C SER A 10 23.63 7.23 42.79
N HIS A 11 24.97 7.18 42.82
CA HIS A 11 25.82 8.21 42.22
C HIS A 11 25.67 8.32 40.69
N HIS A 12 25.45 7.20 40.00
CA HIS A 12 25.16 7.18 38.56
C HIS A 12 23.81 7.84 38.26
N VAL A 13 22.76 7.55 39.03
CA VAL A 13 21.45 8.22 38.90
C VAL A 13 21.59 9.74 39.12
N GLU A 14 22.26 10.17 40.19
CA GLU A 14 22.54 11.60 40.46
C GLU A 14 23.31 12.27 39.30
N THR A 15 24.32 11.60 38.77
CA THR A 15 25.11 12.09 37.62
C THR A 15 24.23 12.25 36.38
N LEU A 16 23.33 11.30 36.11
CA LEU A 16 22.37 11.38 35.01
C LEU A 16 21.34 12.49 35.23
N MET A 17 20.85 12.70 36.46
CA MET A 17 19.94 13.80 36.79
C MET A 17 20.58 15.17 36.58
N GLN A 18 21.82 15.37 37.06
CA GLN A 18 22.57 16.60 36.85
C GLN A 18 22.80 16.88 35.35
N LYS A 19 23.21 15.86 34.60
CA LYS A 19 23.43 15.94 33.14
C LYS A 19 22.16 16.29 32.35
N ASN A 20 21.01 15.74 32.74
CA ASN A 20 19.73 15.90 32.05
C ASN A 20 18.82 16.97 32.66
N ARG A 21 19.28 17.71 33.69
CA ARG A 21 18.53 18.77 34.37
C ARG A 21 17.20 18.29 34.96
N VAL A 22 17.30 17.27 35.81
CA VAL A 22 16.17 16.71 36.57
C VAL A 22 16.31 17.07 38.04
N PRO A 23 15.41 17.90 38.61
CA PRO A 23 15.45 18.27 40.02
C PRO A 23 15.19 17.10 40.98
N GLY A 24 14.16 16.30 40.68
CA GLY A 24 13.67 15.20 41.50
C GLY A 24 13.19 14.04 40.64
N LEU A 25 13.58 12.83 41.02
CA LEU A 25 13.33 11.62 40.26
C LEU A 25 13.08 10.44 41.21
N SER A 26 12.16 9.57 40.83
CA SER A 26 11.69 8.41 41.59
C SER A 26 11.77 7.17 40.70
N ILE A 27 12.30 6.06 41.23
CA ILE A 27 12.51 4.80 40.50
C ILE A 27 11.90 3.65 41.31
N ALA A 28 11.21 2.72 40.64
CA ALA A 28 10.91 1.41 41.20
C ALA A 28 11.20 0.29 40.18
N ILE A 29 11.66 -0.87 40.67
CA ILE A 29 11.93 -2.08 39.88
C ILE A 29 11.32 -3.31 40.55
N VAL A 30 10.92 -4.28 39.73
CA VAL A 30 10.44 -5.60 40.15
C VAL A 30 11.24 -6.70 39.43
N GLN A 31 11.59 -7.75 40.16
CA GLN A 31 12.21 -8.97 39.62
C GLN A 31 11.62 -10.17 40.37
N GLY A 32 10.73 -10.93 39.70
CA GLY A 32 9.88 -11.92 40.36
C GLY A 32 9.01 -11.28 41.44
N ASP A 33 9.18 -11.71 42.69
CA ASP A 33 8.42 -11.18 43.84
C ASP A 33 9.15 -10.07 44.61
N GLN A 34 10.40 -9.76 44.26
CA GLN A 34 11.14 -8.67 44.89
C GLN A 34 10.82 -7.35 44.20
N VAL A 35 10.48 -6.33 45.00
CA VAL A 35 10.34 -4.94 44.56
C VAL A 35 11.37 -4.08 45.29
N LYS A 36 11.97 -3.11 44.61
CA LYS A 36 12.84 -2.08 45.19
C LYS A 36 12.52 -0.72 44.60
N SER A 37 12.64 0.34 45.40
CA SER A 37 12.39 1.71 44.98
C SER A 37 13.27 2.72 45.69
N ALA A 38 13.55 3.84 45.03
CA ALA A 38 14.39 4.93 45.54
C ALA A 38 13.93 6.28 44.96
N GLY A 39 14.11 7.34 45.74
CA GLY A 39 13.91 8.73 45.33
C GLY A 39 15.21 9.52 45.42
N TYR A 40 15.40 10.46 44.51
CA TYR A 40 16.63 11.23 44.34
C TYR A 40 16.27 12.70 44.08
N GLY A 41 17.05 13.63 44.64
CA GLY A 41 16.83 15.08 44.46
C GLY A 41 15.58 15.61 45.18
N SER A 42 14.93 16.63 44.61
CA SER A 42 13.87 17.39 45.26
C SER A 42 12.57 17.44 44.45
N ALA A 43 11.44 17.17 45.10
CA ALA A 43 10.08 17.30 44.55
C ALA A 43 9.66 18.77 44.35
N SER A 44 10.22 19.68 45.15
CA SER A 44 10.20 21.14 44.97
C SER A 44 11.59 21.69 45.30
N ILE A 45 12.10 22.59 44.47
CA ILE A 45 13.32 23.36 44.72
C ILE A 45 13.00 24.55 45.62
N GLU A 46 11.86 25.23 45.44
CA GLU A 46 11.53 26.43 46.21
C GLU A 46 11.40 26.16 47.71
N VAL A 47 10.73 25.07 48.11
CA VAL A 47 10.61 24.67 49.53
C VAL A 47 11.58 23.55 49.94
N GLN A 48 12.49 23.14 49.04
CA GLN A 48 13.51 22.10 49.28
C GLN A 48 12.93 20.76 49.78
N GLU A 49 11.75 20.37 49.27
CA GLU A 49 11.08 19.12 49.66
C GLU A 49 11.75 17.93 48.94
N PRO A 50 12.24 16.90 49.66
CA PRO A 50 12.97 15.78 49.07
C PRO A 50 12.05 14.88 48.23
N CYS A 51 12.58 14.40 47.10
CA CYS A 51 11.90 13.41 46.26
C CYS A 51 12.01 12.00 46.89
N THR A 52 10.93 11.24 46.84
CA THR A 52 10.82 9.90 47.45
C THR A 52 10.19 8.89 46.47
N PRO A 53 10.28 7.57 46.75
CA PRO A 53 9.49 6.54 46.06
C PRO A 53 7.98 6.80 46.00
N ASP A 54 7.48 7.58 46.96
CA ASP A 54 6.07 7.90 47.20
C ASP A 54 5.68 9.31 46.75
N THR A 55 6.61 10.09 46.19
CA THR A 55 6.30 11.37 45.54
C THR A 55 5.39 11.11 44.33
N LEU A 56 4.39 11.96 44.18
CA LEU A 56 3.36 11.89 43.14
C LEU A 56 3.72 12.83 41.99
N PHE A 57 3.65 12.30 40.77
CA PHE A 57 3.91 13.02 39.53
C PHE A 57 2.73 12.86 38.59
N ASP A 58 2.49 13.84 37.71
CA ASP A 58 1.73 13.59 36.49
C ASP A 58 2.54 12.64 35.61
N ILE A 59 1.98 11.47 35.30
CA ILE A 59 2.67 10.46 34.49
C ILE A 59 2.48 10.69 32.99
N ALA A 60 1.73 11.72 32.59
CA ALA A 60 1.47 12.11 31.21
C ALA A 60 1.04 10.89 30.37
N SER A 61 1.58 10.73 29.15
CA SER A 61 1.17 9.65 28.24
C SER A 61 1.40 8.21 28.73
N SER A 62 2.09 7.96 29.85
CA SER A 62 2.05 6.63 30.49
C SER A 62 0.64 6.26 31.01
N SER A 63 -0.23 7.24 31.20
CA SER A 63 -1.66 7.09 31.54
C SER A 63 -2.41 6.25 30.51
N LYS A 64 -2.01 6.30 29.22
CA LYS A 64 -2.64 5.55 28.13
C LYS A 64 -2.72 4.05 28.40
N SER A 65 -1.69 3.49 29.06
CA SER A 65 -1.68 2.08 29.47
C SER A 65 -2.74 1.72 30.52
N LEU A 66 -3.14 2.66 31.38
CA LEU A 66 -4.21 2.48 32.37
C LEU A 66 -5.59 2.68 31.75
N THR A 67 -5.73 3.62 30.80
CA THR A 67 -6.94 3.82 29.99
C THR A 67 -7.24 2.59 29.15
N ALA A 68 -6.22 2.02 28.50
CA ALA A 68 -6.32 0.76 27.78
C ALA A 68 -6.75 -0.40 28.69
N ALA A 69 -6.20 -0.49 29.91
CA ALA A 69 -6.62 -1.50 30.88
C ALA A 69 -8.06 -1.30 31.35
N ALA A 70 -8.51 -0.04 31.51
CA ALA A 70 -9.90 0.27 31.85
C ALA A 70 -10.87 -0.16 30.73
N ILE A 71 -10.51 0.06 29.45
CA ILE A 71 -11.27 -0.43 28.30
C ILE A 71 -11.29 -1.96 28.25
N ALA A 72 -10.15 -2.64 28.42
CA ALA A 72 -10.09 -4.10 28.45
C ALA A 72 -10.95 -4.69 29.59
N LEU A 73 -11.00 -4.02 30.74
CA LEU A 73 -11.87 -4.38 31.88
C LEU A 73 -13.35 -4.07 31.66
N LEU A 74 -13.68 -3.12 30.79
CA LEU A 74 -15.06 -2.83 30.36
C LEU A 74 -15.53 -3.89 29.35
N ILE A 75 -14.67 -4.28 28.40
CA ILE A 75 -14.93 -5.33 27.39
C ILE A 75 -15.17 -6.71 28.05
N GLN A 76 -14.45 -7.03 29.13
CA GLN A 76 -14.68 -8.27 29.89
C GLN A 76 -15.90 -8.24 30.81
N ASP A 77 -16.49 -7.07 31.04
CA ASP A 77 -17.61 -6.94 31.94
C ASP A 77 -18.90 -7.30 31.20
N ILE A 78 -19.48 -8.46 31.56
CA ILE A 78 -20.69 -9.01 30.93
C ILE A 78 -21.92 -8.08 31.00
N ASN A 79 -21.86 -6.99 31.77
CA ASN A 79 -22.90 -5.96 31.78
C ASN A 79 -22.83 -4.99 30.59
N PHE A 80 -21.73 -4.96 29.83
CA PHE A 80 -21.52 -4.10 28.65
C PHE A 80 -21.12 -4.92 27.41
N PRO A 81 -21.89 -5.97 27.04
CA PRO A 81 -21.51 -6.92 25.99
C PRO A 81 -21.37 -6.27 24.62
N GLU A 82 -21.97 -5.10 24.39
CA GLU A 82 -21.84 -4.34 23.15
C GLU A 82 -20.47 -3.67 22.98
N VAL A 83 -19.69 -3.50 24.06
CA VAL A 83 -18.35 -2.91 24.01
C VAL A 83 -17.33 -4.03 23.76
N GLN A 84 -16.91 -4.19 22.50
CA GLN A 84 -15.86 -5.09 22.06
C GLN A 84 -14.75 -4.29 21.36
N TYR A 85 -13.60 -4.91 21.10
CA TYR A 85 -12.50 -4.25 20.39
C TYR A 85 -12.89 -3.81 18.98
N ASP A 86 -13.67 -4.62 18.27
CA ASP A 86 -14.17 -4.38 16.92
C ASP A 86 -15.50 -3.60 16.86
N SER A 87 -16.06 -3.20 18.02
CA SER A 87 -17.27 -2.35 18.05
C SER A 87 -16.99 -0.97 17.46
N ILE A 88 -17.90 -0.50 16.60
CA ILE A 88 -17.82 0.79 15.92
C ILE A 88 -18.15 1.92 16.90
N MET A 89 -17.33 2.97 16.92
CA MET A 89 -17.43 4.04 17.92
C MET A 89 -18.71 4.88 17.80
N SER A 90 -19.23 5.10 16.58
CA SER A 90 -20.50 5.80 16.33
C SER A 90 -21.71 4.97 16.76
N GLU A 91 -21.67 3.63 16.69
CA GLU A 91 -22.72 2.76 17.25
C GLU A 91 -22.72 2.79 18.79
N LEU A 92 -21.53 2.90 19.40
CA LEU A 92 -21.39 2.99 20.85
C LEU A 92 -21.77 4.36 21.42
N LEU A 93 -21.55 5.44 20.67
CA LEU A 93 -21.71 6.85 21.08
C LEU A 93 -22.40 7.71 20.00
N PRO A 94 -23.62 7.36 19.53
CA PRO A 94 -24.24 7.97 18.34
C PRO A 94 -24.54 9.47 18.46
N ASP A 95 -24.76 9.98 19.67
CA ASP A 95 -25.02 11.40 19.90
C ASP A 95 -23.74 12.28 19.85
N ASP A 96 -22.56 11.67 20.04
CA ASP A 96 -21.31 12.38 20.30
C ASP A 96 -20.22 12.08 19.25
N PHE A 97 -19.96 10.80 18.94
CA PHE A 97 -18.85 10.39 18.09
C PHE A 97 -19.20 10.55 16.60
N VAL A 98 -18.71 11.65 16.03
CA VAL A 98 -18.76 11.95 14.59
C VAL A 98 -17.41 12.53 14.21
N MET A 99 -16.79 12.01 13.16
CA MET A 99 -15.52 12.50 12.58
C MET A 99 -15.81 13.37 11.34
N SER A 100 -14.79 13.98 10.74
CA SER A 100 -14.96 14.95 9.64
C SER A 100 -15.55 14.39 8.34
N ASP A 101 -15.60 13.07 8.22
CA ASP A 101 -16.20 12.35 7.09
C ASP A 101 -16.93 11.07 7.56
N GLU A 102 -17.80 10.56 6.68
CA GLU A 102 -18.65 9.39 6.94
C GLU A 102 -17.82 8.11 7.07
N LEU A 103 -16.76 7.92 6.26
CA LEU A 103 -15.90 6.73 6.34
C LEU A 103 -15.28 6.58 7.74
N HIS A 104 -14.71 7.66 8.30
CA HIS A 104 -14.15 7.63 9.65
C HIS A 104 -15.23 7.50 10.73
N THR A 105 -16.39 8.13 10.54
CA THR A 105 -17.51 8.02 11.48
C THR A 105 -18.05 6.59 11.56
N ASP A 106 -18.17 5.91 10.42
CA ASP A 106 -18.89 4.63 10.31
C ASP A 106 -17.99 3.40 10.42
N THR A 107 -16.65 3.55 10.36
CA THR A 107 -15.72 2.40 10.35
C THR A 107 -14.68 2.37 11.47
N VAL A 108 -14.51 3.46 12.23
CA VAL A 108 -13.53 3.52 13.33
C VAL A 108 -14.03 2.76 14.56
N THR A 109 -13.23 1.82 15.03
CA THR A 109 -13.53 0.92 16.15
C THR A 109 -12.74 1.23 17.41
N VAL A 110 -13.13 0.65 18.54
CA VAL A 110 -12.37 0.73 19.81
C VAL A 110 -10.89 0.34 19.63
N ASP A 111 -10.59 -0.67 18.79
CA ASP A 111 -9.22 -1.12 18.55
C ASP A 111 -8.38 -0.12 17.74
N ASP A 112 -9.00 0.63 16.82
CA ASP A 112 -8.32 1.67 16.03
C ASP A 112 -7.91 2.86 16.90
N LEU A 113 -8.76 3.22 17.89
CA LEU A 113 -8.45 4.23 18.91
C LEU A 113 -7.27 3.77 19.78
N LEU A 114 -7.31 2.52 20.26
CA LEU A 114 -6.24 1.94 21.07
C LEU A 114 -4.91 1.85 20.29
N GLY A 115 -4.96 1.52 19.00
CA GLY A 115 -3.78 1.33 18.14
C GLY A 115 -3.15 2.61 17.58
N HIS A 116 -3.78 3.78 17.66
CA HIS A 116 -3.41 4.97 16.85
C HIS A 116 -3.52 4.71 15.34
N HIS A 117 -4.57 4.00 14.94
CA HIS A 117 -4.88 3.62 13.55
C HIS A 117 -6.14 4.29 13.02
N THR A 118 -6.62 5.36 13.65
CA THR A 118 -7.80 6.12 13.18
C THR A 118 -7.51 7.04 12.00
N GLY A 119 -6.24 7.34 11.68
CA GLY A 119 -5.87 8.29 10.63
C GLY A 119 -6.02 9.78 11.02
N MET A 120 -6.53 10.06 12.22
CA MET A 120 -6.65 11.40 12.79
C MET A 120 -5.31 11.89 13.36
N PRO A 121 -4.83 13.09 12.97
CA PRO A 121 -3.68 13.76 13.60
C PRO A 121 -3.88 14.16 15.06
N GLY A 122 -2.86 14.76 15.68
CA GLY A 122 -2.93 15.19 17.07
C GLY A 122 -3.90 16.35 17.28
N HIS A 123 -3.86 17.34 16.38
CA HIS A 123 -4.60 18.61 16.49
C HIS A 123 -4.51 19.24 17.89
N ASP A 124 -3.37 19.09 18.59
CA ASP A 124 -3.24 19.45 20.01
C ASP A 124 -3.53 20.95 20.28
N ASP A 125 -3.27 21.81 19.28
CA ASP A 125 -3.63 23.23 19.30
C ASP A 125 -5.15 23.49 19.33
N SER A 126 -6.00 22.55 18.92
CA SER A 126 -7.46 22.77 18.88
C SER A 126 -8.13 22.76 20.27
N TYR A 127 -7.44 22.28 21.31
CA TYR A 127 -8.05 22.03 22.62
C TYR A 127 -8.07 23.32 23.46
N MET A 128 -9.21 23.68 24.03
CA MET A 128 -9.34 24.79 24.98
C MET A 128 -9.05 24.32 26.39
N GLY A 129 -7.97 24.82 27.00
CA GLY A 129 -7.58 24.41 28.34
C GLY A 129 -8.40 25.11 29.43
N VAL A 130 -8.15 24.76 30.70
CA VAL A 130 -8.79 25.37 31.89
C VAL A 130 -8.60 26.89 32.06
N ARG A 131 -7.84 27.54 31.17
CA ARG A 131 -7.64 29.00 31.11
C ARG A 131 -8.60 29.70 30.14
N ALA A 132 -9.26 28.95 29.24
CA ALA A 132 -10.23 29.49 28.31
C ALA A 132 -11.51 29.97 29.00
N ALA A 133 -12.26 30.85 28.34
CA ALA A 133 -13.60 31.25 28.80
C ALA A 133 -14.61 30.07 28.73
N GLU A 134 -14.39 29.17 27.77
CA GLU A 134 -15.13 27.92 27.58
C GLU A 134 -14.09 26.77 27.47
N PRO A 135 -13.61 26.21 28.60
CA PRO A 135 -12.70 25.07 28.61
C PRO A 135 -13.34 23.80 28.03
N ASP A 136 -12.51 22.92 27.49
CA ASP A 136 -12.94 21.62 26.98
C ASP A 136 -12.96 20.53 28.05
N ASP A 137 -13.79 19.51 27.78
CA ASP A 137 -13.87 18.25 28.51
C ASP A 137 -13.84 17.07 27.51
N ALA A 138 -13.95 15.83 28.00
CA ALA A 138 -13.89 14.66 27.12
C ALA A 138 -15.03 14.60 26.09
N GLN A 139 -16.21 15.12 26.40
CA GLN A 139 -17.35 15.16 25.48
C GLN A 139 -17.16 16.25 24.42
N SER A 140 -16.67 17.44 24.79
CA SER A 140 -16.41 18.52 23.82
C SER A 140 -15.27 18.16 22.87
N ILE A 141 -14.24 17.45 23.35
CA ILE A 141 -13.15 16.90 22.52
C ILE A 141 -13.68 15.90 21.49
N ILE A 142 -14.52 14.94 21.89
CA ILE A 142 -15.19 14.02 20.95
C ILE A 142 -16.02 14.80 19.92
N ARG A 143 -16.87 15.72 20.39
CA ARG A 143 -17.76 16.46 19.49
C ARG A 143 -17.00 17.32 18.50
N ASN A 144 -15.78 17.78 18.83
CA ASN A 144 -14.96 18.56 17.92
C ASN A 144 -14.30 17.74 16.78
N LEU A 145 -14.26 16.40 16.87
CA LEU A 145 -13.67 15.55 15.82
C LEU A 145 -14.31 15.77 14.44
N ARG A 146 -15.61 16.08 14.40
CA ARG A 146 -16.35 16.43 13.17
C ARG A 146 -15.87 17.71 12.47
N ASN A 147 -15.05 18.52 13.14
CA ASN A 147 -14.51 19.78 12.64
C ASN A 147 -13.01 19.73 12.30
N LEU A 148 -12.35 18.58 12.47
CA LEU A 148 -10.90 18.40 12.37
C LEU A 148 -10.55 17.42 11.26
N ALA A 149 -9.60 17.78 10.41
CA ALA A 149 -9.30 17.03 9.18
C ALA A 149 -8.37 15.84 9.43
N VAL A 150 -8.82 14.65 9.03
CA VAL A 150 -8.01 13.43 8.99
C VAL A 150 -6.86 13.55 7.97
N ALA A 151 -5.70 12.93 8.27
CA ALA A 151 -4.52 12.96 7.40
C ALA A 151 -4.33 11.65 6.60
N ALA A 152 -4.92 10.55 7.07
CA ALA A 152 -4.90 9.27 6.39
C ALA A 152 -6.23 8.54 6.63
N PRO A 153 -6.64 7.57 5.80
CA PRO A 153 -7.78 6.72 6.10
C PRO A 153 -7.49 5.73 7.25
N PRO A 154 -8.52 5.14 7.91
CA PRO A 154 -8.31 4.22 9.02
C PRO A 154 -7.45 3.02 8.64
N ARG A 155 -6.62 2.54 9.57
CA ARG A 155 -5.76 1.35 9.48
C ARG A 155 -4.66 1.41 8.42
N THR A 156 -4.51 2.54 7.72
CA THR A 156 -3.46 2.70 6.68
C THR A 156 -2.10 3.11 7.24
N GLN A 157 -2.06 3.84 8.37
CA GLN A 157 -0.83 4.37 8.98
C GLN A 157 -0.98 4.49 10.51
N TYR A 158 0.14 4.37 11.23
CA TYR A 158 0.26 4.76 12.64
C TYR A 158 0.40 6.28 12.74
N ILE A 159 -0.60 6.95 13.34
CA ILE A 159 -0.60 8.40 13.60
C ILE A 159 -1.00 8.60 15.07
N TYR A 160 -0.02 8.95 15.91
CA TYR A 160 -0.22 9.10 17.34
C TYR A 160 -1.14 10.28 17.66
N CYS A 161 -2.32 10.01 18.21
CA CYS A 161 -3.36 10.99 18.49
C CYS A 161 -3.76 10.97 19.97
N ASN A 162 -3.69 12.11 20.65
CA ASN A 162 -4.13 12.21 22.05
C ASN A 162 -5.67 12.14 22.17
N MET A 163 -6.41 12.82 21.27
CA MET A 163 -7.88 12.87 21.30
C MET A 163 -8.52 11.47 21.37
N MET A 164 -7.96 10.48 20.67
CA MET A 164 -8.49 9.12 20.64
C MET A 164 -8.43 8.42 22.01
N TYR A 165 -7.47 8.77 22.86
CA TYR A 165 -7.44 8.27 24.24
C TYR A 165 -8.37 9.05 25.18
N THR A 166 -8.62 10.33 24.91
CA THR A 166 -9.71 11.08 25.57
C THR A 166 -11.07 10.47 25.21
N VAL A 167 -11.29 10.10 23.94
CA VAL A 167 -12.55 9.47 23.48
C VAL A 167 -12.86 8.18 24.26
N LEU A 168 -11.85 7.34 24.50
CA LEU A 168 -12.00 6.11 25.29
C LEU A 168 -12.44 6.37 26.74
N THR A 169 -12.13 7.53 27.33
CA THR A 169 -12.62 7.87 28.68
C THR A 169 -14.11 8.14 28.68
N HIS A 170 -14.61 8.92 27.72
CA HIS A 170 -16.04 9.20 27.59
C HIS A 170 -16.84 7.95 27.21
N LEU A 171 -16.25 7.01 26.45
CA LEU A 171 -16.86 5.69 26.23
C LEU A 171 -17.12 4.95 27.55
N ILE A 172 -16.13 4.94 28.45
CA ILE A 172 -16.28 4.36 29.80
C ILE A 172 -17.37 5.12 30.59
N GLU A 173 -17.35 6.45 30.56
CA GLU A 173 -18.31 7.29 31.31
C GLU A 173 -19.76 7.10 30.82
N ALA A 174 -19.98 7.13 29.51
CA ALA A 174 -21.28 6.96 28.88
C ALA A 174 -21.85 5.54 29.05
N LYS A 175 -21.01 4.50 29.02
CA LYS A 175 -21.45 3.10 29.15
C LYS A 175 -21.63 2.67 30.61
N SER A 176 -20.67 2.98 31.48
CA SER A 176 -20.71 2.58 32.89
C SER A 176 -21.55 3.49 33.78
N GLY A 177 -21.80 4.74 33.36
CA GLY A 177 -22.41 5.78 34.19
C GLY A 177 -21.51 6.27 35.34
N GLN A 178 -20.23 5.88 35.36
CA GLN A 178 -19.23 6.31 36.33
C GLN A 178 -18.24 7.29 35.70
N GLU A 179 -17.91 8.39 36.40
CA GLU A 179 -16.75 9.24 36.04
C GLU A 179 -15.48 8.39 35.89
N PHE A 180 -14.66 8.67 34.87
CA PHE A 180 -13.50 7.85 34.50
C PHE A 180 -12.51 7.70 35.68
N GLY A 181 -12.32 8.76 36.47
CA GLY A 181 -11.51 8.71 37.68
C GLY A 181 -12.03 7.76 38.77
N LYS A 182 -13.36 7.59 38.88
CA LYS A 182 -13.99 6.60 39.79
C LYS A 182 -13.85 5.19 39.23
N PHE A 183 -14.06 5.00 37.93
CA PHE A 183 -13.85 3.69 37.28
C PHE A 183 -12.40 3.21 37.46
N LEU A 184 -11.40 4.06 37.21
CA LEU A 184 -9.99 3.75 37.50
C LEU A 184 -9.77 3.40 38.98
N GLN A 185 -10.39 4.15 39.90
CA GLN A 185 -10.26 3.92 41.33
C GLN A 185 -10.82 2.55 41.75
N GLU A 186 -12.00 2.17 41.28
CA GLU A 186 -12.70 0.94 41.65
C GLU A 186 -12.13 -0.29 40.94
N ARG A 187 -11.81 -0.18 39.65
CA ARG A 187 -11.47 -1.31 38.77
C ARG A 187 -9.98 -1.61 38.68
N ILE A 188 -9.11 -0.63 38.96
CA ILE A 188 -7.65 -0.79 38.85
C ILE A 188 -6.95 -0.43 40.17
N PHE A 189 -7.12 0.80 40.67
CA PHE A 189 -6.29 1.30 41.75
C PHE A 189 -6.58 0.63 43.11
N CYS A 190 -7.86 0.44 43.49
CA CYS A 190 -8.21 -0.29 44.71
C CYS A 190 -7.78 -1.77 44.65
N PRO A 191 -8.11 -2.56 43.60
CA PRO A 191 -7.70 -3.96 43.49
C PRO A 191 -6.19 -4.18 43.54
N LEU A 192 -5.39 -3.24 43.00
CA LEU A 192 -3.93 -3.30 42.99
C LEU A 192 -3.27 -2.61 44.19
N GLY A 193 -4.04 -2.03 45.11
CA GLY A 193 -3.51 -1.29 46.27
C GLY A 193 -2.71 -0.03 45.89
N MET A 194 -3.02 0.59 44.74
CA MET A 194 -2.45 1.85 44.27
C MET A 194 -3.16 3.03 44.95
N THR A 195 -3.05 3.11 46.27
CA THR A 195 -3.91 3.97 47.10
C THR A 195 -3.72 5.46 46.83
N SER A 196 -2.53 5.87 46.38
CA SER A 196 -2.16 7.27 46.18
C SER A 196 -2.34 7.74 44.73
N SER A 197 -2.50 6.81 43.78
CA SER A 197 -2.80 7.16 42.37
C SER A 197 -4.20 7.77 42.21
N SER A 198 -4.37 8.75 41.32
CA SER A 198 -5.64 9.40 41.03
C SER A 198 -5.69 9.96 39.61
N LEU A 199 -6.88 10.27 39.11
CA LEU A 199 -7.03 11.16 37.95
C LEU A 199 -7.00 12.63 38.42
N GLN A 200 -6.27 13.48 37.68
CA GLN A 200 -5.99 14.89 37.97
C GLN A 200 -5.25 15.16 39.30
N PRO A 201 -4.53 16.30 39.43
CA PRO A 201 -3.95 16.76 40.70
C PRO A 201 -4.98 16.87 41.82
N GLU A 202 -6.19 17.32 41.49
CA GLU A 202 -7.32 17.50 42.40
C GLU A 202 -7.76 16.19 43.07
N GLY A 203 -7.67 15.06 42.36
CA GLY A 203 -7.93 13.74 42.94
C GLY A 203 -6.92 13.34 44.03
N ALA A 204 -5.66 13.76 43.89
CA ALA A 204 -4.64 13.53 44.91
C ALA A 204 -4.83 14.47 46.12
N LYS A 205 -5.19 15.74 45.88
CA LYS A 205 -5.55 16.71 46.93
C LYS A 205 -6.77 16.23 47.73
N ALA A 206 -7.79 15.70 47.06
CA ALA A 206 -8.98 15.11 47.70
C ALA A 206 -8.65 13.90 48.61
N LYS A 207 -7.56 13.18 48.34
CA LYS A 207 -7.00 12.11 49.19
C LYS A 207 -6.07 12.62 50.31
N GLY A 208 -5.89 13.93 50.44
CA GLY A 208 -4.97 14.56 51.38
C GLY A 208 -3.49 14.32 51.03
N HIS A 209 -3.16 14.25 49.73
CA HIS A 209 -1.80 14.03 49.23
C HIS A 209 -1.14 15.30 48.67
N ASP A 210 -1.64 16.48 49.01
CA ASP A 210 -1.15 17.79 48.55
C ASP A 210 0.38 17.97 48.71
N ARG A 211 0.94 17.50 49.84
CA ARG A 211 2.39 17.53 50.11
C ARG A 211 3.21 16.46 49.39
N ARG A 212 2.56 15.47 48.76
CA ARG A 212 3.25 14.45 47.96
C ARG A 212 3.30 14.81 46.48
N LEU A 213 2.47 15.77 46.02
CA LEU A 213 2.51 16.28 44.66
C LEU A 213 3.81 17.04 44.39
N ALA A 214 4.63 16.52 43.48
CA ALA A 214 5.78 17.26 42.97
C ALA A 214 5.33 18.50 42.20
N LYS A 215 6.14 19.55 42.28
CA LYS A 215 6.02 20.72 41.41
C LYS A 215 6.72 20.42 40.09
N GLY A 216 6.20 20.90 38.98
CA GLY A 216 6.83 20.75 37.67
C GLY A 216 7.97 21.75 37.50
N HIS A 217 9.05 21.37 36.80
CA HIS A 217 10.19 22.25 36.56
C HIS A 217 10.59 22.33 35.09
N ILE A 218 10.74 23.58 34.62
CA ILE A 218 11.35 23.91 33.34
C ILE A 218 12.73 24.52 33.61
N TRP A 219 13.75 24.16 32.84
CA TRP A 219 15.04 24.85 32.89
C TRP A 219 15.03 26.09 31.99
N ASP A 220 15.11 27.28 32.58
CA ASP A 220 15.33 28.50 31.81
C ASP A 220 16.83 28.66 31.48
N LYS A 221 17.11 28.72 30.18
CA LYS A 221 18.47 28.90 29.63
C LYS A 221 19.00 30.34 29.85
N LYS A 222 18.13 31.34 29.95
CA LYS A 222 18.48 32.77 30.08
C LYS A 222 18.92 33.08 31.52
N SER A 223 18.13 32.71 32.52
CA SER A 223 18.46 32.87 33.94
C SER A 223 19.42 31.79 34.48
N THR A 224 19.57 30.67 33.78
CA THR A 224 20.29 29.47 34.24
C THR A 224 19.74 28.90 35.56
N SER A 225 18.44 29.05 35.78
CA SER A 225 17.70 28.46 36.90
C SER A 225 16.53 27.60 36.43
N TYR A 226 15.90 26.90 37.36
CA TYR A 226 14.59 26.30 37.11
C TYR A 226 13.48 27.33 37.34
N ARG A 227 12.39 27.21 36.58
CA ARG A 227 11.07 27.78 36.87
C ARG A 227 10.18 26.66 37.40
N GLU A 228 9.69 26.84 38.62
CA GLU A 228 8.81 25.89 39.32
C GLU A 228 7.33 26.28 39.10
N PHE A 229 6.43 25.31 39.06
CA PHE A 229 4.98 25.54 38.96
C PHE A 229 4.16 24.34 39.45
N GLU A 230 2.88 24.58 39.76
CA GLU A 230 1.93 23.55 40.14
C GLU A 230 1.58 22.62 38.98
N ALA A 231 1.33 21.34 39.26
CA ALA A 231 0.61 20.49 38.31
C ALA A 231 -0.81 21.02 38.10
N VAL A 232 -1.24 21.12 36.84
CA VAL A 232 -2.52 21.71 36.43
C VAL A 232 -3.48 20.60 36.00
N SER A 233 -4.78 20.77 36.28
CA SER A 233 -5.83 19.89 35.74
C SER A 233 -5.97 20.08 34.22
N CYS A 234 -6.02 18.97 33.48
CA CYS A 234 -6.32 18.95 32.04
C CYS A 234 -7.46 17.94 31.78
N PRO A 235 -8.73 18.26 32.08
CA PRO A 235 -9.87 17.38 31.80
C PRO A 235 -9.99 17.02 30.30
N GLU A 236 -9.64 17.94 29.40
CA GLU A 236 -9.61 17.74 27.95
C GLU A 236 -8.57 16.68 27.50
N GLY A 237 -7.51 16.51 28.30
CA GLY A 237 -6.45 15.53 28.07
C GLY A 237 -6.61 14.22 28.85
N GLN A 238 -7.74 14.00 29.54
CA GLN A 238 -7.88 12.84 30.43
C GLN A 238 -7.76 11.50 29.67
N GLY A 239 -7.10 10.52 30.28
CA GLY A 239 -6.87 9.20 29.67
C GLY A 239 -5.79 9.17 28.60
N ALA A 240 -5.61 10.25 27.83
CA ALA A 240 -4.38 10.51 27.08
C ALA A 240 -3.22 10.89 28.02
N GLY A 241 -3.53 11.54 29.15
CA GLY A 241 -2.63 11.92 30.22
C GLY A 241 -3.33 12.05 31.57
N SER A 242 -2.79 12.90 32.45
CA SER A 242 -3.42 13.38 33.69
C SER A 242 -3.69 12.34 34.79
N VAL A 243 -3.13 11.13 34.71
CA VAL A 243 -3.03 10.25 35.89
C VAL A 243 -1.87 10.71 36.77
N ILE A 244 -2.16 10.96 38.03
CA ILE A 244 -1.18 11.22 39.08
C ILE A 244 -0.81 9.88 39.73
N SER A 245 0.48 9.59 39.86
CA SER A 245 0.94 8.35 40.50
C SER A 245 2.35 8.48 41.10
N SER A 246 2.73 7.51 41.93
CA SER A 246 4.10 7.32 42.42
C SER A 246 4.74 6.10 41.76
N ALA A 247 6.08 5.99 41.86
CA ALA A 247 6.79 4.79 41.41
C ALA A 247 6.36 3.56 42.23
N ASN A 248 6.12 3.72 43.54
CA ASN A 248 5.64 2.67 44.44
C ASN A 248 4.22 2.16 44.11
N ASP A 249 3.34 3.00 43.57
CA ASP A 249 2.01 2.55 43.13
C ASP A 249 2.07 1.95 41.72
N PHE A 250 2.74 2.62 40.77
CA PHE A 250 2.77 2.13 39.38
C PHE A 250 3.53 0.80 39.20
N ILE A 251 4.52 0.50 40.04
CA ILE A 251 5.20 -0.81 40.00
C ILE A 251 4.27 -1.98 40.37
N LYS A 252 3.17 -1.73 41.11
CA LYS A 252 2.14 -2.74 41.40
C LYS A 252 1.35 -3.10 40.14
N TYR A 253 1.03 -2.10 39.30
CA TYR A 253 0.44 -2.31 37.98
C TYR A 253 1.36 -3.10 37.04
N LEU A 254 2.66 -2.77 37.01
CA LEU A 254 3.62 -3.56 36.23
C LEU A 254 3.74 -5.01 36.73
N LYS A 255 3.76 -5.25 38.06
CA LYS A 255 3.74 -6.62 38.59
C LYS A 255 2.46 -7.38 38.20
N ALA A 256 1.31 -6.71 38.20
CA ALA A 256 0.04 -7.29 37.77
C ALA A 256 0.03 -7.69 36.28
N LEU A 257 0.61 -6.87 35.40
CA LEU A 257 0.83 -7.21 33.98
C LEU A 257 1.77 -8.42 33.82
N ILE A 258 2.91 -8.41 34.53
CA ILE A 258 3.93 -9.48 34.46
C ILE A 258 3.39 -10.83 34.93
N ASP A 259 2.67 -10.85 36.05
CA ASP A 259 2.17 -12.08 36.67
C ASP A 259 0.76 -12.49 36.21
N ARG A 260 0.10 -11.68 35.36
CA ARG A 260 -1.34 -11.77 35.01
C ARG A 260 -2.21 -11.99 36.25
N ASN A 261 -2.15 -11.03 37.19
CA ASN A 261 -2.86 -11.10 38.46
C ASN A 261 -3.63 -9.81 38.81
N GLY A 262 -4.49 -9.90 39.83
CA GLY A 262 -5.45 -8.84 40.15
C GLY A 262 -6.52 -8.74 39.04
N PRO A 263 -6.97 -7.53 38.66
CA PRO A 263 -7.92 -7.37 37.56
C PRO A 263 -7.33 -7.73 36.19
N ILE A 264 -6.00 -7.85 36.06
CA ILE A 264 -5.33 -8.22 34.81
C ILE A 264 -5.38 -9.76 34.65
N SER A 265 -6.48 -10.27 34.09
CA SER A 265 -6.56 -11.66 33.63
C SER A 265 -5.66 -11.90 32.41
N GLU A 266 -5.43 -13.16 32.02
CA GLU A 266 -4.71 -13.48 30.78
C GLU A 266 -5.39 -12.82 29.56
N ASP A 267 -6.72 -12.83 29.49
CA ASP A 267 -7.46 -12.19 28.41
C ASP A 267 -7.32 -10.65 28.42
N VAL A 268 -7.19 -10.01 29.61
CA VAL A 268 -6.87 -8.56 29.68
C VAL A 268 -5.45 -8.34 29.18
N TYR A 269 -4.50 -9.16 29.62
CA TYR A 269 -3.11 -9.09 29.21
C TYR A 269 -2.98 -9.22 27.69
N GLN A 270 -3.56 -10.24 27.07
CA GLN A 270 -3.54 -10.44 25.62
C GLN A 270 -4.21 -9.28 24.87
N GLY A 271 -5.36 -8.80 25.36
CA GLY A 271 -6.03 -7.61 24.83
C GLY A 271 -5.14 -6.37 24.86
N LEU A 272 -4.33 -6.20 25.92
CA LEU A 272 -3.38 -5.11 26.06
C LEU A 272 -2.15 -5.25 25.16
N THR A 273 -1.51 -6.41 25.14
CA THR A 273 -0.21 -6.62 24.49
C THR A 273 -0.30 -7.05 23.02
N ARG A 274 -1.50 -7.30 22.48
CA ARG A 274 -1.69 -7.58 21.04
C ARG A 274 -1.10 -6.46 20.17
N PRO A 275 -0.17 -6.76 19.24
CA PRO A 275 0.29 -5.80 18.23
C PRO A 275 -0.88 -5.31 17.38
N ARG A 276 -1.03 -3.99 17.25
CA ARG A 276 -2.07 -3.33 16.45
C ARG A 276 -1.48 -2.59 15.25
N SER A 277 -0.31 -1.98 15.46
CA SER A 277 0.24 -0.97 14.57
C SER A 277 1.75 -1.07 14.52
N GLU A 278 2.36 -0.92 13.34
CA GLU A 278 3.82 -0.85 13.21
C GLU A 278 4.26 0.60 13.02
N ARG A 279 5.30 1.03 13.74
CA ARG A 279 5.89 2.37 13.58
C ARG A 279 7.40 2.28 13.33
N SER A 280 7.91 3.18 12.50
CA SER A 280 9.34 3.25 12.20
C SER A 280 10.17 3.56 13.45
N ALA A 281 11.08 2.66 13.82
CA ALA A 281 12.06 2.90 14.87
C ALA A 281 12.98 4.08 14.50
N ASN A 282 13.17 5.05 15.41
CA ASN A 282 14.01 6.22 15.17
C ASN A 282 15.52 5.87 15.19
N HIS A 283 16.39 6.81 14.77
CA HIS A 283 17.84 6.58 14.71
C HIS A 283 18.48 6.09 16.02
N ARG A 284 17.99 6.53 17.20
CA ARG A 284 18.51 6.06 18.50
C ARG A 284 18.05 4.65 18.83
N GLN A 285 16.85 4.26 18.39
CA GLN A 285 16.29 2.91 18.53
C GLN A 285 16.98 1.92 17.59
N ARG A 286 17.14 2.25 16.30
CA ARG A 286 17.89 1.43 15.34
C ARG A 286 19.34 1.22 15.77
N LYS A 287 20.02 2.25 16.30
CA LYS A 287 21.35 2.11 16.90
C LYS A 287 21.40 1.20 18.14
N ALA A 288 20.25 0.92 18.76
CA ALA A 288 20.12 -0.02 19.87
C ALA A 288 19.76 -1.46 19.43
N GLY A 289 19.70 -1.75 18.11
CA GLY A 289 19.28 -3.06 17.59
C GLY A 289 17.76 -3.25 17.53
N ILE A 290 16.97 -2.17 17.67
CA ILE A 290 15.51 -2.23 17.55
C ILE A 290 15.14 -1.99 16.08
N ASP A 291 14.92 -3.07 15.34
CA ASP A 291 14.63 -3.04 13.91
C ASP A 291 13.12 -2.88 13.60
N ARG A 292 12.25 -3.49 14.42
CA ARG A 292 10.78 -3.35 14.35
C ARG A 292 10.21 -2.91 15.70
N LEU A 293 9.16 -2.10 15.65
CA LEU A 293 8.57 -1.47 16.83
C LEU A 293 7.07 -1.32 16.60
N PHE A 294 6.28 -1.96 17.46
CA PHE A 294 4.84 -1.97 17.38
C PHE A 294 4.21 -1.10 18.46
N TYR A 295 3.00 -0.62 18.20
CA TYR A 295 2.07 -0.13 19.20
C TYR A 295 1.01 -1.20 19.45
N THR A 296 0.67 -1.37 20.72
CA THR A 296 -0.37 -2.27 21.22
C THR A 296 -1.50 -1.42 21.81
N ALA A 297 -2.16 -1.79 22.90
CA ALA A 297 -3.10 -0.90 23.58
C ALA A 297 -2.37 -0.03 24.63
N GLY A 298 -1.93 1.15 24.23
CA GLY A 298 -1.30 2.13 25.12
C GLY A 298 0.15 1.79 25.54
N ILE A 299 0.77 0.82 24.86
CA ILE A 299 2.09 0.26 25.19
C ILE A 299 2.87 0.01 23.87
N ASP A 300 4.12 0.43 23.83
CA ASP A 300 5.09 0.08 22.78
C ASP A 300 5.60 -1.36 22.99
N LEU A 301 5.74 -2.14 21.91
CA LEU A 301 6.29 -3.49 21.90
C LEU A 301 7.45 -3.61 20.91
N TYR A 302 8.56 -4.19 21.36
CA TYR A 302 9.67 -4.62 20.49
C TYR A 302 10.36 -5.86 21.08
N TRP A 303 11.28 -6.46 20.33
CA TRP A 303 12.09 -7.58 20.81
C TRP A 303 13.55 -7.17 20.98
N GLN A 304 14.22 -7.72 21.99
CA GLN A 304 15.66 -7.61 22.19
C GLN A 304 16.20 -8.96 22.67
N ASP A 305 17.16 -9.53 21.94
CA ASP A 305 17.72 -10.87 22.19
C ASP A 305 16.62 -11.93 22.45
N ASP A 306 15.66 -12.01 21.51
CA ASP A 306 14.46 -12.87 21.52
C ASP A 306 13.44 -12.63 22.66
N HIS A 307 13.66 -11.67 23.56
CA HIS A 307 12.71 -11.32 24.61
C HIS A 307 11.78 -10.16 24.22
N GLU A 308 10.49 -10.31 24.50
CA GLU A 308 9.50 -9.22 24.42
C GLU A 308 9.83 -8.12 25.42
N VAL A 309 9.90 -6.88 24.93
CA VAL A 309 10.10 -5.67 25.72
C VAL A 309 8.91 -4.74 25.49
N LEU A 310 8.13 -4.55 26.53
CA LEU A 310 6.91 -3.74 26.53
C LEU A 310 7.08 -2.50 27.40
N GLY A 311 6.63 -1.33 26.96
CA GLY A 311 6.74 -0.10 27.77
C GLY A 311 6.08 1.13 27.15
N HIS A 312 6.05 2.24 27.87
CA HIS A 312 5.64 3.53 27.31
C HIS A 312 6.39 4.67 28.01
N SER A 313 6.40 5.85 27.39
CA SER A 313 6.88 7.11 28.00
C SER A 313 5.74 8.14 28.09
N GLY A 314 5.78 8.96 29.14
CA GLY A 314 4.97 10.17 29.25
C GLY A 314 5.88 11.39 29.33
N ASP A 315 5.53 12.44 28.60
CA ASP A 315 6.09 13.78 28.76
C ASP A 315 4.92 14.75 28.77
N ILE A 316 4.93 15.70 29.70
CA ILE A 316 4.07 16.87 29.74
C ILE A 316 4.92 17.99 30.34
N THR A 317 4.57 19.25 30.07
CA THR A 317 5.36 20.39 30.53
C THR A 317 5.70 20.31 32.02
N GLY A 318 6.99 20.16 32.32
CA GLY A 318 7.52 20.06 33.69
C GLY A 318 7.51 18.66 34.33
N PHE A 319 7.07 17.60 33.64
CA PHE A 319 7.06 16.23 34.17
C PHE A 319 7.48 15.20 33.12
N GLY A 320 8.07 14.09 33.56
CA GLY A 320 8.40 12.98 32.69
C GLY A 320 8.23 11.63 33.40
N SER A 321 7.78 10.63 32.67
CA SER A 321 7.63 9.26 33.18
C SER A 321 8.00 8.24 32.11
N ARG A 322 8.44 7.06 32.52
CA ARG A 322 8.66 5.93 31.62
C ARG A 322 8.54 4.62 32.37
N PHE A 323 7.97 3.60 31.74
CA PHE A 323 8.03 2.23 32.24
C PHE A 323 8.49 1.24 31.18
N VAL A 324 8.95 0.07 31.64
CA VAL A 324 9.26 -1.10 30.81
C VAL A 324 9.00 -2.38 31.60
N PHE A 325 8.59 -3.46 30.93
CA PHE A 325 8.50 -4.80 31.48
C PHE A 325 8.84 -5.89 30.45
N LEU A 326 9.35 -7.01 30.96
CA LEU A 326 9.73 -8.21 30.23
C LEU A 326 9.05 -9.40 30.93
N PRO A 327 7.88 -9.86 30.46
CA PRO A 327 7.04 -10.86 31.13
C PRO A 327 7.78 -12.17 31.43
N ASP A 328 8.43 -12.75 30.42
CA ASP A 328 9.13 -14.03 30.53
C ASP A 328 10.30 -14.00 31.51
N LEU A 329 10.92 -12.83 31.68
CA LEU A 329 12.01 -12.62 32.63
C LEU A 329 11.50 -12.16 34.01
N LYS A 330 10.17 -12.06 34.19
CA LYS A 330 9.49 -11.50 35.36
C LYS A 330 10.09 -10.18 35.86
N PHE A 331 10.45 -9.31 34.92
CA PHE A 331 11.12 -8.04 35.21
C PHE A 331 10.26 -6.84 34.82
N GLY A 332 10.30 -5.78 35.63
CA GLY A 332 9.69 -4.51 35.29
C GLY A 332 10.38 -3.33 35.99
N ALA A 333 10.28 -2.15 35.40
CA ALA A 333 10.84 -0.92 35.94
C ALA A 333 10.00 0.29 35.55
N VAL A 334 9.92 1.26 36.47
CA VAL A 334 9.28 2.57 36.26
C VAL A 334 10.17 3.68 36.80
N VAL A 335 10.21 4.80 36.08
CA VAL A 335 10.89 6.05 36.47
C VAL A 335 9.91 7.20 36.28
N MET A 336 9.82 8.09 37.26
CA MET A 336 9.00 9.31 37.23
C MET A 336 9.82 10.48 37.76
N GLY A 337 9.53 11.71 37.34
CA GLY A 337 10.30 12.87 37.74
C GLY A 337 9.71 14.20 37.26
N ASN A 338 10.15 15.29 37.89
CA ASN A 338 9.61 16.64 37.70
C ASN A 338 10.37 17.49 36.68
N SER A 339 10.83 16.87 35.59
CA SER A 339 11.13 17.57 34.34
C SER A 339 11.12 16.59 33.17
N SER A 340 10.92 17.05 31.94
CA SER A 340 11.04 16.25 30.70
C SER A 340 12.43 15.58 30.56
N GLY A 341 13.46 16.11 31.24
CA GLY A 341 14.79 15.49 31.32
C GLY A 341 14.77 14.08 31.91
N THR A 342 13.75 13.75 32.71
CA THR A 342 13.50 12.42 33.30
C THR A 342 13.47 11.33 32.24
N ASN A 343 12.84 11.58 31.08
CA ASN A 343 12.75 10.60 29.99
C ASN A 343 14.12 10.16 29.46
N SER A 344 15.12 11.06 29.48
CA SER A 344 16.49 10.75 29.08
C SER A 344 17.24 9.94 30.15
N VAL A 345 16.98 10.20 31.44
CA VAL A 345 17.52 9.38 32.54
C VAL A 345 16.92 7.98 32.50
N ALA A 346 15.60 7.87 32.37
CA ALA A 346 14.90 6.59 32.31
C ALA A 346 15.33 5.73 31.11
N ALA A 347 15.47 6.32 29.91
CA ALA A 347 15.93 5.60 28.72
C ALA A 347 17.36 5.06 28.84
N GLN A 348 18.24 5.75 29.58
CA GLN A 348 19.59 5.29 29.89
C GLN A 348 19.55 4.09 30.84
N LEU A 349 18.84 4.24 31.98
CA LEU A 349 18.74 3.21 33.02
C LEU A 349 18.05 1.94 32.51
N PHE A 350 16.98 2.06 31.71
CA PHE A 350 16.27 0.89 31.20
C PHE A 350 17.10 0.06 30.23
N ARG A 351 17.92 0.68 29.37
CA ARG A 351 18.89 -0.04 28.55
C ARG A 351 19.84 -0.87 29.42
N GLU A 352 20.41 -0.24 30.45
CA GLU A 352 21.33 -0.88 31.38
C GLU A 352 20.65 -2.05 32.13
N PHE A 353 19.40 -1.88 32.58
CA PHE A 353 18.63 -2.94 33.24
C PHE A 353 18.29 -4.10 32.30
N ILE A 354 17.77 -3.83 31.10
CA ILE A 354 17.41 -4.86 30.12
C ILE A 354 18.63 -5.69 29.75
N GLU A 355 19.74 -5.03 29.40
CA GLU A 355 21.00 -5.71 29.09
C GLU A 355 21.48 -6.60 30.26
N MET A 356 21.34 -6.13 31.52
CA MET A 356 21.73 -6.92 32.68
C MET A 356 20.84 -8.14 32.92
N VAL A 357 19.53 -8.00 32.79
CA VAL A 357 18.58 -9.08 33.05
C VAL A 357 18.73 -10.18 31.99
N ILE A 358 18.78 -9.82 30.70
CA ILE A 358 19.01 -10.77 29.59
C ILE A 358 20.36 -11.51 29.74
N LYS A 359 21.46 -10.79 30.02
CA LYS A 359 22.79 -11.39 30.21
C LYS A 359 22.88 -12.26 31.48
N SER A 360 21.98 -12.05 32.45
CA SER A 360 21.90 -12.91 33.64
C SER A 360 21.14 -14.21 33.39
N ASN A 361 20.13 -14.20 32.51
CA ASN A 361 19.31 -15.36 32.18
C ASN A 361 20.00 -16.35 31.22
N THR A 362 20.90 -15.86 30.37
CA THR A 362 21.65 -16.66 29.38
C THR A 362 22.75 -17.57 29.96
N ARG A 363 22.78 -17.81 31.28
CA ARG A 363 23.78 -18.66 31.96
C ARG A 363 23.22 -19.99 32.48
N TRP A 364 23.03 -20.95 31.57
CA TRP A 364 23.17 -22.37 31.90
C TRP A 364 23.82 -23.20 30.77
N GLN A 365 25.05 -22.81 30.38
CA GLN A 365 26.07 -23.78 29.95
C GLN A 365 27.44 -23.46 30.59
N PRO A 366 28.33 -24.45 30.78
CA PRO A 366 29.51 -24.28 31.63
C PRO A 366 30.61 -23.43 30.99
N LEU A 367 31.15 -22.48 31.77
CA LEU A 367 32.34 -21.70 31.40
C LEU A 367 33.61 -22.56 31.50
N SER A 368 33.91 -23.34 30.46
CA SER A 368 35.18 -24.06 30.34
C SER A 368 35.76 -24.12 28.92
N ALA A 369 35.66 -23.01 28.17
CA ALA A 369 36.50 -22.74 27.01
C ALA A 369 36.47 -21.24 26.65
N ILE A 370 37.52 -20.51 27.02
CA ILE A 370 38.20 -19.38 26.35
C ILE A 370 39.24 -18.88 27.35
N SER A 371 40.40 -19.51 27.33
CA SER A 371 41.65 -18.87 27.74
C SER A 371 42.41 -18.49 26.47
N ASN A 372 43.15 -17.39 26.55
CA ASN A 372 44.13 -16.93 25.55
C ASN A 372 43.55 -16.54 24.17
N ARG A 373 43.27 -15.24 24.02
CA ARG A 373 43.90 -14.44 22.96
C ARG A 373 44.02 -12.99 23.42
N ASP A 374 45.26 -12.52 23.54
CA ASP A 374 45.59 -11.17 23.97
C ASP A 374 45.07 -10.10 23.01
N VAL A 375 44.51 -9.03 23.56
CA VAL A 375 44.28 -7.77 22.84
C VAL A 375 45.09 -6.68 23.53
N HIS A 376 46.12 -6.19 22.85
CA HIS A 376 46.96 -5.11 23.38
C HIS A 376 46.18 -3.80 23.51
N THR A 377 46.28 -3.21 24.69
CA THR A 377 45.71 -1.90 25.04
C THR A 377 46.50 -0.75 24.41
N LYS A 378 45.81 0.17 23.72
CA LYS A 378 46.14 1.60 23.72
C LYS A 378 44.85 2.43 23.82
N PRO A 379 44.72 3.35 24.79
CA PRO A 379 43.55 4.22 24.92
C PRO A 379 43.61 5.39 23.92
N PRO A 380 42.47 5.87 23.38
CA PRO A 380 42.41 7.15 22.68
C PRO A 380 42.52 8.31 23.68
N GLU A 381 43.41 9.28 23.41
CA GLU A 381 43.52 10.50 24.23
C GLU A 381 42.35 11.47 24.00
N VAL A 382 42.04 12.22 25.06
CA VAL A 382 41.02 13.25 25.09
C VAL A 382 41.45 14.46 24.26
N ARG A 383 40.55 14.99 23.43
CA ARG A 383 40.57 16.40 23.00
C ARG A 383 39.23 17.05 23.27
N GLU A 384 39.23 17.94 24.25
CA GLU A 384 38.11 18.80 24.60
C GLU A 384 37.75 19.74 23.43
N LYS A 385 36.46 20.07 23.29
CA LYS A 385 36.01 21.27 22.57
C LYS A 385 35.37 22.23 23.57
N PRO A 386 35.82 23.49 23.68
CA PRO A 386 35.30 24.44 24.64
C PRO A 386 33.96 25.05 24.20
N LYS A 387 33.27 25.66 25.17
CA LYS A 387 32.05 26.46 25.01
C LYS A 387 32.24 27.67 24.08
N SER A 388 31.16 28.17 23.51
CA SER A 388 31.06 29.56 23.05
C SER A 388 29.71 30.18 23.40
N GLU A 389 29.72 31.07 24.38
CA GLU A 389 28.70 32.12 24.50
C GLU A 389 29.09 33.32 23.62
N SER A 390 28.13 34.21 23.37
CA SER A 390 28.25 35.36 22.49
C SER A 390 28.93 36.57 23.18
N GLN A 391 29.64 37.41 22.41
CA GLN A 391 29.18 38.79 22.09
C GLN A 391 30.14 39.61 21.18
N SER A 392 29.51 40.35 20.25
CA SER A 392 29.90 41.63 19.60
C SER A 392 31.22 41.84 18.82
N HIS A 393 31.04 42.01 17.49
CA HIS A 393 31.63 43.07 16.61
C HIS A 393 33.13 43.02 16.20
N PRO A 394 33.55 43.71 15.10
CA PRO A 394 32.83 44.19 13.90
C PRO A 394 33.51 43.80 12.54
N GLY A 395 32.85 44.15 11.43
CA GLY A 395 33.55 44.72 10.25
C GLY A 395 34.24 43.79 9.24
N GLY A 396 33.50 43.45 8.17
CA GLY A 396 33.91 43.43 6.76
C GLY A 396 35.29 42.91 6.31
N MET A 397 35.29 41.95 5.38
CA MET A 397 36.36 41.79 4.39
C MET A 397 35.88 42.12 2.98
N VAL A 398 36.57 43.08 2.37
CA VAL A 398 36.29 43.65 1.05
C VAL A 398 37.06 42.89 -0.04
N LYS A 399 36.46 42.84 -1.23
CA LYS A 399 37.05 42.33 -2.49
C LYS A 399 38.45 42.89 -2.75
N THR A 400 39.37 42.05 -3.23
CA THR A 400 40.50 42.52 -4.03
C THR A 400 40.07 42.73 -5.49
N ASN A 401 40.63 43.77 -6.12
CA ASN A 401 40.28 44.24 -7.47
C ASN A 401 41.36 43.88 -8.51
N GLY A 402 40.96 43.77 -9.78
CA GLY A 402 41.86 43.79 -10.95
C GLY A 402 41.18 43.19 -12.19
N GLY A 403 40.83 43.93 -13.26
CA GLY A 403 41.12 45.33 -13.57
C GLY A 403 39.98 46.07 -14.29
N LYS A 404 40.27 47.29 -14.76
CA LYS A 404 39.29 48.35 -15.09
C LYS A 404 39.00 48.47 -16.59
N GLY A 405 37.77 48.87 -16.91
CA GLY A 405 37.38 49.68 -18.07
C GLY A 405 36.40 50.76 -17.57
N LYS A 406 36.50 52.00 -18.06
CA LYS A 406 35.86 53.18 -17.43
C LYS A 406 35.11 54.03 -18.47
N ASP A 407 33.98 54.63 -18.04
CA ASP A 407 33.35 55.87 -18.56
C ASP A 407 32.99 55.90 -20.07
N GLN A 408 31.75 56.13 -20.55
CA GLN A 408 30.90 57.32 -20.28
C GLN A 408 29.53 57.27 -21.04
N LYS A 409 28.52 57.99 -20.50
CA LYS A 409 27.40 58.72 -21.16
C LYS A 409 26.19 58.02 -21.84
N GLU A 410 25.01 58.59 -21.54
CA GLU A 410 23.91 59.12 -22.40
C GLU A 410 23.71 58.47 -23.81
N ASP A 411 22.49 58.23 -24.34
CA ASP A 411 21.24 58.99 -24.14
C ASP A 411 19.94 58.28 -24.62
N THR A 412 18.79 58.84 -24.21
CA THR A 412 17.40 58.87 -24.76
C THR A 412 16.68 57.78 -25.59
N SER A 413 15.36 57.71 -25.31
CA SER A 413 14.16 57.41 -26.15
C SER A 413 13.53 55.99 -26.13
N THR A 414 12.36 55.77 -25.49
CA THR A 414 10.94 55.86 -25.98
C THR A 414 10.60 54.96 -27.20
N ILE A 415 9.50 54.18 -27.26
CA ILE A 415 8.07 54.46 -27.00
C ILE A 415 7.26 53.21 -26.52
N VAL A 416 6.44 53.37 -25.46
CA VAL A 416 5.00 52.98 -25.22
C VAL A 416 4.37 51.81 -26.02
N GLY A 417 3.48 50.94 -25.49
CA GLY A 417 2.86 50.75 -24.15
C GLY A 417 1.75 49.67 -24.21
N SER A 418 1.45 48.92 -23.15
CA SER A 418 0.30 49.07 -22.21
C SER A 418 0.10 47.70 -21.51
N SER A 419 -0.52 47.52 -20.34
CA SER A 419 -1.09 48.41 -19.32
C SER A 419 -0.79 47.80 -17.94
N ALA A 420 -0.48 48.62 -16.93
CA ALA A 420 -0.24 48.15 -15.56
C ALA A 420 -1.44 48.46 -14.66
N THR A 421 -1.98 47.44 -14.00
CA THR A 421 -2.96 47.61 -12.91
C THR A 421 -2.22 47.95 -11.61
N LEU A 422 -2.49 49.11 -11.01
CA LEU A 422 -2.00 49.41 -9.66
C LEU A 422 -2.67 48.48 -8.64
N GLN A 423 -1.91 47.63 -7.96
CA GLN A 423 -2.35 47.08 -6.67
C GLN A 423 -2.26 48.16 -5.58
N ARG A 424 -3.31 48.30 -4.77
CA ARG A 424 -3.25 49.06 -3.52
C ARG A 424 -2.35 48.33 -2.51
N ASN A 425 -1.68 49.10 -1.66
CA ASN A 425 -1.04 48.56 -0.46
C ASN A 425 -2.08 48.43 0.65
N VAL A 426 -2.20 47.22 1.21
CA VAL A 426 -3.05 46.88 2.37
C VAL A 426 -2.38 47.40 3.64
N THR A 427 -3.13 48.03 4.53
CA THR A 427 -2.60 48.60 5.78
C THR A 427 -2.53 47.53 6.88
N LEU A 428 -1.66 47.70 7.89
CA LEU A 428 -1.59 46.78 9.04
C LEU A 428 -2.96 46.59 9.74
N GLN A 429 -3.84 47.60 9.68
CA GLN A 429 -5.16 47.55 10.29
C GLN A 429 -6.09 46.51 9.64
N GLU A 430 -5.93 46.23 8.35
CA GLU A 430 -6.76 45.27 7.62
C GLU A 430 -6.48 43.82 8.04
N TYR A 431 -5.29 43.52 8.58
CA TYR A 431 -4.94 42.17 9.06
C TYR A 431 -5.41 41.91 10.50
N ALA A 432 -5.78 42.95 11.25
CA ALA A 432 -6.13 42.84 12.66
C ALA A 432 -7.63 42.56 12.83
N GLY A 433 -7.97 41.49 13.55
CA GLY A 433 -9.36 41.04 13.68
C GLY A 433 -9.50 39.65 14.29
N ASP A 434 -10.75 39.21 14.39
CA ASP A 434 -11.13 37.88 14.86
C ASP A 434 -11.30 36.93 13.66
N TYR A 435 -10.38 35.98 13.54
CA TYR A 435 -10.47 34.91 12.56
C TYR A 435 -11.07 33.68 13.24
N TRP A 436 -12.12 33.10 12.66
CA TRP A 436 -12.76 31.89 13.17
C TRP A 436 -12.62 30.66 12.25
N ASN A 437 -12.42 29.48 12.87
CA ASN A 437 -12.42 28.16 12.25
C ASN A 437 -13.29 27.20 13.13
N PRO A 438 -14.05 26.25 12.55
CA PRO A 438 -14.94 25.38 13.34
C PRO A 438 -14.20 24.45 14.32
N GLY A 439 -13.03 23.92 13.96
CA GLY A 439 -12.26 23.02 14.82
C GLY A 439 -11.30 23.75 15.76
N TYR A 440 -10.65 24.80 15.27
CA TYR A 440 -9.62 25.57 16.00
C TYR A 440 -10.15 26.83 16.70
N ARG A 441 -11.47 27.05 16.62
CA ARG A 441 -12.25 28.17 17.20
C ARG A 441 -11.70 29.54 16.79
N ASN A 442 -11.78 30.53 17.69
CA ASN A 442 -11.33 31.90 17.41
C ASN A 442 -9.81 32.00 17.53
N MET A 443 -9.21 32.82 16.67
CA MET A 443 -7.80 33.20 16.75
C MET A 443 -7.68 34.67 16.37
N LYS A 444 -7.30 35.48 17.36
CA LYS A 444 -7.35 36.94 17.26
C LYS A 444 -5.99 37.48 16.86
N VAL A 445 -5.94 38.25 15.77
CA VAL A 445 -4.74 38.98 15.36
C VAL A 445 -4.83 40.41 15.86
N GLU A 446 -3.88 40.82 16.68
CA GLU A 446 -3.75 42.15 17.24
C GLU A 446 -2.53 42.88 16.69
N ILE A 447 -2.56 44.22 16.72
CA ILE A 447 -1.36 45.04 16.46
C ILE A 447 -0.66 45.31 17.80
N ARG A 448 0.52 44.73 17.98
CA ARG A 448 1.42 45.00 19.12
C ARG A 448 2.80 45.38 18.58
N ASP A 449 3.42 46.42 19.16
CA ASP A 449 4.77 46.90 18.76
C ASP A 449 4.93 47.23 17.26
N ASN A 450 3.88 47.73 16.60
CA ASN A 450 3.82 47.99 15.15
C ASN A 450 4.02 46.73 14.26
N GLY A 451 3.69 45.54 14.79
CA GLY A 451 3.61 44.28 14.07
C GLY A 451 2.35 43.50 14.44
N LEU A 452 2.12 42.37 13.77
CA LEU A 452 0.96 41.49 14.02
C LEU A 452 1.30 40.44 15.07
N PHE A 453 0.35 40.19 15.98
CA PHE A 453 0.50 39.31 17.15
C PHE A 453 -0.74 38.44 17.34
N ILE A 454 -0.56 37.18 17.74
CA ILE A 454 -1.64 36.28 18.16
C ILE A 454 -1.40 35.88 19.63
N ASP A 455 -2.46 35.97 20.43
CA ASP A 455 -2.56 35.39 21.76
C ASP A 455 -3.43 34.14 21.68
N ALA A 456 -2.87 32.99 22.03
CA ALA A 456 -3.51 31.67 21.99
C ALA A 456 -3.21 30.89 23.28
N THR A 457 -3.02 31.62 24.38
CA THR A 457 -2.63 31.08 25.70
C THR A 457 -3.79 30.42 26.46
N ASP A 458 -5.02 30.57 25.94
CA ASP A 458 -6.25 29.90 26.36
C ASP A 458 -6.30 28.41 25.98
N ARG A 459 -5.63 28.01 24.89
CA ARG A 459 -5.48 26.60 24.47
C ARG A 459 -4.75 25.77 25.53
N SER A 460 -4.99 24.46 25.56
CA SER A 460 -4.35 23.53 26.51
C SER A 460 -2.82 23.66 26.46
N MET A 461 -2.25 23.43 25.27
CA MET A 461 -0.84 23.66 24.93
C MET A 461 -0.57 25.11 24.47
N GLY A 462 -1.18 26.09 25.15
CA GLY A 462 -1.27 27.46 24.69
C GLY A 462 0.04 28.18 24.36
N PHE A 463 -0.03 29.07 23.37
CA PHE A 463 1.11 29.77 22.79
C PHE A 463 0.82 31.25 22.50
N THR A 464 1.85 31.99 22.11
CA THR A 464 1.76 33.31 21.50
C THR A 464 2.55 33.32 20.20
N ALA A 465 2.16 34.13 19.21
CA ALA A 465 2.87 34.21 17.95
C ALA A 465 3.10 35.66 17.48
N ARG A 466 4.32 35.95 16.98
CA ARG A 466 4.66 37.21 16.30
C ARG A 466 4.84 36.95 14.81
N LEU A 467 3.94 37.49 13.98
CA LEU A 467 3.95 37.28 12.54
C LEU A 467 4.94 38.26 11.90
N LYS A 468 6.00 37.73 11.29
CA LYS A 468 6.95 38.53 10.50
C LYS A 468 6.62 38.41 9.02
N HIS A 469 6.55 39.55 8.35
CA HIS A 469 6.35 39.59 6.91
C HIS A 469 7.50 38.87 6.17
N LYS A 470 7.14 38.03 5.18
CA LYS A 470 8.09 37.22 4.41
C LYS A 470 8.08 37.56 2.92
N ARG A 471 6.90 37.63 2.29
CA ARG A 471 6.78 37.80 0.82
C ARG A 471 5.43 38.39 0.41
N GLY A 472 5.45 39.30 -0.57
CA GLY A 472 4.24 39.89 -1.16
C GLY A 472 3.50 40.80 -0.19
N GLN A 473 2.17 40.70 -0.13
CA GLN A 473 1.33 41.24 0.95
C GLN A 473 0.63 40.12 1.74
N THR A 474 0.90 38.86 1.41
CA THR A 474 0.10 37.72 1.86
C THR A 474 0.85 36.74 2.75
N VAL A 475 2.19 36.60 2.62
CA VAL A 475 2.94 35.52 3.30
C VAL A 475 3.73 36.04 4.50
N TYR A 476 3.51 35.40 5.65
CA TYR A 476 4.13 35.69 6.93
C TYR A 476 4.69 34.41 7.57
N ASP A 477 5.72 34.57 8.39
CA ASP A 477 6.24 33.54 9.29
C ASP A 477 5.76 33.87 10.71
N ALA A 478 4.91 33.02 11.29
CA ALA A 478 4.48 33.13 12.68
C ALA A 478 5.54 32.51 13.58
N HIS A 479 6.31 33.36 14.28
CA HIS A 479 7.24 32.91 15.31
C HIS A 479 6.46 32.60 16.58
N VAL A 480 6.30 31.30 16.87
CA VAL A 480 5.53 30.78 17.99
C VAL A 480 6.42 30.60 19.21
N GLN A 481 5.91 31.05 20.36
CA GLN A 481 6.46 30.81 21.68
C GLN A 481 5.37 30.18 22.55
N ASP A 482 5.65 29.02 23.14
CA ASP A 482 4.77 28.42 24.14
C ASP A 482 4.53 29.36 25.35
N ALA A 483 3.52 29.07 26.16
CA ALA A 483 3.17 29.84 27.36
C ALA A 483 4.30 29.99 28.42
N PHE A 484 5.45 29.34 28.22
CA PHE A 484 6.63 29.38 29.10
C PHE A 484 7.88 29.97 28.42
N GLU A 485 7.75 30.51 27.20
CA GLU A 485 8.81 31.08 26.35
C GLU A 485 9.96 30.11 25.98
N THR A 486 9.69 28.80 25.84
CA THR A 486 10.77 27.81 25.60
C THR A 486 10.98 27.40 24.14
N GLY A 487 9.95 27.52 23.30
CA GLY A 487 9.94 27.25 21.86
C GLY A 487 10.42 28.42 20.99
N ASP A 488 10.92 28.06 19.81
CA ASP A 488 11.35 28.96 18.72
C ASP A 488 10.78 28.44 17.39
N GLU A 489 9.54 27.95 17.42
CA GLU A 489 8.87 27.35 16.25
C GLU A 489 8.42 28.43 15.26
N VAL A 490 8.36 28.07 13.97
CA VAL A 490 8.00 29.00 12.89
C VAL A 490 6.94 28.35 12.00
N LEU A 491 5.69 28.74 12.21
CA LEU A 491 4.56 28.25 11.42
C LEU A 491 4.33 29.13 10.19
N ARG A 492 4.03 28.51 9.05
CA ARG A 492 3.66 29.23 7.83
C ARG A 492 2.29 29.89 8.01
N THR A 493 2.19 31.17 7.71
CA THR A 493 0.93 31.94 7.79
C THR A 493 0.68 32.68 6.48
N GLU A 494 -0.52 32.55 5.92
CA GLU A 494 -0.89 33.23 4.66
C GLU A 494 -2.26 33.91 4.76
N PHE A 495 -2.30 35.21 4.42
CA PHE A 495 -3.52 35.99 4.33
C PHE A 495 -4.03 36.03 2.88
N MET A 496 -5.35 35.95 2.72
CA MET A 496 -6.03 36.17 1.44
C MET A 496 -6.61 37.58 1.41
N ILE A 497 -6.32 38.32 0.34
CA ILE A 497 -6.75 39.70 0.13
C ILE A 497 -7.72 39.73 -1.06
N GLU A 498 -8.94 40.22 -0.83
CA GLU A 498 -9.95 40.48 -1.87
C GLU A 498 -10.27 41.98 -1.86
N ASP A 499 -10.31 42.62 -3.03
CA ASP A 499 -10.58 44.05 -3.24
C ASP A 499 -9.78 45.08 -2.41
N GLY A 500 -8.72 44.62 -1.73
CA GLY A 500 -7.83 45.43 -0.89
C GLY A 500 -8.02 45.24 0.63
N SER A 501 -8.91 44.35 1.05
CA SER A 501 -9.12 43.96 2.46
C SER A 501 -8.78 42.48 2.67
N VAL A 502 -8.38 42.12 3.88
CA VAL A 502 -8.07 40.74 4.24
C VAL A 502 -9.37 40.01 4.58
N VAL A 503 -9.62 38.85 3.95
CA VAL A 503 -10.87 38.08 4.14
C VAL A 503 -10.66 36.74 4.86
N LYS A 504 -9.41 36.28 4.94
CA LYS A 504 -9.04 34.95 5.41
C LYS A 504 -7.56 34.91 5.82
N MET A 505 -7.25 34.10 6.83
CA MET A 505 -5.90 33.72 7.24
C MET A 505 -5.81 32.20 7.24
N GLY A 506 -4.75 31.63 6.68
CA GLY A 506 -4.39 30.21 6.81
C GLY A 506 -3.15 30.07 7.67
N MET A 507 -3.13 29.14 8.62
CA MET A 507 -1.94 28.82 9.42
C MET A 507 -1.67 27.32 9.46
N ASP A 508 -0.40 26.96 9.40
CA ASP A 508 0.09 25.57 9.49
C ASP A 508 0.03 25.08 10.95
N LEU A 509 -1.17 24.69 11.41
CA LEU A 509 -1.46 24.24 12.79
C LEU A 509 -1.62 22.72 12.91
N GLU A 510 -1.35 21.97 11.83
CA GLU A 510 -1.25 20.50 11.81
C GLU A 510 -0.55 20.06 10.52
N SER A 511 0.77 19.82 10.64
CA SER A 511 1.64 19.52 9.49
C SER A 511 1.25 18.26 8.71
N LEU A 512 0.55 17.30 9.34
CA LEU A 512 0.14 16.06 8.69
C LEU A 512 -1.05 16.23 7.72
N VAL A 513 -1.83 17.30 7.86
CA VAL A 513 -2.91 17.64 6.91
C VAL A 513 -2.36 18.22 5.61
N GLY A 514 -1.15 18.81 5.63
CA GLY A 514 -0.46 19.37 4.45
C GLY A 514 -1.01 20.70 3.92
N ASP A 515 -2.20 21.12 4.37
CA ASP A 515 -2.85 22.38 4.03
C ASP A 515 -2.80 23.39 5.19
N LEU A 516 -2.81 24.69 4.86
CA LEU A 516 -2.96 25.74 5.85
C LEU A 516 -4.39 25.73 6.43
N ILE A 517 -4.51 25.54 7.75
CA ILE A 517 -5.80 25.55 8.43
C ILE A 517 -6.41 26.94 8.34
N CYS A 518 -7.55 26.98 7.66
CA CYS A 518 -8.17 28.17 7.14
C CYS A 518 -9.15 28.78 8.14
N VAL A 519 -8.93 30.04 8.45
CA VAL A 519 -9.59 30.82 9.49
C VAL A 519 -10.16 32.09 8.82
N LYS A 520 -11.48 32.30 8.86
CA LYS A 520 -12.17 33.38 8.11
C LYS A 520 -12.58 34.52 9.05
N ASP A 521 -12.69 35.76 8.55
CA ASP A 521 -13.32 36.84 9.33
C ASP A 521 -14.75 36.45 9.68
N ARG A 522 -15.06 36.45 10.98
CA ARG A 522 -16.34 36.03 11.55
C ARG A 522 -17.54 36.83 11.00
N ASN A 523 -17.34 38.08 10.58
CA ASN A 523 -18.38 38.95 10.04
C ASN A 523 -18.74 38.61 8.59
N VAL A 524 -17.79 38.07 7.81
CA VAL A 524 -18.02 37.62 6.42
C VAL A 524 -18.79 36.30 6.40
N TYR A 525 -18.57 35.43 7.40
CA TYR A 525 -19.23 34.13 7.50
C TYR A 525 -20.76 34.21 7.67
N LEU A 526 -21.27 35.29 8.27
CA LEU A 526 -22.70 35.47 8.57
C LEU A 526 -23.52 36.17 7.47
N SER A 527 -22.92 36.51 6.31
CA SER A 527 -23.54 37.43 5.33
C SER A 527 -23.61 36.94 3.88
N ARG A 528 -23.21 35.70 3.55
CA ARG A 528 -23.31 35.14 2.19
C ARG A 528 -23.96 33.76 2.12
N LEU A 529 -25.29 33.76 2.16
CA LEU A 529 -26.16 32.69 1.63
C LEU A 529 -27.28 33.38 0.84
N GLU A 530 -27.13 33.54 -0.49
CA GLU A 530 -28.24 33.53 -1.48
C GLU A 530 -27.79 33.83 -2.94
N GLN A 531 -28.16 32.89 -3.83
CA GLN A 531 -28.51 32.97 -5.26
C GLN A 531 -27.46 33.17 -6.40
N PRO A 532 -27.76 32.65 -7.63
CA PRO A 532 -26.82 32.53 -8.77
C PRO A 532 -27.27 33.27 -10.06
N ASP A 533 -26.46 33.27 -11.13
CA ASP A 533 -26.98 33.34 -12.52
C ASP A 533 -25.98 32.93 -13.64
N MET A 534 -26.47 32.64 -14.86
CA MET A 534 -25.75 32.00 -15.99
C MET A 534 -26.23 32.56 -17.36
N LEU A 535 -25.38 32.72 -18.41
CA LEU A 535 -25.62 32.33 -19.85
C LEU A 535 -24.68 32.91 -20.97
N LEU A 536 -24.29 32.04 -21.94
CA LEU A 536 -24.14 32.21 -23.44
C LEU A 536 -23.14 33.24 -24.08
N ALA A 537 -22.62 33.13 -25.33
CA ALA A 537 -22.80 32.19 -26.47
C ALA A 537 -21.63 32.09 -27.52
N VAL A 538 -21.58 30.92 -28.17
CA VAL A 538 -21.06 30.36 -29.47
C VAL A 538 -20.71 31.28 -30.69
N LEU A 539 -19.74 30.88 -31.58
CA LEU A 539 -19.88 30.71 -33.07
C LEU A 539 -18.61 30.30 -33.93
N TYR A 540 -18.86 29.62 -35.08
CA TYR A 540 -18.13 29.32 -36.37
C TYR A 540 -16.59 29.05 -36.47
N ALA A 541 -16.01 28.24 -37.40
CA ALA A 541 -16.46 27.14 -38.28
C ALA A 541 -15.29 26.39 -39.00
N THR A 542 -15.36 25.04 -39.07
CA THR A 542 -14.97 24.05 -40.14
C THR A 542 -13.71 24.13 -41.03
N PHE A 543 -13.00 22.98 -41.18
CA PHE A 543 -12.74 22.18 -42.43
C PHE A 543 -11.44 21.30 -42.32
N ALA A 544 -11.25 20.13 -42.98
CA ALA A 544 -12.13 19.12 -43.61
C ALA A 544 -11.37 17.83 -44.07
N PHE A 545 -12.06 16.66 -44.12
CA PHE A 545 -11.71 15.34 -44.75
C PHE A 545 -10.49 14.54 -44.21
N GLY A 546 -10.49 13.20 -44.14
CA GLY A 546 -11.57 12.21 -44.35
C GLY A 546 -11.05 10.84 -44.83
N ASP A 547 -11.24 9.77 -44.05
CA ASP A 547 -11.08 8.36 -44.44
C ASP A 547 -12.17 7.52 -43.72
N SER A 548 -12.73 6.48 -44.35
CA SER A 548 -13.91 5.81 -43.80
C SER A 548 -13.58 4.92 -42.61
N CYS A 549 -14.14 5.23 -41.46
CA CYS A 549 -13.82 4.60 -40.19
C CYS A 549 -14.79 3.45 -39.82
N PRO A 550 -14.35 2.18 -39.80
CA PRO A 550 -15.22 1.04 -39.49
C PRO A 550 -15.40 0.87 -37.97
N VAL A 551 -16.65 0.89 -37.50
CA VAL A 551 -17.01 0.62 -36.10
C VAL A 551 -16.94 -0.88 -35.81
N ILE A 552 -16.31 -1.24 -34.69
CA ILE A 552 -16.24 -2.60 -34.15
C ILE A 552 -16.92 -2.61 -32.77
N THR A 553 -17.95 -3.44 -32.62
CA THR A 553 -18.57 -3.72 -31.32
C THR A 553 -18.49 -5.20 -30.97
N GLN A 554 -18.49 -5.50 -29.67
CA GLN A 554 -18.50 -6.87 -29.14
C GLN A 554 -19.15 -6.86 -27.75
N GLN A 555 -20.12 -7.74 -27.50
CA GLN A 555 -20.63 -8.02 -26.16
C GLN A 555 -20.09 -9.37 -25.70
N LEU A 556 -19.64 -9.46 -24.45
CA LEU A 556 -19.19 -10.68 -23.79
C LEU A 556 -19.80 -10.73 -22.38
N SER A 557 -20.51 -11.83 -22.10
CA SER A 557 -21.19 -12.06 -20.83
C SER A 557 -20.34 -12.95 -19.92
N ASP A 558 -20.10 -12.52 -18.68
CA ASP A 558 -19.56 -13.36 -17.59
C ASP A 558 -20.33 -13.01 -16.30
N PRO A 559 -21.59 -13.48 -16.16
CA PRO A 559 -22.50 -13.02 -15.11
C PRO A 559 -21.90 -13.18 -13.71
N PRO A 560 -21.96 -12.16 -12.83
CA PRO A 560 -22.83 -10.98 -12.88
C PRO A 560 -22.38 -9.80 -13.76
N TYR A 561 -21.31 -9.95 -14.56
CA TYR A 561 -20.67 -8.87 -15.33
C TYR A 561 -20.98 -8.95 -16.84
N GLU A 562 -21.74 -7.99 -17.35
CA GLU A 562 -21.95 -7.80 -18.80
C GLU A 562 -20.93 -6.81 -19.37
N ASN A 563 -20.09 -7.26 -20.31
CA ASN A 563 -19.02 -6.46 -20.89
C ASN A 563 -19.35 -6.09 -22.35
N TYR A 564 -19.19 -4.81 -22.68
CA TYR A 564 -19.41 -4.26 -24.01
C TYR A 564 -18.17 -3.50 -24.48
N PHE A 565 -17.52 -3.99 -25.52
CA PHE A 565 -16.38 -3.34 -26.15
C PHE A 565 -16.87 -2.54 -27.36
N TYR A 566 -16.44 -1.28 -27.44
CA TYR A 566 -16.64 -0.38 -28.57
C TYR A 566 -15.28 0.08 -29.07
N SER A 567 -15.10 0.10 -30.39
CA SER A 567 -13.90 0.61 -31.04
C SER A 567 -14.20 1.28 -32.37
N ASP A 568 -13.61 2.45 -32.59
CA ASP A 568 -13.39 3.07 -33.89
C ASP A 568 -12.06 3.86 -33.90
N CYS A 569 -11.81 4.65 -34.93
CA CYS A 569 -10.57 5.41 -35.14
C CYS A 569 -10.33 6.55 -34.13
N ASN A 570 -11.32 6.89 -33.31
CA ASN A 570 -11.32 8.00 -32.35
C ASN A 570 -11.61 7.55 -30.91
N THR A 571 -12.29 6.41 -30.73
CA THR A 571 -12.72 5.93 -29.40
C THR A 571 -12.50 4.43 -29.28
N ASP A 572 -11.78 4.01 -28.25
CA ASP A 572 -11.83 2.65 -27.71
C ASP A 572 -12.36 2.68 -26.28
N ALA A 573 -13.39 1.90 -25.99
CA ALA A 573 -14.00 1.84 -24.67
C ALA A 573 -14.47 0.41 -24.31
N GLN A 574 -14.28 0.03 -23.05
CA GLN A 574 -14.97 -1.10 -22.43
C GLN A 574 -16.01 -0.55 -21.46
N VAL A 575 -17.27 -0.94 -21.63
CA VAL A 575 -18.35 -0.69 -20.67
C VAL A 575 -18.63 -1.99 -19.93
N VAL A 576 -18.67 -1.96 -18.59
CA VAL A 576 -19.06 -3.11 -17.76
C VAL A 576 -20.30 -2.72 -16.97
N VAL A 577 -21.39 -3.46 -17.16
CA VAL A 577 -22.61 -3.35 -16.36
C VAL A 577 -22.65 -4.56 -15.44
N THR A 578 -22.78 -4.33 -14.14
CA THR A 578 -22.87 -5.40 -13.13
C THR A 578 -24.25 -5.38 -12.51
N SER A 579 -24.87 -6.56 -12.40
CA SER A 579 -26.18 -6.73 -11.77
C SER A 579 -26.21 -7.98 -10.89
N PRO A 580 -26.79 -7.91 -9.67
CA PRO A 580 -26.98 -9.07 -8.83
C PRO A 580 -27.81 -10.18 -9.51
N LEU A 581 -27.33 -11.42 -9.37
CA LEU A 581 -28.08 -12.64 -9.71
C LEU A 581 -28.81 -13.18 -8.46
N PRO A 582 -29.82 -14.06 -8.61
CA PRO A 582 -30.59 -14.60 -7.46
C PRO A 582 -29.76 -15.33 -6.40
N ASP A 583 -28.58 -15.82 -6.76
CA ASP A 583 -27.62 -16.54 -5.91
C ASP A 583 -26.32 -15.73 -5.65
N SER A 584 -26.27 -14.46 -6.06
CA SER A 584 -25.12 -13.59 -5.80
C SER A 584 -24.95 -13.30 -4.30
N ASN A 585 -23.71 -13.29 -3.84
CA ASN A 585 -23.39 -12.71 -2.54
C ASN A 585 -23.54 -11.17 -2.62
N LEU A 586 -24.63 -10.66 -2.07
CA LEU A 586 -25.01 -9.24 -2.14
C LEU A 586 -24.11 -8.31 -1.32
N SER A 587 -23.21 -8.86 -0.49
CA SER A 587 -22.13 -8.10 0.16
C SER A 587 -20.92 -7.89 -0.76
N ILE A 588 -20.87 -8.57 -1.92
CA ILE A 588 -19.77 -8.50 -2.90
C ILE A 588 -20.27 -7.94 -4.25
N ILE A 589 -21.47 -8.34 -4.67
CA ILE A 589 -22.05 -7.99 -5.98
C ILE A 589 -23.19 -7.00 -5.81
N GLY A 590 -22.99 -5.77 -6.32
CA GLY A 590 -23.99 -4.71 -6.36
C GLY A 590 -24.15 -4.10 -7.77
N PRO A 591 -25.27 -3.40 -8.05
CA PRO A 591 -25.48 -2.72 -9.32
C PRO A 591 -24.43 -1.64 -9.59
N ARG A 592 -23.64 -1.77 -10.66
CA ARG A 592 -22.60 -0.79 -11.02
C ARG A 592 -22.42 -0.64 -12.54
N LEU A 593 -22.02 0.55 -12.98
CA LEU A 593 -21.57 0.83 -14.35
C LEU A 593 -20.11 1.31 -14.31
N ILE A 594 -19.25 0.64 -15.08
CA ILE A 594 -17.89 1.09 -15.40
C ILE A 594 -17.85 1.45 -16.89
N VAL A 595 -17.17 2.56 -17.23
CA VAL A 595 -16.76 2.90 -18.60
C VAL A 595 -15.25 3.15 -18.55
N ALA A 596 -14.45 2.33 -19.22
CA ALA A 596 -13.00 2.38 -19.17
C ALA A 596 -12.39 2.65 -20.55
N TRP A 597 -11.39 3.53 -20.59
CA TRP A 597 -10.67 3.93 -21.79
C TRP A 597 -9.18 3.58 -21.68
N PRO A 598 -8.63 2.79 -22.61
CA PRO A 598 -7.19 2.52 -22.72
C PRO A 598 -6.30 3.76 -22.71
N ALA A 599 -6.75 4.84 -23.34
CA ALA A 599 -6.06 6.11 -23.35
C ALA A 599 -6.08 6.76 -21.94
N GLY A 600 -4.90 7.16 -21.46
CA GLY A 600 -4.73 7.76 -20.14
C GLY A 600 -4.92 6.81 -18.96
N ASN A 601 -5.04 5.50 -19.19
CA ASN A 601 -5.38 4.48 -18.18
C ASN A 601 -6.57 4.95 -17.31
N SER A 602 -7.69 5.28 -17.97
CA SER A 602 -8.75 6.11 -17.41
C SER A 602 -10.15 5.49 -17.51
N GLY A 603 -11.13 6.10 -16.85
CA GLY A 603 -12.51 5.66 -16.87
C GLY A 603 -13.44 6.41 -15.92
N ILE A 604 -14.63 5.84 -15.78
CA ILE A 604 -15.70 6.22 -14.86
C ILE A 604 -16.20 4.95 -14.19
N CYS A 605 -16.45 4.99 -12.88
CA CYS A 605 -17.15 3.94 -12.14
C CYS A 605 -18.29 4.56 -11.34
N THR A 606 -19.46 3.92 -11.37
CA THR A 606 -20.67 4.37 -10.67
C THR A 606 -21.39 3.20 -10.02
N PHE A 607 -21.85 3.38 -8.78
CA PHE A 607 -22.62 2.39 -8.02
C PHE A 607 -24.04 2.87 -7.76
N PHE A 608 -25.00 1.95 -7.83
CA PHE A 608 -26.42 2.23 -7.64
C PHE A 608 -27.01 1.33 -6.55
N GLN A 609 -27.77 1.93 -5.63
CA GLN A 609 -28.48 1.22 -4.56
C GLN A 609 -30.00 1.31 -4.78
N PRO A 610 -30.79 0.25 -4.51
CA PRO A 610 -32.24 0.32 -4.54
C PRO A 610 -32.79 1.30 -3.48
N GLN A 611 -33.79 2.11 -3.86
CA GLN A 611 -34.48 3.00 -2.92
C GLN A 611 -35.40 2.30 -1.93
N ASP A 612 -35.69 1.00 -2.12
CA ASP A 612 -36.44 0.20 -1.14
C ASP A 612 -35.53 -0.47 -0.09
N GLU A 613 -34.24 -0.11 -0.08
CA GLU A 613 -33.18 -0.54 0.85
C GLU A 613 -32.93 -2.07 0.91
N LYS A 614 -33.57 -2.85 0.02
CA LYS A 614 -33.39 -4.30 -0.03
C LYS A 614 -32.36 -4.65 -1.10
N ASN A 615 -31.16 -5.01 -0.66
CA ASN A 615 -30.12 -5.48 -1.58
C ASN A 615 -30.63 -6.60 -2.49
N GLY A 616 -30.27 -6.54 -3.78
CA GLY A 616 -30.72 -7.48 -4.81
C GLY A 616 -32.07 -7.18 -5.47
N THR A 617 -32.85 -6.16 -5.04
CA THR A 617 -34.08 -5.77 -5.76
C THR A 617 -33.80 -4.95 -7.02
N LEU A 618 -32.72 -4.17 -7.04
CA LEU A 618 -32.25 -3.41 -8.20
C LEU A 618 -31.39 -4.28 -9.12
N ALA A 619 -31.80 -4.34 -10.38
CA ALA A 619 -31.03 -4.83 -11.51
C ALA A 619 -30.98 -3.74 -12.58
N ILE A 620 -29.79 -3.57 -13.16
CA ILE A 620 -29.49 -2.67 -14.27
C ILE A 620 -28.98 -3.45 -15.49
N GLU A 621 -29.38 -3.05 -16.68
CA GLU A 621 -28.93 -3.66 -17.93
C GLU A 621 -28.76 -2.60 -19.03
N LEU A 622 -27.91 -2.89 -20.01
CA LEU A 622 -27.74 -2.03 -21.18
C LEU A 622 -28.66 -2.50 -22.32
N VAL A 623 -29.53 -1.61 -22.83
CA VAL A 623 -30.50 -1.96 -23.87
C VAL A 623 -30.15 -1.37 -25.23
N ASN A 624 -30.48 -2.11 -26.29
CA ASN A 624 -30.38 -1.63 -27.67
C ASN A 624 -31.29 -0.41 -27.90
N SER A 625 -30.79 0.59 -28.63
CA SER A 625 -31.50 1.86 -28.83
C SER A 625 -31.22 2.47 -30.20
N THR A 626 -31.83 3.62 -30.51
CA THR A 626 -31.48 4.41 -31.70
C THR A 626 -30.11 5.08 -31.60
N LEU A 627 -29.46 5.06 -30.43
CA LEU A 627 -28.09 5.57 -30.25
C LEU A 627 -27.04 4.53 -30.69
N GLY A 628 -27.38 3.24 -30.58
CA GLY A 628 -26.47 2.15 -30.91
C GLY A 628 -27.01 0.76 -30.52
N SER A 629 -26.26 -0.27 -30.90
CA SER A 629 -26.61 -1.67 -30.64
C SER A 629 -25.45 -2.40 -29.94
N PRO A 630 -25.29 -2.22 -28.61
CA PRO A 630 -26.05 -1.35 -27.72
C PRO A 630 -25.41 0.04 -27.46
N LEU A 631 -24.14 0.23 -27.85
CA LEU A 631 -23.40 1.48 -27.66
C LEU A 631 -23.32 2.32 -28.95
N GLY A 632 -23.40 3.64 -28.77
CA GLY A 632 -23.10 4.67 -29.77
C GLY A 632 -21.84 5.45 -29.40
N VAL A 633 -21.35 6.28 -30.34
CA VAL A 633 -20.12 7.06 -30.19
C VAL A 633 -20.39 8.52 -29.83
N ILE A 634 -19.51 9.06 -28.99
CA ILE A 634 -19.34 10.50 -28.78
C ILE A 634 -18.04 10.89 -29.47
N ASN A 635 -18.12 11.83 -30.41
CA ASN A 635 -16.95 12.54 -30.94
C ASN A 635 -17.34 14.00 -31.16
N ARG A 636 -16.77 14.90 -30.36
CA ARG A 636 -17.09 16.34 -30.35
C ARG A 636 -15.81 17.17 -30.26
N GLU A 637 -15.49 17.88 -31.32
CA GLU A 637 -14.42 18.90 -31.30
C GLU A 637 -14.80 20.05 -30.36
N GLU A 638 -13.87 20.48 -29.49
CA GLU A 638 -14.05 21.65 -28.64
C GLU A 638 -12.86 22.61 -28.76
N LYS A 639 -13.14 23.84 -29.20
CA LYS A 639 -12.14 24.89 -29.50
C LYS A 639 -11.19 25.29 -28.34
N ARG A 640 -11.46 24.83 -27.12
CA ARG A 640 -10.68 25.16 -25.91
C ARG A 640 -9.85 23.99 -25.39
N SER A 641 -9.89 22.83 -26.05
CA SER A 641 -9.04 21.70 -25.73
C SER A 641 -8.20 21.33 -26.95
N ASP A 642 -6.97 20.88 -26.71
CA ASP A 642 -6.09 20.35 -27.75
C ASP A 642 -6.57 19.00 -28.31
N TYR A 643 -7.54 18.35 -27.64
CA TYR A 643 -8.10 17.05 -28.02
C TYR A 643 -9.64 17.10 -28.06
N PRO A 644 -10.29 16.37 -29.00
CA PRO A 644 -11.75 16.27 -29.03
C PRO A 644 -12.27 15.48 -27.82
N TYR A 645 -13.50 15.78 -27.40
CA TYR A 645 -14.22 14.93 -26.46
C TYR A 645 -14.70 13.67 -27.17
N VAL A 646 -14.13 12.55 -26.78
CA VAL A 646 -14.43 11.21 -27.31
C VAL A 646 -15.02 10.32 -26.22
N GLY A 647 -15.70 9.24 -26.60
CA GLY A 647 -16.32 8.33 -25.65
C GLY A 647 -17.55 7.61 -26.20
N VAL A 648 -18.39 7.10 -25.30
CA VAL A 648 -19.54 6.24 -25.64
C VAL A 648 -20.82 6.68 -24.97
N GLU A 649 -21.93 6.37 -25.63
CA GLU A 649 -23.27 6.55 -25.08
C GLU A 649 -24.14 5.31 -25.26
N GLY A 650 -25.14 5.15 -24.39
CA GLY A 650 -26.05 4.01 -24.41
C GLY A 650 -27.27 4.27 -23.52
N VAL A 651 -28.14 3.28 -23.40
CA VAL A 651 -29.35 3.37 -22.57
C VAL A 651 -29.34 2.29 -21.52
N LEU A 652 -29.33 2.68 -20.25
CA LEU A 652 -29.52 1.79 -19.11
C LEU A 652 -31.00 1.63 -18.79
N SER A 653 -31.40 0.39 -18.52
CA SER A 653 -32.70 0.03 -17.97
C SER A 653 -32.54 -0.24 -16.47
N PHE A 654 -33.42 0.34 -15.66
CA PHE A 654 -33.51 0.16 -14.21
C PHE A 654 -34.84 -0.52 -13.90
N ASN A 655 -34.82 -1.74 -13.35
CA ASN A 655 -36.05 -2.49 -13.04
C ASN A 655 -36.86 -1.89 -11.86
N SER A 656 -36.21 -1.10 -11.01
CA SER A 656 -36.74 -0.47 -9.80
C SER A 656 -36.07 0.89 -9.60
N SER A 657 -36.55 1.68 -8.64
CA SER A 657 -35.98 3.00 -8.34
C SER A 657 -34.64 2.89 -7.61
N ALA A 658 -33.71 3.77 -7.96
CA ALA A 658 -32.30 3.70 -7.54
C ALA A 658 -31.76 5.05 -7.07
N ASN A 659 -30.71 5.00 -6.24
CA ASN A 659 -29.86 6.15 -5.92
C ASN A 659 -28.45 5.86 -6.44
N LEU A 660 -27.81 6.84 -7.08
CA LEU A 660 -26.38 6.83 -7.36
C LEU A 660 -25.64 7.16 -6.06
N THR A 661 -24.89 6.20 -5.52
CA THR A 661 -24.20 6.35 -4.23
C THR A 661 -22.74 6.77 -4.39
N VAL A 662 -22.08 6.29 -5.43
CA VAL A 662 -20.66 6.58 -5.71
C VAL A 662 -20.49 6.89 -7.19
N ALA A 663 -19.70 7.91 -7.51
CA ALA A 663 -19.24 8.24 -8.85
C ALA A 663 -17.76 8.64 -8.82
N ILE A 664 -16.90 7.82 -9.41
CA ILE A 664 -15.44 8.02 -9.49
C ILE A 664 -15.09 8.27 -10.97
N LEU A 665 -14.53 9.44 -11.27
CA LEU A 665 -14.15 9.87 -12.63
C LEU A 665 -12.64 10.15 -12.67
N GLY A 666 -11.94 9.65 -13.69
CA GLY A 666 -10.49 9.91 -13.86
C GLY A 666 -9.70 8.62 -14.08
N SER A 667 -8.62 8.39 -13.33
CA SER A 667 -7.83 7.17 -13.53
C SER A 667 -8.54 5.87 -13.13
N ILE A 668 -8.34 4.83 -13.95
CA ILE A 668 -8.74 3.47 -13.67
C ILE A 668 -8.03 2.88 -12.44
N ARG A 669 -6.85 3.40 -12.05
CA ARG A 669 -6.16 2.95 -10.83
C ARG A 669 -6.90 3.38 -9.57
N ASN A 670 -7.42 4.61 -9.53
CA ASN A 670 -8.32 5.06 -8.44
C ASN A 670 -9.60 4.21 -8.38
N ILE A 671 -10.16 3.85 -9.54
CA ILE A 671 -11.32 2.94 -9.62
C ILE A 671 -10.95 1.55 -9.07
N ARG A 672 -9.80 1.00 -9.46
CA ARG A 672 -9.33 -0.33 -9.03
C ARG A 672 -9.02 -0.37 -7.53
N ASP A 673 -8.31 0.63 -7.02
CA ASP A 673 -7.95 0.74 -5.61
C ASP A 673 -9.21 0.94 -4.72
N PHE A 674 -10.29 1.51 -5.27
CA PHE A 674 -11.61 1.51 -4.63
C PHE A 674 -12.30 0.14 -4.72
N THR A 675 -12.46 -0.43 -5.92
CA THR A 675 -13.27 -1.65 -6.12
C THR A 675 -12.65 -2.92 -5.55
N GLU A 676 -11.32 -3.01 -5.50
CA GLU A 676 -10.58 -4.20 -5.03
C GLU A 676 -9.84 -3.95 -3.71
N GLY A 677 -9.61 -2.68 -3.34
CA GLY A 677 -9.02 -2.33 -2.06
C GLY A 677 -10.06 -2.26 -0.94
N PRO A 678 -9.85 -1.37 0.06
CA PRO A 678 -10.77 -1.19 1.17
C PRO A 678 -12.01 -0.32 0.84
N SER A 679 -12.35 -0.11 -0.44
CA SER A 679 -13.45 0.79 -0.87
C SER A 679 -13.33 2.22 -0.32
N ILE A 680 -12.11 2.77 -0.31
CA ILE A 680 -11.81 4.12 0.16
C ILE A 680 -11.67 5.05 -1.05
N ILE A 681 -12.56 6.04 -1.15
CA ILE A 681 -12.50 7.04 -2.23
C ILE A 681 -11.40 8.06 -1.90
N ASN A 682 -10.55 8.38 -2.87
CA ASN A 682 -9.54 9.42 -2.74
C ASN A 682 -10.18 10.83 -2.71
N PRO A 683 -10.10 11.61 -1.62
CA PRO A 683 -10.79 12.90 -1.50
C PRO A 683 -10.35 13.93 -2.54
N VAL A 684 -9.08 13.93 -2.94
CA VAL A 684 -8.54 14.84 -3.99
C VAL A 684 -9.20 14.58 -5.35
N ILE A 685 -9.61 13.34 -5.60
CA ILE A 685 -10.36 12.95 -6.80
C ILE A 685 -11.84 13.28 -6.60
N GLN A 686 -12.44 12.87 -5.48
CA GLN A 686 -13.88 13.02 -5.27
C GLN A 686 -14.32 14.48 -5.18
N ASN A 687 -13.61 15.32 -4.42
CA ASN A 687 -13.97 16.73 -4.20
C ASN A 687 -13.86 17.61 -5.45
N ALA A 688 -13.16 17.14 -6.49
CA ALA A 688 -13.10 17.79 -7.79
C ALA A 688 -14.29 17.43 -8.71
N THR A 689 -15.17 16.53 -8.27
CA THR A 689 -16.35 16.08 -9.04
C THR A 689 -17.50 17.05 -8.83
N ASN A 690 -18.03 17.59 -9.93
CA ASN A 690 -19.10 18.58 -9.94
C ASN A 690 -20.38 17.97 -10.51
N VAL A 691 -21.48 18.09 -9.78
CA VAL A 691 -22.80 17.54 -10.14
C VAL A 691 -23.73 18.69 -10.53
N THR A 692 -24.15 18.74 -11.79
CA THR A 692 -24.94 19.86 -12.33
C THR A 692 -26.19 19.39 -13.06
N ARG A 693 -27.32 20.07 -12.87
CA ARG A 693 -28.57 19.76 -13.57
C ARG A 693 -28.56 20.33 -14.99
N VAL A 694 -28.91 19.52 -15.99
CA VAL A 694 -29.03 19.97 -17.38
C VAL A 694 -30.47 20.29 -17.77
N LYS A 695 -30.65 21.11 -18.82
CA LYS A 695 -31.95 21.68 -19.23
C LYS A 695 -33.03 20.65 -19.58
N ASN A 696 -32.65 19.42 -19.93
CA ASN A 696 -33.57 18.33 -20.27
C ASN A 696 -34.06 17.53 -19.03
N GLY A 697 -33.68 17.93 -17.82
CA GLY A 697 -34.03 17.21 -16.59
C GLY A 697 -33.06 16.10 -16.17
N GLY A 698 -31.97 15.90 -16.91
CA GLY A 698 -30.85 15.03 -16.52
C GLY A 698 -29.82 15.70 -15.60
N VAL A 699 -28.74 14.97 -15.33
CA VAL A 699 -27.58 15.40 -14.55
C VAL A 699 -26.27 15.20 -15.32
N LEU A 700 -25.38 16.18 -15.26
CA LEU A 700 -24.00 16.09 -15.71
C LEU A 700 -23.09 16.02 -14.49
N ILE A 701 -22.37 14.91 -14.36
CA ILE A 701 -21.30 14.69 -13.40
C ILE A 701 -19.99 14.90 -14.16
N SER A 702 -19.21 15.91 -13.79
CA SER A 702 -17.98 16.29 -14.51
C SER A 702 -16.81 16.45 -13.55
N ARG A 703 -15.59 16.16 -14.02
CA ARG A 703 -14.37 16.30 -13.22
C ARG A 703 -13.22 16.81 -14.09
N LEU A 704 -12.65 17.95 -13.72
CA LEU A 704 -11.35 18.39 -14.24
C LEU A 704 -10.27 17.52 -13.58
N TRP A 705 -9.38 16.95 -14.39
CA TRP A 705 -8.26 16.15 -13.93
C TRP A 705 -7.23 17.03 -13.22
N LEU A 706 -6.32 16.39 -12.49
CA LEU A 706 -5.29 17.11 -11.74
C LEU A 706 -4.25 17.80 -12.66
N ASP A 707 -4.27 17.52 -13.97
CA ASP A 707 -3.49 18.22 -15.00
C ASP A 707 -4.06 19.61 -15.38
N ASN A 708 -5.24 19.98 -14.86
CA ASN A 708 -5.98 21.21 -15.17
C ASN A 708 -6.37 21.41 -16.65
N VAL A 709 -6.32 20.35 -17.48
CA VAL A 709 -6.63 20.40 -18.93
C VAL A 709 -7.63 19.33 -19.34
N THR A 710 -7.44 18.09 -18.89
CA THR A 710 -8.32 16.97 -19.21
C THR A 710 -9.55 17.02 -18.32
N THR A 711 -10.73 16.75 -18.89
CA THR A 711 -12.01 16.70 -18.18
C THR A 711 -12.73 15.41 -18.54
N THR A 712 -13.22 14.70 -17.53
CA THR A 712 -14.12 13.55 -17.73
C THR A 712 -15.55 13.96 -17.42
N ASN A 713 -16.50 13.51 -18.24
CA ASN A 713 -17.92 13.84 -18.17
C ASN A 713 -18.77 12.58 -18.24
N LEU A 714 -19.73 12.43 -17.30
CA LEU A 714 -20.84 11.50 -17.34
C LEU A 714 -22.15 12.29 -17.32
N LEU A 715 -22.89 12.25 -18.41
CA LEU A 715 -24.25 12.80 -18.50
C LEU A 715 -25.26 11.64 -18.38
N LEU A 716 -26.26 11.79 -17.51
CA LEU A 716 -27.37 10.86 -17.31
C LEU A 716 -28.71 11.59 -17.52
N GLU A 717 -29.53 11.13 -18.46
CA GLU A 717 -30.81 11.78 -18.84
C GLU A 717 -31.96 10.76 -18.93
N PRO A 718 -33.19 11.08 -18.48
CA PRO A 718 -34.37 10.26 -18.74
C PRO A 718 -34.58 9.98 -20.23
N TRP A 719 -34.84 8.72 -20.61
CA TRP A 719 -34.94 8.30 -22.01
C TRP A 719 -36.33 7.76 -22.38
N GLN A 720 -37.00 8.48 -23.29
CA GLN A 720 -38.21 8.09 -24.05
C GLN A 720 -39.48 7.64 -23.29
N ASN A 721 -39.43 7.35 -21.99
CA ASN A 721 -40.58 6.86 -21.22
C ASN A 721 -41.10 7.89 -20.19
N LYS A 722 -42.38 7.78 -19.80
CA LYS A 722 -43.03 8.65 -18.79
C LYS A 722 -42.64 8.33 -17.35
N ASP A 723 -42.23 7.09 -17.08
CA ASP A 723 -41.92 6.61 -15.73
C ASP A 723 -40.48 6.96 -15.29
N SER A 724 -39.60 7.24 -16.26
CA SER A 724 -38.23 7.71 -16.03
C SER A 724 -38.23 9.11 -15.40
N SER A 725 -38.04 9.17 -14.08
CA SER A 725 -37.92 10.42 -13.30
C SER A 725 -36.52 10.55 -12.72
N LEU A 726 -35.96 11.77 -12.75
CA LEU A 726 -34.65 12.06 -12.16
C LEU A 726 -34.75 13.28 -11.26
N SER A 727 -34.32 13.12 -10.01
CA SER A 727 -34.26 14.17 -8.99
C SER A 727 -32.86 14.27 -8.39
N ILE A 728 -32.49 15.47 -7.93
CA ILE A 728 -31.23 15.74 -7.25
C ILE A 728 -31.59 16.40 -5.93
N TYR A 729 -31.06 15.88 -4.82
CA TYR A 729 -31.25 16.42 -3.48
C TYR A 729 -29.94 16.25 -2.70
N ASN A 730 -29.36 17.33 -2.18
CA ASN A 730 -28.04 17.34 -1.54
C ASN A 730 -26.99 16.51 -2.31
N ASP A 731 -26.82 16.84 -3.60
CA ASP A 731 -25.95 16.16 -4.58
C ASP A 731 -26.18 14.66 -4.83
N THR A 732 -27.08 14.02 -4.07
CA THR A 732 -27.56 12.66 -4.32
C THR A 732 -28.45 12.65 -5.55
N VAL A 733 -28.16 11.77 -6.51
CA VAL A 733 -28.97 11.60 -7.72
C VAL A 733 -29.87 10.39 -7.56
N SER A 734 -31.19 10.63 -7.64
CA SER A 734 -32.23 9.61 -7.51
C SER A 734 -32.96 9.39 -8.84
N PHE A 735 -33.22 8.12 -9.14
CA PHE A 735 -33.81 7.62 -10.37
C PHE A 735 -35.10 6.85 -10.06
N GLY A 736 -36.19 7.11 -10.78
CA GLY A 736 -37.32 6.19 -10.86
C GLY A 736 -36.96 4.93 -11.65
N ALA A 737 -37.81 3.90 -11.61
CA ALA A 737 -37.69 2.77 -12.53
C ALA A 737 -37.89 3.24 -13.98
N GLY A 738 -37.15 2.65 -14.94
CA GLY A 738 -37.26 3.01 -16.35
C GLY A 738 -35.94 3.10 -17.09
N PHE A 739 -35.93 3.86 -18.19
CA PHE A 739 -34.78 3.97 -19.09
C PHE A 739 -34.07 5.32 -18.94
N TYR A 740 -32.74 5.28 -18.92
CA TYR A 740 -31.87 6.45 -18.81
C TYR A 740 -30.74 6.38 -19.84
N LYS A 741 -30.60 7.42 -20.64
CA LYS A 741 -29.44 7.59 -21.51
C LYS A 741 -28.24 7.94 -20.63
N PHE A 742 -27.10 7.26 -20.84
CA PHE A 742 -25.81 7.75 -20.37
C PHE A 742 -24.93 8.19 -21.55
N SER A 743 -24.11 9.20 -21.33
CA SER A 743 -23.06 9.65 -22.25
C SER A 743 -21.78 9.90 -21.45
N ALA A 744 -20.79 9.02 -21.60
CA ALA A 744 -19.50 9.08 -20.92
C ALA A 744 -18.41 9.52 -21.90
N SER A 745 -17.69 10.61 -21.60
CA SER A 745 -16.67 11.17 -22.51
C SER A 745 -15.53 11.90 -21.80
N PHE A 746 -14.40 12.04 -22.49
CA PHE A 746 -13.17 12.69 -22.03
C PHE A 746 -12.34 13.23 -23.21
N ASN A 747 -11.40 14.14 -22.95
CA ASN A 747 -10.60 14.87 -23.94
C ASN A 747 -9.08 14.67 -23.72
N TYR A 748 -8.62 13.42 -23.72
CA TYR A 748 -7.21 13.02 -23.56
C TYR A 748 -6.61 12.56 -24.91
N PRO A 749 -5.27 12.57 -25.11
CA PRO A 749 -4.64 11.95 -26.29
C PRO A 749 -5.04 10.48 -26.48
N GLN A 750 -5.59 10.13 -27.64
CA GLN A 750 -6.05 8.76 -27.93
C GLN A 750 -4.94 7.86 -28.47
N LEU A 751 -5.01 6.57 -28.14
CA LEU A 751 -4.10 5.55 -28.68
C LEU A 751 -4.54 5.13 -30.09
N LYS A 752 -3.60 4.71 -30.93
CA LYS A 752 -3.89 4.21 -32.28
C LYS A 752 -3.98 2.69 -32.31
N GLN A 753 -5.20 2.16 -32.39
CA GLN A 753 -5.43 0.71 -32.42
C GLN A 753 -4.89 0.06 -33.71
N LEU A 754 -4.43 -1.20 -33.59
CA LEU A 754 -4.19 -2.10 -34.71
C LEU A 754 -5.48 -2.88 -35.02
N SER A 755 -6.01 -2.72 -36.24
CA SER A 755 -7.20 -3.44 -36.70
C SER A 755 -7.04 -4.97 -36.70
N PRO A 756 -8.14 -5.76 -36.78
CA PRO A 756 -8.11 -7.22 -36.81
C PRO A 756 -7.19 -7.84 -37.88
N GLN A 757 -6.96 -7.13 -39.00
CA GLN A 757 -6.05 -7.56 -40.06
C GLN A 757 -4.60 -7.15 -39.79
N GLN A 758 -4.35 -6.04 -39.10
CA GLN A 758 -3.01 -5.55 -38.77
C GLN A 758 -2.38 -6.30 -37.59
N VAL A 759 -3.19 -6.79 -36.64
CA VAL A 759 -2.70 -7.55 -35.49
C VAL A 759 -2.29 -8.98 -35.85
N LEU A 760 -2.85 -9.56 -36.92
CA LEU A 760 -2.53 -10.90 -37.39
C LEU A 760 -1.44 -10.91 -38.48
N ASN A 761 -0.58 -11.94 -38.50
CA ASN A 761 0.29 -12.19 -39.65
C ASN A 761 -0.47 -12.72 -40.87
N ASN A 762 0.19 -12.71 -42.03
CA ASN A 762 -0.40 -13.10 -43.32
C ASN A 762 -0.94 -14.55 -43.36
N GLN A 763 -0.35 -15.47 -42.60
CA GLN A 763 -0.77 -16.88 -42.57
C GLN A 763 -2.04 -17.07 -41.71
N SER A 764 -2.19 -16.24 -40.67
CA SER A 764 -3.27 -16.32 -39.69
C SER A 764 -4.50 -15.47 -40.03
N GLN A 765 -4.52 -14.75 -41.16
CA GLN A 765 -5.66 -13.92 -41.60
C GLN A 765 -7.01 -14.66 -41.70
N ALA A 766 -7.00 -15.99 -41.80
CA ALA A 766 -8.22 -16.80 -41.74
C ALA A 766 -8.92 -16.75 -40.36
N LEU A 767 -8.18 -16.49 -39.27
CA LEU A 767 -8.72 -16.36 -37.91
C LEU A 767 -9.70 -15.18 -37.80
N ALA A 768 -9.43 -14.05 -38.48
CA ALA A 768 -10.34 -12.90 -38.51
C ALA A 768 -11.76 -13.21 -39.04
N LYS A 769 -11.94 -14.36 -39.71
CA LYS A 769 -13.24 -14.89 -40.15
C LYS A 769 -13.75 -16.07 -39.32
N LYS A 770 -12.85 -16.88 -38.73
CA LYS A 770 -13.19 -18.11 -38.00
C LYS A 770 -13.39 -17.90 -36.49
N GLU A 771 -12.53 -17.11 -35.88
CA GLU A 771 -12.45 -16.81 -34.44
C GLU A 771 -12.66 -15.30 -34.29
N GLN A 772 -13.74 -14.78 -34.89
CA GLN A 772 -13.96 -13.34 -35.07
C GLN A 772 -14.10 -12.61 -33.72
N SER A 773 -14.64 -13.27 -32.70
CA SER A 773 -14.77 -12.72 -31.34
C SER A 773 -13.38 -12.53 -30.72
N GLU A 774 -12.57 -13.57 -30.72
CA GLU A 774 -11.22 -13.63 -30.17
C GLU A 774 -10.29 -12.61 -30.85
N VAL A 775 -10.36 -12.51 -32.19
CA VAL A 775 -9.54 -11.56 -32.95
C VAL A 775 -9.99 -10.11 -32.76
N ARG A 776 -11.30 -9.84 -32.55
CA ARG A 776 -11.77 -8.50 -32.14
C ARG A 776 -11.22 -8.11 -30.76
N SER A 777 -11.26 -9.01 -29.79
CA SER A 777 -10.67 -8.76 -28.47
C SER A 777 -9.14 -8.57 -28.55
N LEU A 778 -8.45 -9.35 -29.40
CA LEU A 778 -7.01 -9.19 -29.63
C LEU A 778 -6.68 -7.82 -30.25
N SER A 779 -7.49 -7.38 -31.22
CA SER A 779 -7.43 -6.04 -31.83
C SER A 779 -7.64 -4.94 -30.78
N PHE A 780 -8.65 -5.07 -29.92
CA PHE A 780 -8.94 -4.10 -28.86
C PHE A 780 -7.79 -3.94 -27.86
N PHE A 781 -7.06 -5.00 -27.54
CA PHE A 781 -5.87 -4.92 -26.68
C PHE A 781 -4.58 -4.54 -27.41
N SER A 782 -4.62 -4.24 -28.72
CA SER A 782 -3.42 -4.02 -29.54
C SER A 782 -3.34 -2.62 -30.15
N TYR A 783 -2.31 -1.86 -29.78
CA TYR A 783 -2.04 -0.52 -30.27
C TYR A 783 -0.68 -0.44 -30.96
N THR A 784 -0.41 0.63 -31.70
CA THR A 784 0.90 0.83 -32.34
C THR A 784 2.05 0.96 -31.34
N ASP A 785 1.75 1.40 -30.11
CA ASP A 785 2.73 1.88 -29.14
C ASP A 785 2.91 0.91 -27.96
N LYS A 786 1.88 0.08 -27.68
CA LYS A 786 1.88 -1.01 -26.69
C LYS A 786 0.75 -2.00 -26.98
N LEU A 787 0.85 -3.21 -26.44
CA LEU A 787 -0.34 -4.03 -26.16
C LEU A 787 -0.76 -3.78 -24.70
N LEU A 788 -2.03 -3.98 -24.39
CA LEU A 788 -2.56 -3.98 -23.02
C LEU A 788 -2.55 -5.40 -22.47
N ALA A 789 -2.29 -5.60 -21.18
CA ALA A 789 -2.46 -6.92 -20.56
C ALA A 789 -3.94 -7.37 -20.53
N GLY A 790 -4.90 -6.43 -20.48
CA GLY A 790 -6.33 -6.74 -20.49
C GLY A 790 -7.23 -5.50 -20.49
N GLY A 791 -8.46 -5.71 -20.05
CA GLY A 791 -9.50 -4.68 -19.93
C GLY A 791 -9.29 -3.72 -18.74
N TRP A 792 -10.38 -3.15 -18.24
CA TRP A 792 -10.38 -2.04 -17.26
C TRP A 792 -9.43 -2.23 -16.07
N ARG A 793 -9.42 -3.42 -15.43
CA ARG A 793 -8.53 -3.73 -14.29
C ARG A 793 -7.03 -3.64 -14.64
N PHE A 794 -6.67 -3.81 -15.92
CA PHE A 794 -5.31 -4.09 -16.40
C PHE A 794 -4.72 -3.05 -17.37
N LEU A 795 -5.34 -1.87 -17.53
CA LEU A 795 -4.84 -0.85 -18.49
C LEU A 795 -3.44 -0.31 -18.14
N THR A 796 -3.04 -0.37 -16.86
CA THR A 796 -1.70 -0.02 -16.35
C THR A 796 -0.64 -1.08 -16.66
N TYR A 797 -1.04 -2.33 -16.87
CA TYR A 797 -0.15 -3.46 -17.05
C TYR A 797 0.23 -3.66 -18.51
N PHE A 798 1.53 -3.86 -18.75
CA PHE A 798 2.01 -4.27 -20.06
C PHE A 798 3.24 -5.18 -19.97
N GLY A 799 4.30 -4.83 -19.23
CA GLY A 799 5.66 -5.35 -19.42
C GLY A 799 5.78 -6.88 -19.50
N ARG A 800 5.83 -7.55 -18.34
CA ARG A 800 5.83 -9.01 -18.21
C ARG A 800 4.70 -9.66 -19.00
N ASP A 801 3.52 -9.06 -18.89
CA ASP A 801 2.26 -9.69 -19.23
C ASP A 801 2.14 -9.81 -20.75
N THR A 802 2.29 -8.70 -21.47
CA THR A 802 2.35 -8.69 -22.93
C THR A 802 3.52 -9.49 -23.50
N MET A 803 4.65 -9.62 -22.80
CA MET A 803 5.78 -10.42 -23.28
C MET A 803 5.50 -11.94 -23.23
N ILE A 804 4.93 -12.47 -22.15
CA ILE A 804 4.47 -13.88 -22.13
C ILE A 804 3.36 -14.08 -23.17
N ALA A 805 2.47 -13.09 -23.33
CA ALA A 805 1.39 -13.16 -24.33
C ALA A 805 1.97 -13.29 -25.73
N ALA A 806 2.92 -12.41 -26.07
CA ALA A 806 3.62 -12.39 -27.34
C ALA A 806 4.39 -13.69 -27.61
N LEU A 807 5.01 -14.30 -26.59
CA LEU A 807 5.71 -15.59 -26.73
C LEU A 807 4.76 -16.77 -27.01
N LEU A 808 3.52 -16.73 -26.54
CA LEU A 808 2.50 -17.77 -26.79
C LEU A 808 1.68 -17.51 -28.05
N LEU A 809 1.41 -16.23 -28.38
CA LEU A 809 0.71 -15.76 -29.58
C LEU A 809 1.63 -15.55 -30.79
N GLU A 810 2.95 -15.72 -30.64
CA GLU A 810 3.97 -15.58 -31.69
C GLU A 810 3.57 -16.19 -33.06
N PRO A 811 2.94 -17.40 -33.14
CA PRO A 811 2.52 -17.98 -34.42
C PRO A 811 1.41 -17.20 -35.16
N VAL A 812 0.66 -16.33 -34.48
CA VAL A 812 -0.48 -15.59 -35.07
C VAL A 812 -0.28 -14.08 -35.15
N LEU A 813 0.52 -13.50 -34.26
CA LEU A 813 0.77 -12.05 -34.26
C LEU A 813 1.52 -11.58 -35.52
N SER A 814 1.24 -10.35 -35.94
CA SER A 814 2.00 -9.67 -36.99
C SER A 814 3.42 -9.35 -36.54
N ALA A 815 4.34 -9.37 -37.51
CA ALA A 815 5.77 -9.11 -37.34
C ALA A 815 6.25 -8.09 -38.40
N GLY A 816 7.27 -7.30 -38.08
CA GLY A 816 7.78 -6.24 -38.95
C GLY A 816 7.36 -4.83 -38.54
N ASN A 817 7.56 -3.87 -39.43
CA ASN A 817 7.39 -2.44 -39.13
C ASN A 817 5.96 -2.10 -38.68
N SER A 818 5.81 -1.50 -37.49
CA SER A 818 4.50 -1.13 -36.93
C SER A 818 3.55 -2.33 -36.74
N SER A 819 4.11 -3.48 -36.38
CA SER A 819 3.38 -4.72 -36.07
C SER A 819 3.12 -4.90 -34.58
N ALA A 820 2.25 -5.85 -34.23
CA ALA A 820 1.93 -6.17 -32.83
C ALA A 820 3.18 -6.61 -32.03
N LEU A 821 4.09 -7.39 -32.63
CA LEU A 821 5.33 -7.79 -31.96
C LEU A 821 6.31 -6.62 -31.77
N GLU A 822 6.38 -5.66 -32.70
CA GLU A 822 7.18 -4.44 -32.49
C GLU A 822 6.56 -3.49 -31.47
N ALA A 823 5.23 -3.44 -31.35
CA ALA A 823 4.56 -2.68 -30.29
C ALA A 823 4.89 -3.22 -28.89
N VAL A 824 4.90 -4.55 -28.70
CA VAL A 824 5.34 -5.16 -27.43
C VAL A 824 6.80 -4.85 -27.14
N ILE A 825 7.70 -5.14 -28.08
CA ILE A 825 9.16 -4.95 -27.88
C ILE A 825 9.49 -3.46 -27.68
N GLY A 826 8.87 -2.57 -28.46
CA GLY A 826 9.05 -1.12 -28.35
C GLY A 826 8.55 -0.55 -27.03
N ALA A 827 7.34 -0.92 -26.60
CA ALA A 827 6.77 -0.48 -25.32
C ALA A 827 7.69 -0.78 -24.13
N VAL A 828 8.27 -1.99 -24.14
CA VAL A 828 9.18 -2.49 -23.12
C VAL A 828 10.54 -1.79 -23.19
N LEU A 829 11.14 -1.68 -24.39
CA LEU A 829 12.44 -1.01 -24.57
C LEU A 829 12.40 0.47 -24.20
N GLU A 830 11.31 1.18 -24.53
CA GLU A 830 11.13 2.61 -24.23
C GLU A 830 11.10 2.91 -22.72
N ARG A 831 10.70 1.93 -21.89
CA ARG A 831 10.47 2.06 -20.44
C ARG A 831 11.48 1.26 -19.61
N ILE A 832 12.67 0.99 -20.16
CA ILE A 832 13.79 0.44 -19.38
C ILE A 832 14.37 1.54 -18.49
N ASN A 833 14.62 1.23 -17.22
CA ASN A 833 15.38 2.11 -16.36
C ASN A 833 16.84 2.19 -16.85
N ARG A 834 17.22 3.31 -17.46
CA ARG A 834 18.59 3.54 -17.97
C ARG A 834 19.72 3.45 -16.94
N THR A 835 19.41 3.47 -15.64
CA THR A 835 20.41 3.43 -14.56
C THR A 835 20.88 2.02 -14.27
N ASP A 836 19.97 1.04 -14.23
CA ASP A 836 20.26 -0.33 -13.81
C ASP A 836 19.85 -1.41 -14.82
N GLY A 837 19.07 -1.07 -15.85
CA GLY A 837 18.55 -2.01 -16.84
C GLY A 837 17.29 -2.79 -16.42
N SER A 838 16.63 -2.37 -15.32
CA SER A 838 15.32 -2.90 -14.92
C SER A 838 14.28 -2.65 -16.01
N VAL A 839 13.45 -3.66 -16.27
CA VAL A 839 12.33 -3.57 -17.20
C VAL A 839 11.05 -3.20 -16.45
N CYS A 840 10.30 -2.22 -16.95
CA CYS A 840 9.06 -1.75 -16.34
C CYS A 840 7.93 -2.79 -16.44
N HIS A 841 7.13 -2.91 -15.37
CA HIS A 841 5.99 -3.82 -15.27
C HIS A 841 4.65 -3.12 -15.53
N GLU A 842 4.28 -2.18 -14.65
CA GLU A 842 3.14 -1.26 -14.82
C GLU A 842 3.62 0.17 -15.10
N GLU A 843 2.92 0.87 -15.99
CA GLU A 843 3.04 2.32 -16.16
C GLU A 843 1.89 3.07 -15.50
N THR A 844 2.21 4.25 -14.99
CA THR A 844 1.27 5.22 -14.44
C THR A 844 1.30 6.45 -15.34
N ILE A 845 0.16 6.77 -15.97
CA ILE A 845 0.01 7.89 -16.91
C ILE A 845 -1.25 8.71 -16.56
N GLY A 846 -1.40 9.88 -17.18
CA GLY A 846 -2.59 10.73 -17.03
C GLY A 846 -2.84 11.17 -15.59
N ASP A 847 -4.11 11.14 -15.18
CA ASP A 847 -4.58 11.63 -13.88
C ASP A 847 -3.86 11.02 -12.66
N TYR A 848 -3.55 9.71 -12.71
CA TYR A 848 -2.85 9.04 -11.60
C TYR A 848 -1.37 9.41 -11.52
N ALA A 849 -0.73 9.70 -12.65
CA ALA A 849 0.65 10.20 -12.66
C ALA A 849 0.73 11.56 -11.99
N THR A 850 -0.22 12.44 -12.32
CA THR A 850 -0.32 13.77 -11.69
C THR A 850 -0.61 13.64 -10.19
N LEU A 851 -1.51 12.73 -9.77
CA LEU A 851 -1.75 12.44 -8.36
C LEU A 851 -0.49 11.97 -7.61
N LEU A 852 0.27 11.02 -8.17
CA LEU A 852 1.50 10.52 -7.53
C LEU A 852 2.59 11.59 -7.48
N ASN A 853 2.76 12.39 -8.52
CA ASN A 853 3.70 13.51 -8.53
C ASN A 853 3.34 14.55 -7.46
N LEU A 854 2.06 14.95 -7.37
CA LEU A 854 1.57 15.86 -6.33
C LEU A 854 1.80 15.32 -4.91
N ARG A 855 1.54 14.03 -4.67
CA ARG A 855 1.85 13.35 -3.40
C ARG A 855 3.34 13.37 -3.05
N ASN A 856 4.21 13.39 -4.05
CA ASN A 856 5.66 13.52 -3.88
C ASN A 856 6.15 14.99 -3.82
N GLY A 857 5.25 15.97 -3.81
CA GLY A 857 5.59 17.40 -3.83
C GLY A 857 6.11 17.90 -5.18
N ILE A 858 5.82 17.18 -6.27
CA ILE A 858 6.27 17.48 -7.63
C ILE A 858 5.07 17.98 -8.46
N ASP A 859 5.13 19.22 -8.92
CA ASP A 859 4.17 19.77 -9.89
C ASP A 859 4.50 19.24 -11.30
N SER A 860 3.93 18.10 -11.67
CA SER A 860 4.22 17.39 -12.91
C SER A 860 3.14 16.39 -13.32
N THR A 861 2.88 16.29 -14.62
CA THR A 861 2.02 15.25 -15.24
C THR A 861 2.84 14.11 -15.86
N ALA A 862 4.16 14.11 -15.68
CA ALA A 862 5.06 13.13 -16.28
C ALA A 862 4.76 11.69 -15.80
N PRO A 863 4.88 10.69 -16.69
CA PRO A 863 4.54 9.30 -16.38
C PRO A 863 5.49 8.69 -15.33
N GLY A 864 4.95 7.76 -14.55
CA GLY A 864 5.69 6.93 -13.61
C GLY A 864 5.83 5.49 -14.11
N PHE A 865 6.92 4.82 -13.76
CA PHE A 865 7.22 3.45 -14.19
C PHE A 865 7.59 2.59 -12.98
N THR A 866 7.01 1.39 -12.88
CA THR A 866 7.21 0.48 -11.75
C THR A 866 8.16 -0.65 -12.12
N TYR A 867 9.08 -0.97 -11.21
CA TYR A 867 10.09 -2.00 -11.41
C TYR A 867 10.16 -3.08 -10.30
N PRO A 868 9.09 -3.46 -9.56
CA PRO A 868 9.22 -4.45 -8.47
C PRO A 868 9.50 -5.87 -9.00
N MET A 869 8.98 -6.18 -10.20
CA MET A 869 9.02 -7.52 -10.80
C MET A 869 10.42 -7.87 -11.34
N ILE A 870 11.06 -8.86 -10.72
CA ILE A 870 12.39 -9.36 -11.12
C ILE A 870 12.33 -10.28 -12.34
N ASP A 871 11.21 -10.96 -12.58
CA ASP A 871 11.02 -11.87 -13.72
C ASP A 871 10.99 -11.12 -15.08
N THR A 872 10.44 -9.91 -15.06
CA THR A 872 10.21 -9.04 -16.21
C THR A 872 11.50 -8.75 -16.98
N ASP A 873 12.62 -8.60 -16.28
CA ASP A 873 13.94 -8.38 -16.87
C ASP A 873 14.33 -9.44 -17.91
N TYR A 874 13.95 -10.70 -17.66
CA TYR A 874 14.45 -11.87 -18.40
C TYR A 874 13.61 -12.23 -19.63
N PHE A 875 12.36 -11.77 -19.72
CA PHE A 875 11.51 -12.04 -20.89
C PHE A 875 11.97 -11.29 -22.13
N LEU A 876 12.47 -10.05 -21.97
CA LEU A 876 12.81 -9.18 -23.10
C LEU A 876 13.89 -9.79 -24.02
N PRO A 877 15.06 -10.27 -23.53
CA PRO A 877 16.03 -10.93 -24.39
C PRO A 877 15.44 -12.14 -25.14
N VAL A 878 14.62 -12.95 -24.48
CA VAL A 878 14.00 -14.14 -25.08
C VAL A 878 13.05 -13.77 -26.22
N LEU A 879 12.21 -12.75 -26.03
CA LEU A 879 11.30 -12.26 -27.07
C LEU A 879 12.07 -11.63 -28.24
N MET A 880 13.13 -10.85 -27.96
CA MET A 880 13.99 -10.26 -28.98
C MET A 880 14.75 -11.31 -29.80
N ASP A 881 15.26 -12.38 -29.19
CA ASP A 881 15.98 -13.45 -29.88
C ASP A 881 15.08 -14.19 -30.88
N ARG A 882 13.86 -14.55 -30.45
CA ARG A 882 12.85 -15.14 -31.34
C ARG A 882 12.46 -14.17 -32.47
N TYR A 883 12.13 -12.93 -32.12
CA TYR A 883 11.70 -11.92 -33.09
C TYR A 883 12.75 -11.63 -34.17
N PHE A 884 14.01 -11.41 -33.79
CA PHE A 884 15.09 -11.12 -34.74
C PHE A 884 15.56 -12.35 -35.50
N SER A 885 15.43 -13.57 -34.95
CA SER A 885 15.65 -14.80 -35.70
C SER A 885 14.64 -14.94 -36.86
N ALA A 886 13.38 -14.58 -36.63
CA ALA A 886 12.35 -14.55 -37.67
C ALA A 886 12.45 -13.34 -38.62
N THR A 887 12.93 -12.19 -38.12
CA THR A 887 12.93 -10.91 -38.84
C THR A 887 14.29 -10.19 -38.86
N PRO A 888 15.39 -10.80 -39.31
CA PRO A 888 16.75 -10.24 -39.16
C PRO A 888 16.94 -8.86 -39.82
N LYS A 889 16.14 -8.53 -40.85
CA LYS A 889 16.13 -7.19 -41.49
C LYS A 889 15.58 -6.07 -40.59
N ARG A 890 14.91 -6.39 -39.48
CA ARG A 890 14.32 -5.43 -38.53
C ARG A 890 15.22 -5.04 -37.37
N VAL A 891 16.31 -5.79 -37.12
CA VAL A 891 17.31 -5.49 -36.08
C VAL A 891 17.74 -4.02 -36.11
N LYS A 892 18.35 -3.59 -37.22
CA LYS A 892 18.87 -2.22 -37.34
C LYS A 892 17.76 -1.16 -37.30
N PRO A 893 16.65 -1.24 -38.07
CA PRO A 893 15.56 -0.29 -37.96
C PRO A 893 14.99 -0.14 -36.56
N LEU A 894 14.68 -1.25 -35.87
CA LEU A 894 14.03 -1.24 -34.56
C LEU A 894 14.97 -0.71 -33.47
N LEU A 895 16.23 -1.13 -33.45
CA LEU A 895 17.19 -0.73 -32.42
C LEU A 895 17.83 0.64 -32.65
N SER A 896 17.66 1.22 -33.85
CA SER A 896 18.04 2.61 -34.15
C SER A 896 16.94 3.61 -33.77
N THR A 897 15.75 3.17 -33.37
CA THR A 897 14.69 4.03 -32.84
C THR A 897 15.21 4.80 -31.63
N LYS A 898 14.99 6.12 -31.62
CA LYS A 898 15.35 6.98 -30.49
C LYS A 898 14.39 6.73 -29.34
N ALA A 899 14.93 6.64 -28.13
CA ALA A 899 14.12 6.62 -26.93
C ALA A 899 13.90 8.04 -26.40
N GLY A 900 12.89 8.22 -25.54
CA GLY A 900 12.57 9.51 -24.93
C GLY A 900 11.26 10.14 -25.38
N GLU A 901 10.39 9.37 -26.04
CA GLU A 901 9.04 9.75 -26.43
C GLU A 901 8.04 9.52 -25.29
N VAL A 902 8.20 8.43 -24.52
CA VAL A 902 7.37 8.15 -23.33
C VAL A 902 8.17 8.37 -22.05
N ASP A 903 9.30 7.68 -21.88
CA ASP A 903 10.19 7.90 -20.74
C ASP A 903 11.18 9.01 -21.06
N VAL A 904 10.89 10.23 -20.63
CA VAL A 904 11.73 11.40 -20.90
C VAL A 904 13.16 11.27 -20.33
N GLU A 905 13.40 10.40 -19.34
CA GLU A 905 14.74 10.12 -18.85
C GLU A 905 15.58 9.40 -19.92
N ASN A 906 14.97 8.59 -20.78
CA ASN A 906 15.63 7.82 -21.83
C ASN A 906 16.04 8.65 -23.07
N ARG A 907 15.79 9.97 -23.07
CA ARG A 907 16.25 10.89 -24.12
C ARG A 907 17.76 10.78 -24.37
N ASN A 908 18.11 10.86 -25.65
CA ASN A 908 19.47 10.68 -26.21
C ASN A 908 19.99 9.23 -26.23
N LEU A 909 19.19 8.24 -25.82
CA LEU A 909 19.48 6.83 -26.06
C LEU A 909 18.70 6.32 -27.28
N THR A 910 19.07 5.14 -27.77
CA THR A 910 18.24 4.33 -28.67
C THR A 910 17.72 3.09 -27.96
N TRP A 911 16.70 2.45 -28.51
CA TRP A 911 16.21 1.14 -28.06
C TRP A 911 17.33 0.07 -28.06
N GLY A 912 18.30 0.16 -28.97
CA GLY A 912 19.52 -0.66 -28.94
C GLY A 912 20.42 -0.39 -27.71
N ASN A 913 20.54 0.86 -27.26
CA ASN A 913 21.27 1.16 -26.02
C ASN A 913 20.55 0.59 -24.79
N LEU A 914 19.23 0.72 -24.73
CA LEU A 914 18.43 0.23 -23.59
C LEU A 914 18.42 -1.31 -23.52
N SER A 915 18.29 -1.99 -24.67
CA SER A 915 18.50 -3.44 -24.79
C SER A 915 19.88 -3.89 -24.28
N TYR A 916 20.94 -3.17 -24.65
CA TYR A 916 22.30 -3.44 -24.17
C TYR A 916 22.43 -3.27 -22.65
N ILE A 917 21.82 -2.23 -22.05
CA ILE A 917 21.86 -1.99 -20.59
C ILE A 917 21.15 -3.13 -19.84
N ASN A 918 19.97 -3.57 -20.27
CA ASN A 918 19.28 -4.73 -19.69
C ASN A 918 20.11 -6.03 -19.83
N ALA A 919 20.67 -6.30 -21.02
CA ALA A 919 21.53 -7.46 -21.22
C ALA A 919 22.80 -7.40 -20.33
N GLN A 920 23.38 -6.21 -20.15
CA GLN A 920 24.52 -6.00 -19.25
C GLN A 920 24.15 -6.26 -17.78
N LYS A 921 22.97 -5.82 -17.33
CA LYS A 921 22.43 -6.13 -16.00
C LYS A 921 22.39 -7.64 -15.76
N ILE A 922 21.72 -8.37 -16.66
CA ILE A 922 21.56 -9.84 -16.60
C ILE A 922 22.93 -10.51 -16.60
N MET A 923 23.85 -10.09 -17.46
CA MET A 923 25.22 -10.62 -17.52
C MET A 923 26.05 -10.31 -16.27
N ASN A 924 25.75 -9.26 -15.51
CA ASN A 924 26.44 -8.95 -14.26
C ASN A 924 25.87 -9.75 -13.08
N ILE A 925 24.55 -9.70 -12.84
CA ILE A 925 23.92 -10.32 -11.67
C ILE A 925 24.05 -11.85 -11.68
N THR A 926 24.03 -12.47 -12.85
CA THR A 926 24.13 -13.93 -13.01
C THR A 926 25.55 -14.49 -12.84
N ALA A 927 26.57 -13.63 -12.82
CA ALA A 927 27.97 -14.03 -12.81
C ALA A 927 28.47 -14.60 -11.47
N ALA A 928 27.76 -14.35 -10.37
CA ALA A 928 28.09 -14.92 -9.05
C ALA A 928 27.86 -16.43 -9.02
N PHE A 929 26.68 -16.88 -9.47
CA PHE A 929 26.33 -18.30 -9.54
C PHE A 929 27.18 -19.10 -10.53
N GLU A 930 27.78 -18.46 -11.55
CA GLU A 930 28.79 -19.12 -12.41
C GLU A 930 30.05 -19.53 -11.62
N LYS A 931 30.40 -18.77 -10.57
CA LYS A 931 31.59 -19.02 -9.75
C LYS A 931 31.31 -19.96 -8.59
N GLU A 932 30.14 -19.86 -7.98
CA GLU A 932 29.73 -20.63 -6.80
C GLU A 932 28.23 -20.95 -6.89
N GLN A 933 27.90 -22.22 -7.18
CA GLN A 933 26.53 -22.69 -7.41
C GLN A 933 25.79 -22.96 -6.08
N SER A 934 25.55 -21.91 -5.29
CA SER A 934 24.87 -21.96 -3.98
C SER A 934 23.60 -21.10 -3.96
N VAL A 935 22.67 -21.37 -3.03
CA VAL A 935 21.40 -20.63 -2.89
C VAL A 935 21.64 -19.13 -2.70
N LYS A 936 22.69 -18.77 -1.97
CA LYS A 936 23.19 -17.40 -1.78
C LYS A 936 23.35 -16.58 -3.07
N ASN A 937 23.67 -17.24 -4.20
CA ASN A 937 23.93 -16.60 -5.48
C ASN A 937 22.75 -16.73 -6.48
N LEU A 938 21.59 -17.24 -6.04
CA LEU A 938 20.35 -17.23 -6.80
C LEU A 938 19.73 -15.82 -6.84
N ILE A 939 18.85 -15.59 -7.81
CA ILE A 939 18.06 -14.36 -7.91
C ILE A 939 16.93 -14.42 -6.88
N GLN A 940 16.87 -13.41 -6.02
CA GLN A 940 15.86 -13.25 -4.97
C GLN A 940 15.02 -11.99 -5.23
N LEU A 941 13.80 -11.93 -4.68
CA LEU A 941 12.99 -10.72 -4.68
C LEU A 941 13.77 -9.55 -4.05
N LYS A 942 13.57 -8.35 -4.59
CA LYS A 942 14.25 -7.12 -4.14
C LYS A 942 14.03 -6.88 -2.64
N GLU A 943 14.98 -6.24 -1.99
CA GLU A 943 14.88 -6.02 -0.54
C GLU A 943 13.78 -5.01 -0.23
N GLY A 944 12.89 -5.38 0.70
CA GLY A 944 11.66 -4.64 1.02
C GLY A 944 10.44 -5.04 0.19
N GLU A 945 10.61 -5.72 -0.95
CA GLU A 945 9.48 -6.13 -1.81
C GLU A 945 8.90 -7.49 -1.38
N LEU A 946 7.57 -7.55 -1.29
CA LEU A 946 6.80 -8.78 -0.99
C LEU A 946 6.33 -9.50 -2.26
N VAL A 947 6.31 -8.79 -3.40
CA VAL A 947 5.98 -9.31 -4.73
C VAL A 947 7.16 -9.13 -5.68
N GLY A 948 7.20 -9.90 -6.76
CA GLY A 948 8.26 -9.71 -7.76
C GLY A 948 8.33 -10.74 -8.89
N GLN A 949 7.31 -11.58 -9.09
CA GLN A 949 7.18 -12.47 -10.25
C GLN A 949 5.70 -12.63 -10.64
N TRP A 950 5.44 -13.33 -11.74
CA TRP A 950 4.13 -13.48 -12.40
C TRP A 950 2.90 -13.66 -11.50
N ARG A 951 3.01 -14.33 -10.35
CA ARG A 951 1.87 -14.54 -9.42
C ARG A 951 1.41 -13.27 -8.72
N ASP A 952 2.17 -12.17 -8.80
CA ASP A 952 1.82 -10.80 -8.37
C ASP A 952 1.04 -10.72 -7.04
N SER A 953 1.46 -11.51 -6.04
CA SER A 953 0.74 -11.73 -4.79
C SER A 953 1.68 -11.86 -3.60
N THR A 954 1.37 -11.15 -2.51
CA THR A 954 2.09 -11.19 -1.22
C THR A 954 2.30 -12.61 -0.70
N TYR A 955 1.30 -13.48 -0.89
CA TYR A 955 1.36 -14.88 -0.45
C TYR A 955 1.69 -15.85 -1.58
N GLY A 956 1.90 -15.37 -2.81
CA GLY A 956 2.06 -16.19 -4.01
C GLY A 956 3.28 -17.12 -4.01
N LEU A 957 4.27 -16.88 -3.14
CA LEU A 957 5.43 -17.75 -2.91
C LEU A 957 5.46 -18.34 -1.50
N ALA A 958 4.37 -18.25 -0.74
CA ALA A 958 4.28 -18.60 0.69
C ALA A 958 5.41 -17.96 1.53
N ASN A 959 5.59 -16.64 1.37
CA ASN A 959 6.68 -15.82 1.93
C ASN A 959 8.11 -16.13 1.41
N GLY A 960 8.29 -17.12 0.53
CA GLY A 960 9.59 -17.41 -0.07
C GLY A 960 10.10 -16.29 -0.97
N ARG A 961 11.39 -15.95 -0.85
CA ARG A 961 12.05 -14.84 -1.56
C ARG A 961 12.82 -15.29 -2.81
N ILE A 962 13.03 -16.58 -3.04
CA ILE A 962 13.82 -17.09 -4.17
C ILE A 962 12.93 -17.97 -5.06
N PRO A 963 12.30 -17.43 -6.11
CA PRO A 963 11.28 -18.15 -6.88
C PRO A 963 11.86 -19.13 -7.92
N PHE A 964 11.12 -20.22 -8.18
CA PHE A 964 11.52 -21.29 -9.09
C PHE A 964 11.57 -20.83 -10.57
N ASP A 965 10.54 -20.14 -11.05
CA ASP A 965 10.38 -19.73 -12.45
C ASP A 965 11.57 -18.88 -12.92
N VAL A 966 11.97 -17.90 -12.10
CA VAL A 966 13.10 -17.02 -12.39
C VAL A 966 14.39 -17.83 -12.48
N ASN A 967 14.71 -18.60 -11.44
CA ASN A 967 16.01 -19.24 -11.30
C ASN A 967 16.19 -20.49 -12.18
N CYS A 968 15.13 -21.30 -12.33
CA CYS A 968 15.19 -22.57 -13.04
C CYS A 968 14.68 -22.51 -14.49
N ALA A 969 14.10 -21.39 -14.94
CA ALA A 969 13.68 -21.20 -16.33
C ALA A 969 14.15 -19.87 -16.95
N LEU A 970 13.76 -18.73 -16.37
CA LEU A 970 13.92 -17.43 -17.05
C LEU A 970 15.37 -16.97 -17.15
N VAL A 971 16.15 -17.06 -16.07
CA VAL A 971 17.58 -16.70 -16.06
C VAL A 971 18.39 -17.49 -17.11
N PRO A 972 18.36 -18.85 -17.15
CA PRO A 972 19.07 -19.58 -18.20
C PRO A 972 18.50 -19.29 -19.60
N ALA A 973 17.19 -19.08 -19.76
CA ALA A 973 16.60 -18.74 -21.06
C ALA A 973 17.10 -17.39 -21.59
N ALA A 974 17.11 -16.36 -20.75
CA ALA A 974 17.63 -15.03 -21.08
C ALA A 974 19.13 -15.06 -21.40
N LEU A 975 19.93 -15.87 -20.69
CA LEU A 975 21.36 -16.03 -20.99
C LEU A 975 21.61 -16.74 -22.33
N TYR A 976 20.79 -17.74 -22.69
CA TYR A 976 20.82 -18.33 -24.03
C TYR A 976 20.40 -17.31 -25.11
N ALA A 977 19.38 -16.52 -24.85
CA ALA A 977 18.95 -15.46 -25.77
C ALA A 977 20.03 -14.38 -25.97
N ILE A 978 20.66 -13.88 -24.89
CA ILE A 978 21.80 -12.95 -24.96
C ILE A 978 22.98 -13.56 -25.74
N SER A 979 23.24 -14.87 -25.57
CA SER A 979 24.26 -15.58 -26.34
C SER A 979 23.99 -15.56 -27.85
N ASN A 980 22.73 -15.73 -28.25
CA ASN A 980 22.29 -15.71 -29.65
C ASN A 980 22.30 -14.29 -30.21
N LEU A 981 21.67 -13.34 -29.51
CA LEU A 981 21.64 -11.92 -29.84
C LEU A 981 23.04 -11.31 -30.00
N ALA A 982 24.03 -11.73 -29.20
CA ALA A 982 25.42 -11.32 -29.34
C ALA A 982 26.12 -11.82 -30.61
N ARG A 983 25.50 -12.71 -31.40
CA ARG A 983 25.96 -13.10 -32.75
C ARG A 983 25.26 -12.32 -33.87
N VAL A 984 24.20 -11.57 -33.56
CA VAL A 984 23.40 -10.81 -34.52
C VAL A 984 23.99 -9.41 -34.68
N GLU A 985 24.43 -9.06 -35.88
CA GLU A 985 25.05 -7.77 -36.16
C GLU A 985 24.07 -6.61 -35.86
N GLY A 986 24.52 -5.67 -35.03
CA GLY A 986 23.77 -4.46 -34.68
C GLY A 986 22.82 -4.59 -33.49
N VAL A 987 22.74 -5.74 -32.81
CA VAL A 987 21.98 -5.84 -31.54
C VAL A 987 22.73 -5.22 -30.37
N TYR A 988 23.97 -5.65 -30.14
CA TYR A 988 24.86 -5.08 -29.12
C TYR A 988 26.04 -4.37 -29.77
N PRO A 989 26.72 -3.43 -29.06
CA PRO A 989 27.97 -2.83 -29.52
C PRO A 989 29.00 -3.92 -29.89
N ASN A 990 29.92 -3.64 -30.83
CA ASN A 990 31.00 -4.57 -31.19
C ASN A 990 32.33 -4.16 -30.53
N ASP A 991 32.39 -4.26 -29.20
CA ASP A 991 33.54 -3.87 -28.39
C ASP A 991 34.28 -5.09 -27.79
N SER A 992 35.28 -4.87 -26.94
CA SER A 992 36.07 -5.95 -26.32
C SER A 992 35.30 -6.81 -25.31
N VAL A 993 34.22 -6.28 -24.73
CA VAL A 993 33.39 -6.97 -23.73
C VAL A 993 32.34 -7.83 -24.43
N THR A 994 31.54 -7.23 -25.30
CA THR A 994 30.40 -7.88 -25.97
C THR A 994 30.80 -8.98 -26.95
N ARG A 995 31.97 -8.86 -27.62
CA ARG A 995 32.50 -9.93 -28.50
C ARG A 995 32.62 -11.28 -27.81
N SER A 996 32.77 -11.30 -26.48
CA SER A 996 32.81 -12.53 -25.68
C SER A 996 31.43 -13.05 -25.24
N TRP A 997 30.38 -12.23 -25.28
CA TRP A 997 29.07 -12.59 -24.71
C TRP A 997 28.44 -13.81 -25.38
N SER A 998 28.67 -14.01 -26.68
CA SER A 998 28.16 -15.20 -27.39
C SER A 998 28.66 -16.53 -26.81
N SER A 999 29.87 -16.58 -26.23
CA SER A 999 30.41 -17.78 -25.57
C SER A 999 30.23 -17.74 -24.05
N VAL A 1000 30.44 -16.58 -23.42
CA VAL A 1000 30.30 -16.41 -21.95
C VAL A 1000 28.85 -16.62 -21.51
N ALA A 1001 27.88 -16.04 -22.20
CA ALA A 1001 26.46 -16.19 -21.86
C ALA A 1001 25.99 -17.64 -22.09
N ALA A 1002 26.43 -18.33 -23.15
CA ALA A 1002 26.11 -19.74 -23.39
C ALA A 1002 26.64 -20.65 -22.28
N LYS A 1003 27.92 -20.48 -21.88
CA LYS A 1003 28.53 -21.23 -20.78
C LYS A 1003 27.77 -21.00 -19.48
N ARG A 1004 27.42 -19.73 -19.19
CA ARG A 1004 26.69 -19.37 -17.98
C ARG A 1004 25.26 -19.91 -17.97
N ALA A 1005 24.55 -19.79 -19.09
CA ALA A 1005 23.21 -20.36 -19.27
C ALA A 1005 23.22 -21.85 -18.95
N LYS A 1006 24.22 -22.59 -19.43
CA LYS A 1006 24.36 -24.02 -19.16
C LYS A 1006 24.62 -24.33 -17.68
N ILE A 1007 25.48 -23.56 -17.01
CA ILE A 1007 25.73 -23.71 -15.57
C ILE A 1007 24.45 -23.44 -14.76
N TRP A 1008 23.73 -22.36 -15.05
CA TRP A 1008 22.44 -22.04 -14.43
C TRP A 1008 21.39 -23.13 -14.69
N GLU A 1009 21.24 -23.57 -15.93
CA GLU A 1009 20.30 -24.64 -16.31
C GLU A 1009 20.55 -25.92 -15.51
N ASP A 1010 21.81 -26.36 -15.43
CA ASP A 1010 22.19 -27.64 -14.82
C ASP A 1010 22.22 -27.60 -13.29
N HIS A 1011 22.58 -26.47 -12.67
CA HIS A 1011 22.87 -26.43 -11.22
C HIS A 1011 21.80 -25.76 -10.37
N THR A 1012 20.86 -24.98 -10.94
CA THR A 1012 19.75 -24.44 -10.14
C THR A 1012 18.69 -25.49 -9.81
N LEU A 1013 18.31 -26.32 -10.78
CA LEU A 1013 17.18 -27.25 -10.62
C LEU A 1013 17.34 -28.24 -9.42
N PRO A 1014 18.53 -28.81 -9.13
CA PRO A 1014 18.73 -29.64 -7.94
C PRO A 1014 18.54 -28.89 -6.61
N LEU A 1015 18.77 -27.57 -6.59
CA LEU A 1015 18.59 -26.74 -5.38
C LEU A 1015 17.11 -26.60 -4.99
N PHE A 1016 16.17 -26.74 -5.93
CA PHE A 1016 14.72 -26.71 -5.67
C PHE A 1016 14.09 -28.11 -5.51
N GLN A 1017 14.77 -29.18 -5.92
CA GLN A 1017 14.21 -30.53 -5.87
C GLN A 1017 13.99 -31.01 -4.42
N TYR A 1018 12.85 -31.64 -4.16
CA TYR A 1018 12.58 -32.37 -2.91
C TYR A 1018 11.92 -33.73 -3.18
N ASN A 1019 12.01 -34.60 -2.18
CA ASN A 1019 11.49 -35.96 -2.25
C ASN A 1019 10.64 -36.24 -0.99
N LEU A 1020 9.40 -36.69 -1.16
CA LEU A 1020 8.53 -37.17 -0.08
C LEU A 1020 8.42 -38.70 -0.16
N THR A 1021 8.31 -39.40 0.97
CA THR A 1021 7.93 -40.83 0.94
C THR A 1021 6.45 -40.96 0.60
N ALA A 1022 6.05 -42.09 0.01
CA ALA A 1022 4.65 -42.36 -0.28
C ALA A 1022 3.78 -42.33 1.00
N ASP A 1023 4.32 -42.77 2.13
CA ASP A 1023 3.63 -42.75 3.44
C ASP A 1023 3.41 -41.33 3.96
N THR A 1024 4.44 -40.46 3.93
CA THR A 1024 4.31 -39.05 4.34
C THR A 1024 3.36 -38.29 3.42
N ALA A 1025 3.47 -38.48 2.10
CA ALA A 1025 2.51 -37.89 1.15
C ALA A 1025 1.08 -38.40 1.41
N THR A 1026 0.90 -39.67 1.77
CA THR A 1026 -0.39 -40.26 2.14
C THR A 1026 -0.95 -39.70 3.45
N SER A 1027 -0.12 -39.38 4.43
CA SER A 1027 -0.57 -38.70 5.67
C SER A 1027 -1.01 -37.27 5.35
N ASN A 1028 -0.12 -36.48 4.73
CA ASN A 1028 -0.37 -35.07 4.42
C ASN A 1028 -1.68 -34.88 3.63
N LEU A 1029 -2.01 -35.79 2.70
CA LEU A 1029 -3.28 -35.75 1.95
C LEU A 1029 -4.53 -36.05 2.79
N LYS A 1030 -4.42 -36.89 3.83
CA LYS A 1030 -5.53 -37.15 4.76
C LYS A 1030 -5.75 -35.97 5.70
N ASP A 1031 -4.66 -35.40 6.20
CA ASP A 1031 -4.67 -34.23 7.08
C ASP A 1031 -5.21 -33.01 6.32
N TYR A 1032 -4.72 -32.77 5.09
CA TYR A 1032 -5.25 -31.73 4.18
C TYR A 1032 -6.77 -31.84 3.96
N VAL A 1033 -7.31 -33.01 3.59
CA VAL A 1033 -8.76 -33.17 3.38
C VAL A 1033 -9.57 -33.04 4.67
N LYS A 1034 -8.98 -33.34 5.82
CA LYS A 1034 -9.60 -33.19 7.13
C LYS A 1034 -9.66 -31.72 7.58
N GLU A 1035 -8.68 -30.90 7.20
CA GLU A 1035 -8.53 -29.50 7.62
C GLU A 1035 -9.03 -28.48 6.58
N ASN A 1036 -9.23 -28.89 5.33
CA ASN A 1036 -9.65 -28.01 4.25
C ASN A 1036 -11.13 -27.59 4.36
N THR A 1037 -11.38 -26.28 4.25
CA THR A 1037 -12.71 -25.65 4.37
C THR A 1037 -13.50 -25.56 3.07
N PHE A 1038 -12.86 -25.69 1.90
CA PHE A 1038 -13.45 -25.54 0.56
C PHE A 1038 -13.50 -26.84 -0.27
N TYR A 1039 -12.84 -27.91 0.19
CA TYR A 1039 -12.81 -29.22 -0.46
C TYR A 1039 -13.10 -30.36 0.52
N ASN A 1040 -14.23 -31.05 0.31
CA ASN A 1040 -14.67 -32.21 1.09
C ASN A 1040 -14.74 -33.51 0.26
N GLY A 1041 -13.89 -33.61 -0.78
CA GLY A 1041 -13.80 -34.77 -1.65
C GLY A 1041 -12.79 -35.83 -1.19
N PRO A 1042 -12.57 -36.90 -1.98
CA PRO A 1042 -11.59 -37.94 -1.67
C PRO A 1042 -10.14 -37.41 -1.72
N SER A 1043 -9.30 -37.88 -0.81
CA SER A 1043 -7.87 -37.50 -0.74
C SER A 1043 -7.00 -38.08 -1.86
N HIS A 1044 -7.53 -39.01 -2.67
CA HIS A 1044 -6.83 -39.67 -3.78
C HIS A 1044 -5.47 -40.31 -3.41
N THR A 1045 -5.29 -40.76 -2.16
CA THR A 1045 -4.05 -41.37 -1.66
C THR A 1045 -3.57 -42.56 -2.49
N ASP A 1046 -4.48 -43.32 -3.09
CA ASP A 1046 -4.15 -44.49 -3.91
C ASP A 1046 -3.35 -44.11 -5.17
N SER A 1047 -3.48 -42.86 -5.65
CA SER A 1047 -2.71 -42.35 -6.78
C SER A 1047 -1.23 -42.11 -6.44
N VAL A 1048 -0.89 -41.88 -5.17
CA VAL A 1048 0.49 -41.62 -4.72
C VAL A 1048 1.39 -42.81 -5.04
N ALA A 1049 0.92 -44.04 -4.81
CA ALA A 1049 1.68 -45.25 -5.11
C ALA A 1049 1.97 -45.36 -6.62
N ASN A 1050 0.94 -45.19 -7.46
CA ASN A 1050 1.00 -45.34 -8.92
C ASN A 1050 1.98 -44.35 -9.57
N TYR A 1051 2.05 -43.13 -9.05
CA TYR A 1051 2.86 -42.02 -9.58
C TYR A 1051 4.09 -41.72 -8.71
N SER A 1052 4.60 -42.73 -8.00
CA SER A 1052 5.87 -42.68 -7.25
C SER A 1052 7.04 -43.33 -8.01
N SER A 1053 8.23 -42.83 -7.73
CA SER A 1053 9.51 -43.41 -8.17
C SER A 1053 10.20 -44.05 -6.96
N SER A 1054 10.28 -45.38 -6.94
CA SER A 1054 10.87 -46.16 -5.83
C SER A 1054 10.29 -45.81 -4.45
N GLY A 1055 8.96 -45.68 -4.36
CA GLY A 1055 8.24 -45.34 -3.11
C GLY A 1055 8.38 -43.87 -2.69
N LYS A 1056 8.86 -42.99 -3.57
CA LYS A 1056 8.99 -41.55 -3.32
C LYS A 1056 8.27 -40.72 -4.38
N VAL A 1057 7.60 -39.66 -3.94
CA VAL A 1057 7.17 -38.56 -4.80
C VAL A 1057 8.36 -37.62 -4.95
N ILE A 1058 8.80 -37.38 -6.19
CA ILE A 1058 9.84 -36.39 -6.51
C ILE A 1058 9.12 -35.18 -7.10
N ASP A 1059 9.45 -34.00 -6.61
CA ASP A 1059 8.83 -32.74 -7.03
C ASP A 1059 9.81 -31.56 -6.82
N TYR A 1060 9.39 -30.36 -7.23
CA TYR A 1060 10.19 -29.13 -7.15
C TYR A 1060 9.47 -28.09 -6.30
N ALA A 1061 10.24 -27.38 -5.47
CA ALA A 1061 9.71 -26.35 -4.58
C ALA A 1061 9.35 -25.09 -5.37
N LEU A 1062 8.22 -24.47 -5.00
CA LEU A 1062 7.75 -23.22 -5.59
C LEU A 1062 8.74 -22.06 -5.39
N ALA A 1063 9.38 -22.05 -4.22
CA ALA A 1063 10.43 -21.11 -3.84
C ALA A 1063 11.40 -21.74 -2.83
N ILE A 1064 12.51 -21.05 -2.59
CA ILE A 1064 13.34 -21.21 -1.38
C ILE A 1064 13.09 -19.99 -0.49
N ASN A 1065 13.07 -20.18 0.84
CA ASN A 1065 12.67 -19.15 1.80
C ASN A 1065 13.53 -17.88 1.69
N THR A 1066 14.82 -17.96 2.00
CA THR A 1066 15.78 -16.85 1.82
C THR A 1066 17.19 -17.34 1.47
N THR A 1067 18.15 -16.43 1.34
CA THR A 1067 19.59 -16.76 1.23
C THR A 1067 20.26 -17.08 2.59
N LYS A 1068 19.52 -16.96 3.71
CA LYS A 1068 19.99 -17.30 5.07
C LYS A 1068 19.31 -18.57 5.60
N ASP A 1069 18.07 -18.79 5.20
CA ASP A 1069 17.28 -19.98 5.46
C ASP A 1069 16.94 -20.63 4.12
N GLU A 1070 17.62 -21.72 3.80
CA GLU A 1070 17.47 -22.45 2.54
C GLU A 1070 16.28 -23.43 2.56
N GLU A 1071 15.29 -23.26 3.46
CA GLU A 1071 14.06 -24.07 3.44
C GLU A 1071 13.34 -24.00 2.09
N LYS A 1072 12.95 -25.17 1.59
CA LYS A 1072 12.18 -25.36 0.36
C LYS A 1072 10.68 -25.22 0.64
N ILE A 1073 10.04 -24.31 -0.08
CA ILE A 1073 8.57 -24.16 -0.07
C ILE A 1073 7.95 -25.29 -0.90
N ARG A 1074 7.64 -26.40 -0.22
CA ARG A 1074 7.19 -27.69 -0.79
C ARG A 1074 5.72 -27.69 -1.25
N ILE A 1075 5.36 -26.74 -2.10
CA ILE A 1075 4.07 -26.64 -2.79
C ILE A 1075 4.25 -27.20 -4.21
N THR A 1076 3.38 -28.10 -4.69
CA THR A 1076 3.40 -28.59 -6.08
C THR A 1076 2.80 -27.53 -7.00
N HIS A 1077 3.40 -27.20 -8.14
CA HIS A 1077 3.05 -25.99 -8.89
C HIS A 1077 3.26 -26.08 -10.42
N THR A 1078 2.61 -25.20 -11.18
CA THR A 1078 2.67 -25.19 -12.66
C THR A 1078 3.86 -24.44 -13.25
N ASP A 1079 4.65 -23.69 -12.48
CA ASP A 1079 5.80 -22.89 -12.96
C ASP A 1079 6.89 -23.75 -13.62
N THR A 1080 6.86 -25.07 -13.41
CA THR A 1080 7.57 -26.07 -14.21
C THR A 1080 7.34 -25.90 -15.72
N ALA A 1081 6.18 -25.40 -16.14
CA ALA A 1081 5.83 -25.03 -17.52
C ALA A 1081 6.79 -24.01 -18.14
N PHE A 1082 7.28 -23.02 -17.37
CA PHE A 1082 8.27 -22.06 -17.89
C PHE A 1082 9.54 -22.78 -18.34
N ARG A 1083 10.04 -23.73 -17.55
CA ARG A 1083 11.23 -24.51 -17.91
C ARG A 1083 10.99 -25.38 -19.14
N LEU A 1084 9.81 -26.02 -19.22
CA LEU A 1084 9.41 -26.84 -20.37
C LEU A 1084 9.30 -26.04 -21.67
N PHE A 1085 8.79 -24.81 -21.60
CA PHE A 1085 8.52 -23.96 -22.76
C PHE A 1085 9.75 -23.16 -23.23
N LEU A 1086 10.56 -22.65 -22.30
CA LEU A 1086 11.66 -21.74 -22.61
C LEU A 1086 12.98 -22.46 -22.89
N LEU A 1087 13.27 -23.57 -22.20
CA LEU A 1087 14.56 -24.26 -22.34
C LEU A 1087 14.51 -25.43 -23.35
N ASN A 1088 15.70 -25.95 -23.66
CA ASN A 1088 15.89 -27.15 -24.47
C ASN A 1088 17.00 -28.00 -23.85
N SER A 1089 16.80 -28.41 -22.59
CA SER A 1089 17.87 -28.94 -21.75
C SER A 1089 18.53 -30.19 -22.30
N THR A 1090 19.85 -30.26 -22.18
CA THR A 1090 20.69 -31.35 -22.71
C THR A 1090 21.25 -32.29 -21.63
N ASN A 1091 20.97 -32.03 -20.35
CA ASN A 1091 21.34 -32.93 -19.26
C ASN A 1091 20.26 -34.01 -19.10
N ASP A 1092 20.47 -35.15 -19.75
CA ASP A 1092 19.46 -36.21 -19.88
C ASP A 1092 18.96 -36.77 -18.55
N ALA A 1093 19.84 -37.01 -17.58
CA ALA A 1093 19.45 -37.58 -16.28
C ALA A 1093 18.56 -36.62 -15.49
N GLN A 1094 18.92 -35.33 -15.50
CA GLN A 1094 18.13 -34.27 -14.88
C GLN A 1094 16.80 -34.06 -15.62
N LEU A 1095 16.83 -33.93 -16.94
CA LEU A 1095 15.65 -33.73 -17.78
C LEU A 1095 14.65 -34.88 -17.64
N THR A 1096 15.12 -36.13 -17.67
CA THR A 1096 14.29 -37.32 -17.49
C THR A 1096 13.60 -37.33 -16.12
N THR A 1097 14.31 -36.91 -15.07
CA THR A 1097 13.75 -36.78 -13.71
C THR A 1097 12.69 -35.68 -13.64
N PHE A 1098 13.00 -34.50 -14.20
CA PHE A 1098 12.11 -33.33 -14.24
C PHE A 1098 10.81 -33.58 -15.01
N LEU A 1099 10.92 -34.18 -16.21
CA LEU A 1099 9.76 -34.53 -17.04
C LEU A 1099 8.87 -35.56 -16.36
N ASN A 1100 9.47 -36.59 -15.75
CA ASN A 1100 8.74 -37.60 -14.99
C ASN A 1100 8.00 -36.97 -13.79
N ALA A 1101 8.66 -36.10 -13.01
CA ALA A 1101 8.02 -35.41 -11.89
C ALA A 1101 6.83 -34.55 -12.34
N THR A 1102 7.03 -33.71 -13.36
CA THR A 1102 5.99 -32.80 -13.89
C THR A 1102 4.81 -33.58 -14.49
N ALA A 1103 5.08 -34.61 -15.29
CA ALA A 1103 4.03 -35.48 -15.84
C ALA A 1103 3.24 -36.20 -14.74
N ASN A 1104 3.92 -36.72 -13.71
CA ASN A 1104 3.27 -37.38 -12.57
C ASN A 1104 2.46 -36.39 -11.70
N ALA A 1105 2.86 -35.12 -11.60
CA ALA A 1105 2.07 -34.08 -10.93
C ALA A 1105 0.76 -33.77 -11.66
N ILE A 1106 0.76 -33.78 -13.00
CA ILE A 1106 -0.45 -33.63 -13.83
C ILE A 1106 -1.32 -34.89 -13.81
N LEU A 1107 -0.73 -36.08 -13.84
CA LEU A 1107 -1.48 -37.35 -13.85
C LEU A 1107 -2.14 -37.68 -12.50
N ARG A 1108 -1.68 -37.09 -11.39
CA ARG A 1108 -2.35 -37.19 -10.09
C ARG A 1108 -3.52 -36.20 -10.01
N PRO A 1109 -4.74 -36.64 -9.66
CA PRO A 1109 -5.88 -35.74 -9.43
C PRO A 1109 -5.69 -34.94 -8.14
N PHE A 1110 -6.22 -33.71 -8.08
CA PHE A 1110 -6.28 -32.92 -6.85
C PHE A 1110 -7.10 -33.64 -5.77
N PRO A 1111 -6.63 -33.72 -4.50
CA PRO A 1111 -5.48 -32.99 -3.93
C PRO A 1111 -4.11 -33.69 -4.06
N ALA A 1112 -4.03 -34.92 -4.58
CA ALA A 1112 -2.76 -35.64 -4.74
C ALA A 1112 -1.84 -35.07 -5.86
N GLY A 1113 -2.38 -34.26 -6.77
CA GLY A 1113 -1.64 -33.57 -7.83
C GLY A 1113 -2.35 -32.32 -8.32
N LEU A 1114 -2.13 -31.95 -9.58
CA LEU A 1114 -2.58 -30.67 -10.15
C LEU A 1114 -3.91 -30.77 -10.91
N SER A 1115 -4.33 -31.95 -11.38
CA SER A 1115 -5.48 -32.06 -12.28
C SER A 1115 -6.84 -32.06 -11.57
N THR A 1116 -7.75 -31.23 -12.07
CA THR A 1116 -9.20 -31.30 -11.84
C THR A 1116 -9.91 -31.48 -13.19
N PRO A 1117 -11.20 -31.87 -13.22
CA PRO A 1117 -11.99 -31.89 -14.45
C PRO A 1117 -12.17 -30.52 -15.12
N LEU A 1118 -11.74 -29.42 -14.49
CA LEU A 1118 -11.92 -28.04 -14.93
C LEU A 1118 -10.60 -27.36 -15.32
N GLY A 1119 -9.47 -28.06 -15.21
CA GLY A 1119 -8.13 -27.52 -15.46
C GLY A 1119 -7.06 -28.08 -14.52
N ILE A 1120 -5.79 -27.79 -14.81
CA ILE A 1120 -4.71 -27.96 -13.83
C ILE A 1120 -4.60 -26.71 -12.96
N ILE A 1121 -4.53 -26.89 -11.65
CA ILE A 1121 -4.42 -25.79 -10.69
C ILE A 1121 -2.99 -25.25 -10.59
N VAL A 1122 -2.80 -23.95 -10.35
CA VAL A 1122 -1.47 -23.32 -10.42
C VAL A 1122 -0.56 -23.58 -9.23
N ALA A 1123 -1.10 -23.81 -8.04
CA ALA A 1123 -0.34 -24.22 -6.86
C ALA A 1123 -1.19 -25.08 -5.90
N ASN A 1124 -0.58 -26.16 -5.40
CA ASN A 1124 -1.20 -27.15 -4.52
C ASN A 1124 -0.37 -27.35 -3.24
N PRO A 1125 -0.86 -26.91 -2.06
CA PRO A 1125 -0.17 -27.08 -0.78
C PRO A 1125 -0.36 -28.46 -0.14
N ALA A 1126 -1.22 -29.34 -0.68
CA ALA A 1126 -1.69 -30.54 0.02
C ALA A 1126 -0.59 -31.57 0.35
N LEU A 1127 0.52 -31.58 -0.39
CA LEU A 1127 1.67 -32.45 -0.10
C LEU A 1127 2.67 -31.82 0.90
N ALA A 1128 2.54 -30.54 1.25
CA ALA A 1128 3.47 -29.83 2.11
C ALA A 1128 3.41 -30.28 3.58
N GLY A 1129 2.22 -30.64 4.07
CA GLY A 1129 1.98 -30.90 5.50
C GLY A 1129 2.11 -29.64 6.34
N ASN A 1130 1.53 -28.53 5.89
CA ASN A 1130 1.61 -27.21 6.52
C ASN A 1130 0.24 -26.51 6.45
N GLU A 1131 -0.33 -26.20 7.62
CA GLU A 1131 -1.64 -25.56 7.76
C GLU A 1131 -1.66 -24.13 7.22
N VAL A 1132 -0.58 -23.36 7.39
CA VAL A 1132 -0.46 -21.97 6.89
C VAL A 1132 -0.48 -21.94 5.36
N PHE A 1133 0.18 -22.90 4.70
CA PHE A 1133 0.11 -23.02 3.24
C PHE A 1133 -1.30 -23.42 2.78
N THR A 1134 -1.98 -24.27 3.54
CA THR A 1134 -3.37 -24.69 3.27
C THR A 1134 -4.36 -23.53 3.39
N ALA A 1135 -4.19 -22.67 4.40
CA ALA A 1135 -5.02 -21.49 4.63
C ALA A 1135 -4.81 -20.39 3.57
N ASN A 1136 -3.60 -20.25 3.01
CA ASN A 1136 -3.26 -19.17 2.09
C ASN A 1136 -3.35 -19.54 0.59
N PHE A 1137 -3.38 -20.83 0.25
CA PHE A 1137 -3.51 -21.33 -1.13
C PHE A 1137 -4.89 -21.98 -1.33
N THR A 1138 -5.94 -21.18 -1.15
CA THR A 1138 -7.34 -21.62 -1.32
C THR A 1138 -7.77 -21.61 -2.79
N ASN A 1139 -8.99 -22.06 -3.07
CA ASN A 1139 -9.64 -21.89 -4.37
C ASN A 1139 -10.12 -20.45 -4.62
N ALA A 1140 -10.15 -19.57 -3.60
CA ALA A 1140 -10.45 -18.15 -3.76
C ALA A 1140 -9.20 -17.27 -4.01
N ALA A 1141 -8.00 -17.82 -3.81
CA ALA A 1141 -6.74 -17.11 -4.02
C ALA A 1141 -6.28 -17.27 -5.48
N TYR A 1142 -6.08 -16.18 -6.22
CA TYR A 1142 -5.63 -16.25 -7.62
C TYR A 1142 -4.22 -16.86 -7.79
N HIS A 1143 -3.39 -16.87 -6.74
CA HIS A 1143 -2.12 -17.58 -6.69
C HIS A 1143 -2.23 -19.05 -6.19
N GLY A 1144 -3.43 -19.47 -5.76
CA GLY A 1144 -3.72 -20.71 -5.05
C GLY A 1144 -4.15 -21.89 -5.92
N THR A 1145 -5.21 -22.59 -5.51
CA THR A 1145 -5.74 -23.79 -6.19
C THR A 1145 -6.70 -23.45 -7.35
N VAL A 1146 -6.45 -22.33 -8.04
CA VAL A 1146 -7.21 -21.84 -9.20
C VAL A 1146 -6.59 -22.27 -10.53
N VAL A 1147 -7.32 -22.09 -11.63
CA VAL A 1147 -6.88 -22.39 -12.99
C VAL A 1147 -6.71 -21.09 -13.79
N TRP A 1148 -5.58 -20.97 -14.49
CA TRP A 1148 -5.26 -19.84 -15.38
C TRP A 1148 -5.14 -20.33 -16.83
N SER A 1149 -5.85 -19.71 -17.77
CA SER A 1149 -5.88 -20.12 -19.19
C SER A 1149 -4.49 -20.17 -19.82
N TRP A 1150 -3.67 -19.15 -19.61
CA TRP A 1150 -2.32 -19.10 -20.18
C TRP A 1150 -1.34 -20.09 -19.55
N GLN A 1151 -1.54 -20.50 -18.29
CA GLN A 1151 -0.75 -21.58 -17.67
C GLN A 1151 -1.09 -22.94 -18.30
N LEU A 1152 -2.35 -23.17 -18.65
CA LEU A 1152 -2.74 -24.34 -19.47
C LEU A 1152 -2.02 -24.31 -20.82
N ALA A 1153 -2.06 -23.16 -21.52
CA ALA A 1153 -1.42 -22.98 -22.82
C ALA A 1153 0.12 -23.15 -22.75
N LEU A 1154 0.77 -22.56 -21.75
CA LEU A 1154 2.21 -22.64 -21.50
C LEU A 1154 2.64 -24.08 -21.19
N MET A 1155 1.91 -24.78 -20.31
CA MET A 1155 2.17 -26.19 -19.99
C MET A 1155 1.97 -27.07 -21.23
N ALA A 1156 0.87 -26.89 -21.97
CA ALA A 1156 0.58 -27.66 -23.18
C ALA A 1156 1.68 -27.48 -24.25
N LYS A 1157 2.09 -26.24 -24.55
CA LYS A 1157 3.20 -25.97 -25.49
C LYS A 1157 4.55 -26.43 -24.95
N GLY A 1158 4.77 -26.37 -23.64
CA GLY A 1158 5.97 -26.90 -23.00
C GLY A 1158 6.09 -28.41 -23.18
N LEU A 1159 5.05 -29.17 -22.82
CA LEU A 1159 4.99 -30.62 -23.01
C LEU A 1159 5.13 -31.01 -24.49
N GLU A 1160 4.44 -30.30 -25.41
CA GLU A 1160 4.56 -30.51 -26.85
C GLU A 1160 5.99 -30.30 -27.36
N ARG A 1161 6.65 -29.22 -26.93
CA ARG A 1161 8.03 -28.89 -27.29
C ARG A 1161 9.00 -30.00 -26.87
N GLN A 1162 8.75 -30.66 -25.74
CA GLN A 1162 9.58 -31.77 -25.30
C GLN A 1162 9.24 -33.06 -26.08
N LEU A 1163 7.97 -33.40 -26.27
CA LEU A 1163 7.56 -34.57 -27.07
C LEU A 1163 8.07 -34.51 -28.53
N ALA A 1164 8.07 -33.32 -29.14
CA ALA A 1164 8.62 -33.11 -30.49
C ALA A 1164 10.11 -33.49 -30.64
N ARG A 1165 10.89 -33.47 -29.54
CA ARG A 1165 12.29 -33.91 -29.53
C ARG A 1165 12.45 -35.42 -29.71
N CYS A 1166 11.39 -36.20 -29.54
CA CYS A 1166 11.38 -37.64 -29.79
C CYS A 1166 11.05 -37.99 -31.25
N SER A 1167 10.61 -37.02 -32.06
CA SER A 1167 10.11 -37.23 -33.44
C SER A 1167 11.17 -37.01 -34.53
N SER A 1168 12.44 -36.75 -34.18
CA SER A 1168 13.54 -36.49 -35.13
C SER A 1168 14.06 -37.72 -35.89
N SER A 1169 13.32 -38.83 -35.89
CA SER A 1169 13.70 -40.15 -36.45
C SER A 1169 13.75 -40.23 -37.98
N GLN A 1170 13.91 -39.09 -38.68
CA GLN A 1170 14.12 -39.05 -40.14
C GLN A 1170 15.54 -38.61 -40.55
N SER A 1171 16.40 -38.16 -39.63
CA SER A 1171 17.84 -37.98 -39.87
C SER A 1171 18.63 -39.15 -39.29
N LYS A 1172 19.62 -39.66 -40.04
CA LYS A 1172 20.38 -40.91 -39.75
C LYS A 1172 21.39 -40.83 -38.59
N ASP A 1173 21.31 -39.80 -37.75
CA ASP A 1173 22.18 -39.62 -36.58
C ASP A 1173 21.35 -39.87 -35.30
N ASP A 1174 21.31 -41.11 -34.82
CA ASP A 1174 20.60 -41.53 -33.59
C ASP A 1174 21.14 -40.85 -32.31
N ASP A 1175 22.36 -40.32 -32.34
CA ASP A 1175 23.10 -39.80 -31.18
C ASP A 1175 22.51 -38.53 -30.52
N ASN A 1176 21.45 -37.93 -31.08
CA ASN A 1176 20.86 -36.67 -30.58
C ASN A 1176 19.45 -36.82 -29.96
N VAL A 1177 18.91 -38.04 -29.84
CA VAL A 1177 17.59 -38.28 -29.22
C VAL A 1177 17.70 -38.25 -27.69
N PRO A 1178 16.93 -37.41 -26.96
CA PRO A 1178 17.00 -37.34 -25.50
C PRO A 1178 16.64 -38.67 -24.81
N ALA A 1179 17.35 -39.00 -23.73
CA ALA A 1179 17.19 -40.28 -23.03
C ALA A 1179 15.76 -40.55 -22.52
N PHE A 1180 14.99 -39.51 -22.21
CA PHE A 1180 13.59 -39.65 -21.77
C PHE A 1180 12.68 -40.22 -22.87
N CYS A 1181 13.01 -40.03 -24.16
CA CYS A 1181 12.25 -40.58 -25.28
C CYS A 1181 12.38 -42.11 -25.35
N ILE A 1182 13.57 -42.63 -25.02
CA ILE A 1182 13.87 -44.08 -25.00
C ILE A 1182 13.36 -44.72 -23.70
N ASN A 1183 13.31 -43.96 -22.59
CA ASN A 1183 12.71 -44.40 -21.35
C ASN A 1183 11.18 -44.50 -21.48
N THR A 1184 10.69 -45.69 -21.87
CA THR A 1184 9.27 -45.95 -22.13
C THR A 1184 8.35 -45.49 -20.99
N ARG A 1185 8.75 -45.66 -19.71
CA ARG A 1185 7.93 -45.22 -18.57
C ARG A 1185 7.74 -43.69 -18.55
N VAL A 1186 8.83 -42.94 -18.74
CA VAL A 1186 8.80 -41.47 -18.71
C VAL A 1186 8.15 -40.91 -19.98
N HIS A 1187 8.48 -41.46 -21.15
CA HIS A 1187 7.84 -41.07 -22.41
C HIS A 1187 6.32 -41.32 -22.38
N THR A 1188 5.86 -42.49 -21.90
CA THR A 1188 4.43 -42.78 -21.75
C THR A 1188 3.78 -41.85 -20.73
N ALA A 1189 4.39 -41.60 -19.56
CA ALA A 1189 3.85 -40.65 -18.60
C ALA A 1189 3.72 -39.23 -19.19
N LEU A 1190 4.73 -38.76 -19.93
CA LEU A 1190 4.73 -37.46 -20.59
C LEU A 1190 3.62 -37.36 -21.65
N LYS A 1191 3.48 -38.38 -22.52
CA LYS A 1191 2.40 -38.45 -23.52
C LYS A 1191 1.01 -38.52 -22.86
N SER A 1192 0.87 -39.27 -21.77
CA SER A 1192 -0.39 -39.35 -21.00
C SER A 1192 -0.73 -38.03 -20.32
N ALA A 1193 0.26 -37.32 -19.75
CA ALA A 1193 0.05 -36.01 -19.14
C ALA A 1193 -0.33 -34.94 -20.19
N TYR A 1194 0.30 -34.97 -21.38
CA TYR A 1194 -0.07 -34.12 -22.50
C TYR A 1194 -1.51 -34.34 -22.94
N ASN A 1195 -1.92 -35.60 -23.12
CA ASN A 1195 -3.27 -35.92 -23.55
C ASN A 1195 -4.30 -35.60 -22.47
N LEU A 1196 -4.07 -35.96 -21.20
CA LEU A 1196 -4.97 -35.60 -20.09
C LEU A 1196 -5.16 -34.07 -20.00
N LEU A 1197 -4.08 -33.29 -20.11
CA LEU A 1197 -4.17 -31.83 -20.12
C LEU A 1197 -5.00 -31.32 -21.31
N TRP A 1198 -4.80 -31.87 -22.51
CA TRP A 1198 -5.58 -31.47 -23.68
C TRP A 1198 -7.04 -31.92 -23.64
N ASP A 1199 -7.33 -33.11 -23.12
CA ASP A 1199 -8.70 -33.59 -22.91
C ASP A 1199 -9.44 -32.61 -21.96
N ILE A 1200 -8.80 -32.22 -20.84
CA ILE A 1200 -9.33 -31.22 -19.91
C ILE A 1200 -9.50 -29.83 -20.59
N ILE A 1201 -8.53 -29.38 -21.40
CA ILE A 1201 -8.61 -28.10 -22.13
C ILE A 1201 -9.77 -28.11 -23.14
N GLU A 1202 -9.94 -29.20 -23.89
CA GLU A 1202 -10.97 -29.32 -24.93
C GLU A 1202 -12.38 -29.48 -24.32
N ASP A 1203 -12.51 -30.27 -23.25
CA ASP A 1203 -13.76 -30.41 -22.46
C ASP A 1203 -14.19 -29.08 -21.81
N ASN A 1204 -13.26 -28.16 -21.55
CA ASN A 1204 -13.51 -26.84 -20.97
C ASN A 1204 -13.30 -25.68 -21.97
N SER A 1205 -13.39 -25.96 -23.28
CA SER A 1205 -13.06 -24.98 -24.34
C SER A 1205 -13.82 -23.64 -24.23
N GLU A 1206 -15.06 -23.65 -23.74
CA GLU A 1206 -15.88 -22.45 -23.47
C GLU A 1206 -15.30 -21.55 -22.37
N ARG A 1207 -14.48 -22.10 -21.46
CA ARG A 1207 -13.90 -21.40 -20.29
C ARG A 1207 -12.49 -20.88 -20.52
N LEU A 1208 -11.79 -21.35 -21.55
CA LEU A 1208 -10.41 -20.95 -21.88
C LEU A 1208 -10.26 -19.44 -22.14
N GLN A 1209 -11.37 -18.76 -22.43
CA GLN A 1209 -11.42 -17.33 -22.70
C GLN A 1209 -11.52 -16.47 -21.43
N SER A 1210 -11.86 -17.05 -20.29
CA SER A 1210 -11.66 -16.43 -18.98
C SER A 1210 -10.16 -16.35 -18.68
N GLU A 1211 -9.75 -15.26 -18.01
CA GLU A 1211 -8.39 -15.09 -17.50
C GLU A 1211 -8.02 -16.21 -16.51
N VAL A 1212 -8.80 -16.27 -15.43
CA VAL A 1212 -8.64 -17.12 -14.26
C VAL A 1212 -10.03 -17.58 -13.83
N TRP A 1213 -10.15 -18.85 -13.47
CA TRP A 1213 -11.37 -19.39 -12.89
C TRP A 1213 -11.07 -20.32 -11.74
N SER A 1214 -12.12 -20.57 -10.97
CA SER A 1214 -12.08 -21.45 -9.83
C SER A 1214 -13.20 -22.48 -9.91
N TRP A 1215 -13.42 -23.16 -8.81
CA TRP A 1215 -14.32 -24.28 -8.69
C TRP A 1215 -14.86 -24.40 -7.27
N SER A 1216 -16.08 -24.92 -7.16
CA SER A 1216 -16.63 -25.46 -5.92
C SER A 1216 -16.71 -26.99 -6.02
N TYR A 1217 -16.70 -27.69 -4.90
CA TYR A 1217 -16.82 -29.15 -4.86
C TYR A 1217 -17.97 -29.57 -3.94
N SER A 1218 -18.73 -30.59 -4.36
CA SER A 1218 -19.60 -31.33 -3.44
C SER A 1218 -19.56 -32.83 -3.71
N SER A 1219 -19.72 -33.63 -2.66
CA SER A 1219 -19.79 -35.10 -2.76
C SER A 1219 -20.94 -35.64 -3.63
N LYS A 1220 -21.94 -34.82 -3.96
CA LYS A 1220 -23.06 -35.18 -4.84
C LYS A 1220 -22.85 -34.77 -6.30
N SER A 1221 -22.17 -33.65 -6.55
CA SER A 1221 -22.03 -33.07 -7.90
C SER A 1221 -20.62 -33.10 -8.47
N GLY A 1222 -19.62 -33.49 -7.67
CA GLY A 1222 -18.21 -33.28 -8.00
C GLY A 1222 -17.86 -31.80 -8.09
N TYR A 1223 -16.85 -31.51 -8.91
CA TYR A 1223 -16.40 -30.15 -9.22
C TYR A 1223 -17.44 -29.40 -10.07
N LYS A 1224 -17.63 -28.12 -9.76
CA LYS A 1224 -18.39 -27.16 -10.57
C LYS A 1224 -17.55 -25.91 -10.82
N PHE A 1225 -17.55 -25.42 -12.04
CA PHE A 1225 -16.95 -24.13 -12.40
C PHE A 1225 -17.52 -22.99 -11.55
N ALA A 1226 -16.65 -22.04 -11.16
CA ALA A 1226 -17.03 -20.76 -10.54
C ALA A 1226 -16.12 -19.63 -11.07
N PRO A 1227 -16.66 -18.48 -11.51
CA PRO A 1227 -15.84 -17.28 -11.74
C PRO A 1227 -15.17 -16.87 -10.42
N LEU A 1228 -13.90 -16.47 -10.45
CA LEU A 1228 -13.12 -16.26 -9.22
C LEU A 1228 -13.76 -15.22 -8.29
N GLY A 1229 -14.23 -14.10 -8.86
CA GLY A 1229 -14.84 -12.99 -8.12
C GLY A 1229 -16.19 -13.31 -7.46
N THR A 1230 -16.77 -14.49 -7.72
CA THR A 1230 -18.00 -14.95 -7.06
C THR A 1230 -17.75 -15.74 -5.78
N LEU A 1231 -16.50 -16.15 -5.53
CA LEU A 1231 -16.12 -16.82 -4.30
C LEU A 1231 -15.84 -15.80 -3.18
N PRO A 1232 -16.08 -16.14 -1.90
CA PRO A 1232 -15.66 -15.32 -0.78
C PRO A 1232 -14.13 -15.04 -0.84
N PRO A 1233 -13.67 -13.85 -0.44
CA PRO A 1233 -12.25 -13.52 -0.48
C PRO A 1233 -11.42 -14.47 0.41
N PRO A 1234 -10.13 -14.70 0.06
CA PRO A 1234 -9.18 -15.36 0.95
C PRO A 1234 -9.11 -14.71 2.34
N PRO A 1235 -8.82 -15.47 3.40
CA PRO A 1235 -8.63 -14.92 4.74
C PRO A 1235 -7.64 -13.75 4.76
N GLY A 1236 -8.03 -12.63 5.38
CA GLY A 1236 -7.21 -11.42 5.45
C GLY A 1236 -7.33 -10.44 4.28
N LEU A 1237 -8.19 -10.70 3.28
CA LEU A 1237 -8.52 -9.75 2.21
C LEU A 1237 -9.96 -9.22 2.35
N SER A 1238 -10.14 -7.91 2.11
CA SER A 1238 -11.43 -7.22 2.24
C SER A 1238 -12.38 -7.42 1.06
N SER A 1239 -11.88 -7.80 -0.12
CA SER A 1239 -12.67 -7.97 -1.34
C SER A 1239 -12.17 -9.17 -2.17
N GLY A 1240 -13.06 -9.71 -3.02
CA GLY A 1240 -12.73 -10.80 -3.93
C GLY A 1240 -12.13 -10.29 -5.26
N THR A 1241 -11.21 -11.06 -5.85
CA THR A 1241 -10.62 -10.72 -7.14
C THR A 1241 -11.57 -11.01 -8.30
N GLU A 1242 -12.14 -9.98 -8.92
CA GLU A 1242 -13.01 -10.07 -10.10
C GLU A 1242 -12.31 -10.77 -11.28
N SER A 1243 -12.80 -11.93 -11.72
CA SER A 1243 -12.30 -12.58 -12.94
C SER A 1243 -12.77 -11.84 -14.19
N ASN A 1244 -11.87 -11.57 -15.14
CA ASN A 1244 -12.25 -10.90 -16.39
C ASN A 1244 -12.70 -11.90 -17.46
N VAL A 1245 -13.76 -11.54 -18.19
CA VAL A 1245 -14.26 -12.27 -19.36
C VAL A 1245 -13.25 -12.36 -20.50
N ARG A 1246 -12.28 -11.43 -20.58
CA ARG A 1246 -11.10 -11.46 -21.48
C ARG A 1246 -9.91 -10.70 -20.89
N GLN A 1247 -8.73 -11.27 -21.12
CA GLN A 1247 -7.43 -10.59 -21.07
C GLN A 1247 -6.63 -10.97 -22.32
N LEU A 1248 -5.51 -10.28 -22.59
CA LEU A 1248 -4.60 -10.65 -23.68
C LEU A 1248 -4.09 -12.10 -23.54
N TRP A 1249 -3.91 -12.58 -22.30
CA TRP A 1249 -3.47 -13.95 -22.00
C TRP A 1249 -4.52 -15.04 -22.23
N SER A 1250 -5.81 -14.75 -22.07
CA SER A 1250 -6.85 -15.74 -22.39
C SER A 1250 -6.98 -16.00 -23.88
N LEU A 1251 -6.50 -15.07 -24.71
CA LEU A 1251 -6.48 -15.19 -26.17
C LEU A 1251 -5.39 -16.12 -26.71
N THR A 1252 -4.48 -16.62 -25.87
CA THR A 1252 -3.34 -17.48 -26.29
C THR A 1252 -3.76 -18.75 -27.06
N PHE A 1253 -4.97 -19.26 -26.84
CA PHE A 1253 -5.57 -20.35 -27.61
C PHE A 1253 -5.96 -20.00 -29.06
N LEU A 1254 -5.80 -18.75 -29.51
CA LEU A 1254 -5.76 -18.42 -30.95
C LEU A 1254 -4.58 -19.13 -31.66
N ALA A 1255 -3.43 -19.23 -30.96
CA ALA A 1255 -2.21 -19.83 -31.47
C ALA A 1255 -1.97 -21.25 -30.94
N VAL A 1256 -2.34 -21.51 -29.68
CA VAL A 1256 -2.11 -22.79 -29.01
C VAL A 1256 -3.27 -23.74 -29.28
N LYS A 1257 -3.03 -24.81 -30.05
CA LYS A 1257 -3.99 -25.88 -30.37
C LYS A 1257 -3.33 -27.25 -30.19
N ARG A 1258 -4.10 -28.31 -29.94
CA ARG A 1258 -3.60 -29.69 -29.75
C ARG A 1258 -2.85 -30.19 -31.00
N ASN A 1259 -1.63 -30.68 -30.82
CA ASN A 1259 -0.91 -31.37 -31.88
C ASN A 1259 -1.35 -32.84 -31.91
N LYS A 1260 -1.94 -33.25 -33.05
CA LYS A 1260 -2.51 -34.58 -33.25
C LYS A 1260 -1.45 -35.68 -33.39
N ASP A 1261 -0.19 -35.33 -33.64
CA ASP A 1261 0.91 -36.29 -33.74
C ASP A 1261 1.26 -36.93 -32.38
N PHE A 1262 0.78 -36.33 -31.27
CA PHE A 1262 1.02 -36.80 -29.90
C PHE A 1262 -0.23 -37.38 -29.21
N VAL A 1263 -1.30 -37.68 -29.95
CA VAL A 1263 -2.47 -38.43 -29.46
C VAL A 1263 -2.17 -39.93 -29.41
#